data_AF-A0A7V3JPE6-F1
#
_entry.id   AF-A0A7V3JPE6-F1
#
_cell.length_a   1.000
_cell.length_b   1.000
_cell.length_c   1.000
_cell.angle_alpha   90.00
_cell.angle_beta   90.00
_cell.angle_gamma   90.00
#
_symmetry.space_group_name_H-M   'P 1'
#
loop_
_entity.id
_entity.type
_entity.pdbx_description
1 polymer ?
#
loop_
_entity_poly.entity_id
_entity_poly.type
_entity_poly.pdbx_seq_one_letter_code
_entity_poly.pdbx_strand_id
1 'polypeptide(L)'
;MAHPLQRRIAAVRRRVRLLMAAYGLGWLVAASAGTALLLGLVDYAFRIEDRGLRVLATAVWLGVSAATAWRALYLPLRVPLGDVDLARQLQQRFPALGDHLASAVEFLRLREDDPGAGSAALRRAVIHRTAAVAERLDFADALEPRPVRRVLVAAGAIALIVAAIGLAAPAAARTAVVRLLDPLGNIPWPQKYHLVVRNPVERLARGQVFEVEVADADGKPLPPQVRIFYRIETPGGIVEEEELMRRFGQAAVARREVVQYPFSYRAEGGDDRAMPWHRVEVLDPPELHSLEIMVIPPAYTRQAAAPGQRNLRVLAGSRLEIAALATKELAAAALCLEDGQQIAATLEPDGLRFSLGKAGSPPVVVQQSGAYWFRLTDRQGLTCDTTRWDIRAVPDAPPSVTLEAPANTLYVTPQAEVPIRIAVTDDLGIAGVALESTRVEPTSAGEKPAALPPASAAPPAEKPSPEAQAASSAGQGPPSGSSLSQEGSAWRAPSPRPEVVELYPLPAHLPGIEVHRPATPEGESLVLSYRWPLGPLDLSPGTELRLQAVARDFRPQAGRSPPRHLAIITPEELADRLAARQAALVAELVRAIELQRQGRSAVEELRLRIRHGAELDRSDLDRLRGADLSQRQVSQALYGPGEDLRGHIQALLAELTNNKIDSPDIQRRMQAVVAELDRLGNEELAAIASQLGESLKVLQTAIEEMPIADAAAADGANPASKTGSAAGQTLRAPLAEIQRNQDRVIAALEKLRDELQRWDSLRRFHRDLAQLAQEQQELADRTTSTARRTFSKEPQDLTPQDRADLGLAATRQVDLAQRLERLQADMERSLPALRQSDWLAAEAVGDALRRLRDLRVSGQMREAAAAVGANQLGLGLGLQREILQQLRDVLDLLTNRREHELGRRLARLHQAESELAQLANKQQQVGKTLEAAGAQPDANARHRALSEAAGQQKALQGPAEELARRLEHLEAEEAARPAAEAAQHMAHSSEAAARQDAAGAVASARKAQKALEEARRRVAQLGRQSEADLAKEQLARLHEAVRVLHRRQEQLLRRTEQLHSQQTAAGVPEGWKHELTELANQQKGLASQTTGLARKQETSEPFAWALAGAAQAMSTSAAWLQRGRVDDPAQSAQQVAIARLNRLVEALQPEAAGQPAEPKPAAAPDRPAGSPPASRAPESGAALHRLAELKLLKLIQEDLKQQTAELDQAAQAGQIPADEARRRYQEISQQQGRLAELLLATGAPEGEKPHQPPEKGDPSGNDPLPARPEPP
;
A
#
# COMPACT_ATOMS: atom_id res chain seq x y z
N MET A 1 8.65 -151.13 -36.53
CA MET A 1 9.21 -149.76 -36.47
C MET A 1 8.10 -148.78 -36.77
N ALA A 2 7.98 -147.68 -36.00
CA ALA A 2 6.97 -146.65 -36.26
C ALA A 2 7.20 -146.02 -37.63
N HIS A 3 6.13 -145.94 -38.42
CA HIS A 3 6.19 -145.52 -39.81
C HIS A 3 6.67 -144.05 -39.90
N PRO A 4 7.45 -143.65 -40.93
CA PRO A 4 7.95 -142.28 -41.11
C PRO A 4 6.88 -141.18 -40.98
N LEU A 5 5.62 -141.50 -41.28
CA LEU A 5 4.47 -140.60 -41.13
C LEU A 5 4.19 -140.19 -39.68
N GLN A 6 4.32 -141.10 -38.72
CA GLN A 6 4.05 -140.81 -37.30
C GLN A 6 5.09 -139.85 -36.69
N ARG A 7 6.36 -139.94 -37.13
CA ARG A 7 7.43 -139.05 -36.63
C ARG A 7 7.26 -137.60 -37.08
N ARG A 8 6.83 -137.37 -38.32
CA ARG A 8 6.59 -136.01 -38.83
C ARG A 8 5.44 -135.31 -38.08
N ILE A 9 4.38 -136.03 -37.72
CA ILE A 9 3.26 -135.48 -36.93
C ILE A 9 3.70 -135.06 -35.51
N ALA A 10 4.55 -135.86 -34.86
CA ALA A 10 5.06 -135.53 -33.53
C ALA A 10 5.92 -134.24 -33.51
N ALA A 11 6.70 -133.99 -34.57
CA ALA A 11 7.52 -132.77 -34.69
C ALA A 11 6.66 -131.50 -34.79
N VAL A 12 5.54 -131.56 -35.51
CA VAL A 12 4.58 -130.45 -35.63
C VAL A 12 3.97 -130.12 -34.26
N ARG A 13 3.57 -131.15 -33.48
CA ARG A 13 3.01 -130.95 -32.12
C ARG A 13 3.93 -130.15 -31.20
N ARG A 14 5.23 -130.44 -31.20
CA ARG A 14 6.20 -129.74 -30.32
C ARG A 14 6.34 -128.26 -30.68
N ARG A 15 6.35 -127.94 -31.98
CA ARG A 15 6.43 -126.54 -32.45
C ARG A 15 5.19 -125.74 -32.09
N VAL A 16 4.00 -126.34 -32.20
CA VAL A 16 2.75 -125.70 -31.77
C VAL A 16 2.80 -125.31 -30.29
N ARG A 17 3.24 -126.22 -29.41
CA ARG A 17 3.32 -125.94 -27.96
C ARG A 17 4.30 -124.82 -27.61
N LEU A 18 5.46 -124.75 -28.27
CA LEU A 18 6.44 -123.67 -28.07
C LEU A 18 5.89 -122.31 -28.48
N LEU A 19 5.19 -122.23 -29.62
CA LEU A 19 4.57 -120.98 -30.07
C LEU A 19 3.46 -120.52 -29.12
N MET A 20 2.66 -121.45 -28.56
CA MET A 20 1.64 -121.13 -27.55
C MET A 20 2.26 -120.59 -26.25
N ALA A 21 3.35 -121.18 -25.77
CA ALA A 21 4.05 -120.70 -24.58
C ALA A 21 4.62 -119.28 -24.78
N ALA A 22 5.26 -119.02 -25.93
CA ALA A 22 5.82 -117.72 -26.25
C ALA A 22 4.75 -116.63 -26.36
N TYR A 23 3.58 -116.97 -26.94
CA TYR A 23 2.43 -116.07 -27.00
C TYR A 23 1.90 -115.73 -25.62
N GLY A 24 1.73 -116.74 -24.74
CA GLY A 24 1.25 -116.54 -23.39
C GLY A 24 2.19 -115.70 -22.52
N LEU A 25 3.50 -115.97 -22.60
CA LEU A 25 4.50 -115.21 -21.85
C LEU A 25 4.61 -113.76 -22.32
N GLY A 26 4.54 -113.53 -23.64
CA GLY A 26 4.54 -112.18 -24.20
C GLY A 26 3.38 -111.33 -23.68
N TRP A 27 2.18 -111.91 -23.61
CA TRP A 27 1.01 -111.22 -23.05
C TRP A 27 1.14 -110.91 -21.55
N LEU A 28 1.70 -111.84 -20.76
CA LEU A 28 1.90 -111.63 -19.33
C LEU A 28 2.85 -110.45 -19.05
N VAL A 29 3.98 -110.39 -19.75
CA VAL A 29 4.95 -109.29 -19.60
C VAL A 29 4.34 -107.97 -20.04
N ALA A 30 3.68 -107.93 -21.21
CA ALA A 30 3.04 -106.72 -21.72
C ALA A 30 1.95 -106.20 -20.77
N ALA A 31 1.07 -107.08 -20.28
CA ALA A 31 -0.01 -106.70 -19.39
C ALA A 31 0.53 -106.25 -18.02
N SER A 32 1.46 -106.99 -17.43
CA SER A 32 1.99 -106.64 -16.11
C SER A 32 2.77 -105.32 -16.13
N ALA A 33 3.70 -105.15 -17.08
CA ALA A 33 4.50 -103.92 -17.20
C ALA A 33 3.64 -102.71 -17.61
N GLY A 34 2.70 -102.91 -18.55
CA GLY A 34 1.78 -101.85 -18.98
C GLY A 34 0.86 -101.38 -17.86
N THR A 35 0.33 -102.31 -17.04
CA THR A 35 -0.54 -101.95 -15.90
C THR A 35 0.24 -101.21 -14.82
N ALA A 36 1.46 -101.65 -14.48
CA ALA A 36 2.32 -100.96 -13.51
C ALA A 36 2.65 -99.54 -13.98
N LEU A 37 3.00 -99.38 -15.26
CA LEU A 37 3.31 -98.07 -15.85
C LEU A 37 2.10 -97.12 -15.77
N LEU A 38 0.91 -97.61 -16.13
CA LEU A 38 -0.30 -96.81 -16.13
C LEU A 38 -0.69 -96.38 -14.70
N LEU A 39 -0.65 -97.30 -13.73
CA LEU A 39 -0.95 -96.97 -12.34
C LEU A 39 0.09 -96.01 -11.73
N GLY A 40 1.38 -96.18 -12.06
CA GLY A 40 2.43 -95.25 -11.62
C GLY A 40 2.26 -93.85 -12.21
N LEU A 41 1.85 -93.74 -13.48
CA LEU A 41 1.54 -92.45 -14.11
C LEU A 41 0.31 -91.79 -13.48
N VAL A 42 -0.72 -92.56 -13.13
CA VAL A 42 -1.91 -92.06 -12.43
C VAL A 42 -1.55 -91.57 -11.03
N ASP A 43 -0.77 -92.32 -10.25
CA ASP A 43 -0.31 -91.86 -8.92
C ASP A 43 0.55 -90.59 -9.03
N TYR A 44 1.38 -90.47 -10.07
CA TYR A 44 2.19 -89.27 -10.29
C TYR A 44 1.33 -88.05 -10.70
N ALA A 45 0.39 -88.23 -11.63
CA ALA A 45 -0.44 -87.14 -12.16
C ALA A 45 -1.44 -86.61 -11.13
N PHE A 46 -2.06 -87.50 -10.35
CA PHE A 46 -3.05 -87.13 -9.34
C PHE A 46 -2.48 -87.00 -7.93
N ARG A 47 -1.19 -87.34 -7.72
CA ARG A 47 -0.50 -87.30 -6.44
C ARG A 47 -1.34 -87.94 -5.33
N ILE A 48 -1.73 -89.21 -5.50
CA ILE A 48 -2.66 -89.87 -4.59
C ILE A 48 -2.01 -90.03 -3.22
N GLU A 49 -2.53 -89.36 -2.20
CA GLU A 49 -2.04 -89.46 -0.80
C GLU A 49 -2.78 -90.48 0.05
N ASP A 50 -3.98 -90.90 -0.37
CA ASP A 50 -4.78 -91.89 0.35
C ASP A 50 -4.15 -93.30 0.25
N ARG A 51 -3.85 -93.87 1.42
CA ARG A 51 -3.24 -95.20 1.57
C ARG A 51 -4.15 -96.31 1.04
N GLY A 52 -5.47 -96.17 1.15
CA GLY A 52 -6.43 -97.17 0.67
C GLY A 52 -6.41 -97.32 -0.85
N LEU A 53 -6.38 -96.19 -1.56
CA LEU A 53 -6.29 -96.18 -3.03
C LEU A 53 -4.98 -96.79 -3.55
N ARG A 54 -3.87 -96.61 -2.82
CA ARG A 54 -2.59 -97.23 -3.17
C ARG A 54 -2.61 -98.75 -2.99
N VAL A 55 -3.18 -99.25 -1.88
CA VAL A 55 -3.34 -100.71 -1.67
C VAL A 55 -4.21 -101.31 -2.78
N LEU A 56 -5.28 -100.61 -3.18
CA LEU A 56 -6.14 -101.04 -4.27
C LEU A 56 -5.38 -101.09 -5.61
N ALA A 57 -4.55 -100.09 -5.91
CA ALA A 57 -3.73 -100.09 -7.13
C ALA A 57 -2.77 -101.30 -7.19
N THR A 58 -2.08 -101.62 -6.09
CA THR A 58 -1.22 -102.81 -6.02
C THR A 58 -2.01 -104.10 -6.20
N ALA A 59 -3.20 -104.21 -5.59
CA ALA A 59 -4.07 -105.37 -5.75
C ALA A 59 -4.55 -105.56 -7.20
N VAL A 60 -4.90 -104.47 -7.89
CA VAL A 60 -5.29 -104.49 -9.31
C VAL A 60 -4.13 -105.00 -10.17
N TRP A 61 -2.91 -104.49 -9.95
CA TRP A 61 -1.74 -104.91 -10.71
C TRP A 61 -1.44 -106.42 -10.57
N LEU A 62 -1.47 -106.94 -9.34
CA LEU A 62 -1.29 -108.37 -9.07
C LEU A 62 -2.42 -109.20 -9.67
N GLY A 63 -3.67 -108.75 -9.55
CA GLY A 63 -4.85 -109.43 -10.08
C GLY A 63 -4.82 -109.57 -11.60
N VAL A 64 -4.50 -108.49 -12.33
CA VAL A 64 -4.37 -108.52 -13.80
C VAL A 64 -3.24 -109.45 -14.23
N SER A 65 -2.10 -109.40 -13.54
CA SER A 65 -0.95 -110.26 -13.84
C SER A 65 -1.28 -111.75 -13.62
N ALA A 66 -1.96 -112.09 -12.51
CA ALA A 66 -2.36 -113.48 -12.23
C ALA A 66 -3.43 -114.00 -13.21
N ALA A 67 -4.44 -113.18 -13.53
CA ALA A 67 -5.50 -113.54 -14.47
C ALA A 67 -4.97 -113.78 -15.89
N THR A 68 -4.03 -112.94 -16.34
CA THR A 68 -3.39 -113.11 -17.66
C THR A 68 -2.50 -114.34 -17.70
N ALA A 69 -1.72 -114.63 -16.65
CA ALA A 69 -0.93 -115.86 -16.55
C ALA A 69 -1.81 -117.12 -16.62
N TRP A 70 -2.94 -117.13 -15.90
CA TRP A 70 -3.88 -118.26 -15.92
C TRP A 70 -4.48 -118.48 -17.31
N ARG A 71 -5.00 -117.41 -17.94
CA ARG A 71 -5.74 -117.50 -19.20
C ARG A 71 -4.86 -117.69 -20.43
N ALA A 72 -3.74 -116.97 -20.51
CA ALA A 72 -2.92 -116.93 -21.72
C ALA A 72 -1.77 -117.96 -21.70
N LEU A 73 -1.30 -118.39 -20.53
CA LEU A 73 -0.19 -119.33 -20.42
C LEU A 73 -0.64 -120.70 -19.92
N TYR A 74 -1.37 -120.78 -18.80
CA TYR A 74 -1.68 -122.08 -18.17
C TYR A 74 -2.76 -122.90 -18.90
N LEU A 75 -3.92 -122.30 -19.21
CA LEU A 75 -5.04 -122.96 -19.90
C LEU A 75 -4.64 -123.56 -21.27
N PRO A 76 -3.95 -122.82 -22.17
CA PRO A 76 -3.67 -123.31 -23.51
C PRO A 76 -2.64 -124.44 -23.54
N LEU A 77 -1.68 -124.45 -22.61
CA LEU A 77 -0.62 -125.46 -22.55
C LEU A 77 -1.12 -126.83 -22.08
N ARG A 78 -2.32 -126.93 -21.48
CA ARG A 78 -2.89 -128.17 -20.96
C ARG A 78 -3.74 -128.98 -21.95
N VAL A 79 -4.03 -128.47 -23.15
CA VAL A 79 -4.88 -129.17 -24.13
C VAL A 79 -4.14 -130.36 -24.80
N PRO A 80 -4.71 -131.60 -24.82
CA PRO A 80 -4.13 -132.73 -25.53
C PRO A 80 -4.33 -132.62 -27.06
N LEU A 81 -3.32 -132.98 -27.86
CA LEU A 81 -3.36 -132.92 -29.33
C LEU A 81 -3.09 -134.32 -29.90
N GLY A 82 -4.10 -135.02 -30.43
CA GLY A 82 -4.01 -136.40 -30.95
C GLY A 82 -3.32 -136.53 -32.32
N ASP A 83 -2.69 -137.68 -32.62
CA ASP A 83 -1.99 -137.92 -33.90
C ASP A 83 -2.94 -137.95 -35.12
N VAL A 84 -4.15 -138.51 -34.95
CA VAL A 84 -5.16 -138.61 -36.02
C VAL A 84 -5.81 -137.25 -36.30
N ASP A 85 -6.05 -136.44 -35.27
CA ASP A 85 -6.59 -135.07 -35.42
C ASP A 85 -5.61 -134.16 -36.13
N LEU A 86 -4.32 -134.26 -35.77
CA LEU A 86 -3.24 -133.57 -36.48
C LEU A 86 -3.12 -134.06 -37.93
N ALA A 87 -3.27 -135.36 -38.19
CA ALA A 87 -3.28 -135.88 -39.56
C ALA A 87 -4.46 -135.34 -40.39
N ARG A 88 -5.67 -135.25 -39.81
CA ARG A 88 -6.85 -134.66 -40.46
C ARG A 88 -6.68 -133.17 -40.76
N GLN A 89 -6.13 -132.39 -39.82
CA GLN A 89 -5.84 -130.98 -40.08
C GLN A 89 -4.76 -130.81 -41.16
N LEU A 90 -3.75 -131.68 -41.17
CA LEU A 90 -2.74 -131.68 -42.24
C LEU A 90 -3.36 -132.06 -43.60
N GLN A 91 -4.32 -132.99 -43.66
CA GLN A 91 -5.07 -133.30 -44.89
C GLN A 91 -5.86 -132.11 -45.42
N GLN A 92 -6.56 -131.36 -44.54
CA GLN A 92 -7.30 -130.17 -44.96
C GLN A 92 -6.40 -129.12 -45.61
N ARG A 93 -5.13 -129.05 -45.19
CA ARG A 93 -4.17 -128.09 -45.75
C ARG A 93 -3.46 -128.59 -47.00
N PHE A 94 -3.27 -129.90 -47.14
CA PHE A 94 -2.58 -130.52 -48.27
C PHE A 94 -3.49 -131.50 -49.03
N PRO A 95 -4.35 -131.02 -49.96
CA PRO A 95 -5.31 -131.86 -50.67
C PRO A 95 -4.66 -132.96 -51.53
N ALA A 96 -3.36 -132.84 -51.84
CA ALA A 96 -2.60 -133.85 -52.57
C ALA A 96 -2.58 -135.24 -51.90
N LEU A 97 -2.81 -135.32 -50.59
CA LEU A 97 -2.80 -136.57 -49.84
C LEU A 97 -4.10 -137.38 -49.95
N GLY A 98 -5.20 -136.76 -50.38
CA GLY A 98 -6.54 -137.34 -50.33
C GLY A 98 -6.91 -137.88 -48.94
N ASP A 99 -7.92 -138.74 -48.91
CA ASP A 99 -8.38 -139.40 -47.67
C ASP A 99 -7.40 -140.47 -47.15
N HIS A 100 -6.22 -140.58 -47.75
CA HIS A 100 -5.34 -141.70 -47.50
C HIS A 100 -4.42 -141.52 -46.28
N LEU A 101 -4.20 -140.31 -45.72
CA LEU A 101 -3.31 -140.06 -44.56
C LEU A 101 -3.92 -140.43 -43.21
N ALA A 102 -5.14 -139.99 -42.93
CA ALA A 102 -5.83 -140.43 -41.73
C ALA A 102 -6.04 -141.95 -41.74
N SER A 103 -6.52 -142.50 -42.87
CA SER A 103 -6.70 -143.93 -43.03
C SER A 103 -5.39 -144.71 -43.00
N ALA A 104 -4.27 -144.19 -43.53
CA ALA A 104 -2.97 -144.86 -43.41
C ALA A 104 -2.48 -144.89 -41.96
N VAL A 105 -2.66 -143.81 -41.19
CA VAL A 105 -2.31 -143.78 -39.77
C VAL A 105 -3.22 -144.72 -38.96
N GLU A 106 -4.47 -144.92 -39.39
CA GLU A 106 -5.43 -145.85 -38.79
C GLU A 106 -5.15 -147.32 -39.17
N PHE A 107 -4.86 -147.62 -40.44
CA PHE A 107 -4.46 -148.96 -40.89
C PHE A 107 -3.13 -149.41 -40.30
N LEU A 108 -2.18 -148.50 -40.06
CA LEU A 108 -0.93 -148.78 -39.32
C LEU A 108 -1.18 -149.28 -37.88
N ARG A 109 -2.42 -149.21 -37.38
CA ARG A 109 -2.81 -149.70 -36.05
C ARG A 109 -3.50 -151.09 -36.06
N LEU A 110 -3.86 -151.68 -37.22
CA LEU A 110 -4.60 -152.98 -37.33
C LEU A 110 -3.70 -154.18 -37.72
N ARG A 111 -3.99 -155.41 -37.24
CA ARG A 111 -3.20 -156.66 -37.48
C ARG A 111 -3.43 -157.28 -38.87
N GLU A 112 -2.41 -157.96 -39.41
CA GLU A 112 -2.42 -158.50 -40.79
C GLU A 112 -3.36 -159.69 -41.00
N ASP A 113 -3.42 -160.62 -40.04
CA ASP A 113 -4.19 -161.87 -40.17
C ASP A 113 -5.68 -161.73 -39.79
N ASP A 114 -6.16 -160.48 -39.65
CA ASP A 114 -7.50 -160.18 -39.17
C ASP A 114 -8.57 -160.40 -40.26
N PRO A 115 -9.51 -161.35 -40.08
CA PRO A 115 -10.50 -161.69 -41.09
C PRO A 115 -11.53 -160.56 -41.35
N GLY A 116 -11.74 -159.64 -40.41
CA GLY A 116 -12.63 -158.49 -40.63
C GLY A 116 -12.00 -157.38 -41.48
N ALA A 117 -10.69 -157.41 -41.67
CA ALA A 117 -9.93 -156.28 -42.20
C ALA A 117 -9.70 -156.33 -43.71
N GLY A 118 -10.40 -157.23 -44.40
CA GLY A 118 -10.29 -157.40 -45.85
C GLY A 118 -8.87 -157.76 -46.29
N SER A 119 -8.57 -157.50 -47.56
CA SER A 119 -7.29 -157.90 -48.15
C SER A 119 -6.11 -157.14 -47.52
N ALA A 120 -5.21 -157.88 -46.86
CA ALA A 120 -3.94 -157.34 -46.35
C ALA A 120 -3.10 -156.66 -47.43
N ALA A 121 -3.22 -157.09 -48.69
CA ALA A 121 -2.53 -156.48 -49.82
C ALA A 121 -3.02 -155.04 -50.09
N LEU A 122 -4.32 -154.76 -49.95
CA LEU A 122 -4.88 -153.42 -50.14
C LEU A 122 -4.42 -152.45 -49.04
N ARG A 123 -4.39 -152.90 -47.77
CA ARG A 123 -3.94 -152.06 -46.64
C ARG A 123 -2.48 -151.62 -46.78
N ARG A 124 -1.59 -152.54 -47.18
CA ARG A 124 -0.18 -152.22 -47.45
C ARG A 124 -0.03 -151.24 -48.61
N ALA A 125 -0.83 -151.39 -49.66
CA ALA A 125 -0.79 -150.48 -50.82
C ALA A 125 -1.19 -149.04 -50.44
N VAL A 126 -2.22 -148.85 -49.61
CA VAL A 126 -2.64 -147.52 -49.14
C VAL A 126 -1.56 -146.86 -48.30
N ILE A 127 -0.98 -147.56 -47.32
CA ILE A 127 0.07 -147.00 -46.45
C ILE A 127 1.28 -146.55 -47.27
N HIS A 128 1.75 -147.39 -48.19
CA HIS A 128 2.93 -147.08 -49.01
C HIS A 128 2.69 -145.91 -49.96
N ARG A 129 1.51 -145.86 -50.60
CA ARG A 129 1.15 -144.76 -51.50
C ARG A 129 1.06 -143.43 -50.75
N THR A 130 0.43 -143.42 -49.59
CA THR A 130 0.32 -142.20 -48.78
C THR A 130 1.67 -141.74 -48.26
N ALA A 131 2.54 -142.67 -47.88
CA ALA A 131 3.88 -142.34 -47.42
C ALA A 131 4.69 -141.63 -48.50
N ALA A 132 4.65 -142.14 -49.74
CA ALA A 132 5.34 -141.54 -50.88
C ALA A 132 4.81 -140.13 -51.22
N VAL A 133 3.51 -139.89 -51.09
CA VAL A 133 2.92 -138.56 -51.30
C VAL A 133 3.28 -137.61 -50.16
N ALA A 134 3.25 -138.09 -48.91
CA ALA A 134 3.59 -137.29 -47.73
C ALA A 134 5.07 -136.94 -47.62
N GLU A 135 5.97 -137.73 -48.21
CA GLU A 135 7.40 -137.38 -48.28
C GLU A 135 7.65 -136.10 -49.09
N ARG A 136 6.84 -135.86 -50.12
CA ARG A 136 6.94 -134.69 -51.00
C ARG A 136 6.36 -133.40 -50.42
N LEU A 137 5.72 -133.46 -49.25
CA LEU A 137 5.07 -132.32 -48.60
C LEU A 137 5.79 -131.97 -47.29
N ASP A 138 5.98 -130.68 -47.02
CA ASP A 138 6.48 -130.18 -45.73
C ASP A 138 5.31 -129.74 -44.85
N PHE A 139 5.12 -130.43 -43.73
CA PHE A 139 4.04 -130.13 -42.78
C PHE A 139 4.29 -128.86 -41.95
N ALA A 140 5.48 -128.27 -42.01
CA ALA A 140 5.77 -127.02 -41.30
C ALA A 140 4.99 -125.81 -41.84
N ASP A 141 4.65 -125.81 -43.14
CA ASP A 141 3.91 -124.72 -43.79
C ASP A 141 2.45 -124.59 -43.33
N ALA A 142 1.95 -125.56 -42.56
CA ALA A 142 0.63 -125.49 -41.96
C ALA A 142 0.56 -124.56 -40.72
N LEU A 143 1.69 -124.09 -40.19
CA LEU A 143 1.76 -123.31 -38.96
C LEU A 143 2.01 -121.81 -39.22
N GLU A 144 1.12 -120.92 -38.76
CA GLU A 144 1.31 -119.46 -38.87
C GLU A 144 1.88 -118.82 -37.59
N PRO A 145 3.14 -118.33 -37.56
CA PRO A 145 3.75 -117.74 -36.36
C PRO A 145 3.44 -116.24 -36.15
N ARG A 146 2.71 -115.61 -37.08
CA ARG A 146 2.42 -114.16 -37.08
C ARG A 146 1.81 -113.60 -35.77
N PRO A 147 0.81 -114.22 -35.13
CA PRO A 147 0.22 -113.66 -33.91
C PRO A 147 1.22 -113.63 -32.74
N VAL A 148 2.10 -114.63 -32.64
CA VAL A 148 3.15 -114.69 -31.60
C VAL A 148 4.13 -113.54 -31.73
N ARG A 149 4.57 -113.24 -32.96
CA ARG A 149 5.52 -112.15 -33.22
C ARG A 149 4.93 -110.79 -32.84
N ARG A 150 3.65 -110.54 -33.13
CA ARG A 150 2.99 -109.25 -32.81
C ARG A 150 2.96 -108.99 -31.30
N VAL A 151 2.65 -110.00 -30.50
CA VAL A 151 2.62 -109.87 -29.04
C VAL A 151 4.01 -109.64 -28.47
N LEU A 152 5.02 -110.35 -28.96
CA LEU A 152 6.40 -110.16 -28.50
C LEU A 152 6.93 -108.76 -28.84
N VAL A 153 6.60 -108.21 -30.03
CA VAL A 153 6.95 -106.82 -30.39
C VAL A 153 6.24 -105.82 -29.47
N ALA A 154 4.96 -106.02 -29.18
CA ALA A 154 4.22 -105.15 -28.26
C ALA A 154 4.80 -105.18 -26.84
N ALA A 155 5.14 -106.36 -26.33
CA ALA A 155 5.79 -106.51 -25.02
C ALA A 155 7.16 -105.79 -24.99
N GLY A 156 7.95 -105.94 -26.06
CA GLY A 156 9.23 -105.24 -26.20
C GLY A 156 9.10 -103.71 -26.24
N ALA A 157 8.08 -103.18 -26.94
CA ALA A 157 7.82 -101.74 -26.99
C ALA A 157 7.45 -101.16 -25.62
N ILE A 158 6.59 -101.85 -24.86
CA ILE A 158 6.21 -101.43 -23.49
C ILE A 158 7.43 -101.45 -22.56
N ALA A 159 8.26 -102.49 -22.63
CA ALA A 159 9.48 -102.58 -21.83
C ALA A 159 10.46 -101.43 -22.14
N LEU A 160 10.60 -101.04 -23.41
CA LEU A 160 11.43 -99.91 -23.83
C LEU A 160 10.91 -98.58 -23.26
N ILE A 161 9.59 -98.36 -23.26
CA ILE A 161 8.96 -97.16 -22.69
C ILE A 161 9.23 -97.07 -21.18
N VAL A 162 9.05 -98.18 -20.46
CA VAL A 162 9.33 -98.23 -19.02
C VAL A 162 10.80 -97.91 -18.73
N ALA A 163 11.73 -98.47 -19.51
CA ALA A 163 13.17 -98.19 -19.36
C ALA A 163 13.52 -96.73 -19.66
N ALA A 164 12.93 -96.13 -20.70
CA ALA A 164 13.15 -94.72 -21.05
C ALA A 164 12.68 -93.78 -19.93
N ILE A 165 11.52 -94.05 -19.32
CA ILE A 165 11.01 -93.25 -18.19
C ILE A 165 11.90 -93.41 -16.95
N GLY A 166 12.38 -94.63 -16.68
CA GLY A 166 13.31 -94.88 -15.58
C GLY A 166 14.62 -94.12 -15.68
N LEU A 167 15.14 -93.92 -16.90
CA LEU A 167 16.35 -93.14 -17.15
C LEU A 167 16.10 -91.63 -17.14
N ALA A 168 14.97 -91.17 -17.68
CA ALA A 168 14.65 -89.75 -17.76
C ALA A 168 14.30 -89.14 -16.39
N ALA A 169 13.65 -89.91 -15.52
CA ALA A 169 13.20 -89.43 -14.20
C ALA A 169 13.47 -90.49 -13.11
N PRO A 170 14.74 -90.75 -12.75
CA PRO A 170 15.10 -91.88 -11.90
C PRO A 170 14.49 -91.79 -10.49
N ALA A 171 14.40 -90.59 -9.92
CA ALA A 171 13.81 -90.39 -8.61
C ALA A 171 12.29 -90.64 -8.61
N ALA A 172 11.56 -90.09 -9.59
CA ALA A 172 10.12 -90.29 -9.71
C ALA A 172 9.78 -91.76 -10.03
N ALA A 173 10.50 -92.38 -10.97
CA ALA A 173 10.32 -93.79 -11.31
C ALA A 173 10.58 -94.69 -10.08
N ARG A 174 11.62 -94.39 -9.29
CA ARG A 174 11.90 -95.12 -8.04
C ARG A 174 10.75 -94.95 -7.04
N THR A 175 10.26 -93.73 -6.81
CA THR A 175 9.15 -93.49 -5.88
C THR A 175 7.87 -94.21 -6.34
N ALA A 176 7.57 -94.22 -7.65
CA ALA A 176 6.43 -94.96 -8.21
C ALA A 176 6.49 -96.46 -7.89
N VAL A 177 7.67 -97.07 -8.12
CA VAL A 177 7.89 -98.51 -7.87
C VAL A 177 7.83 -98.80 -6.37
N VAL A 178 8.48 -97.98 -5.54
CA VAL A 178 8.47 -98.16 -4.08
C VAL A 178 7.06 -98.05 -3.54
N ARG A 179 6.27 -97.06 -3.97
CA ARG A 179 4.87 -96.91 -3.53
C ARG A 179 3.95 -98.03 -4.01
N LEU A 180 4.23 -98.65 -5.16
CA LEU A 180 3.47 -99.81 -5.63
C LEU A 180 3.80 -101.08 -4.82
N LEU A 181 5.04 -101.23 -4.35
CA LEU A 181 5.49 -102.37 -3.55
C LEU A 181 5.25 -102.19 -2.04
N ASP A 182 5.28 -100.95 -1.54
CA ASP A 182 4.98 -100.55 -0.16
C ASP A 182 3.86 -99.48 -0.15
N PRO A 183 2.60 -99.89 -0.33
CA PRO A 183 1.48 -98.95 -0.47
C PRO A 183 1.11 -98.21 0.81
N LEU A 184 1.54 -98.69 1.98
CA LEU A 184 1.25 -98.06 3.28
C LEU A 184 2.29 -97.02 3.69
N GLY A 185 3.47 -97.01 3.04
CA GLY A 185 4.54 -96.06 3.29
C GLY A 185 4.15 -94.61 2.95
N ASN A 186 4.46 -93.67 3.86
CA ASN A 186 4.17 -92.25 3.67
C ASN A 186 5.37 -91.50 3.03
N ILE A 187 5.83 -91.97 1.88
CA ILE A 187 6.94 -91.36 1.15
C ILE A 187 6.36 -90.31 0.22
N PRO A 188 6.51 -88.99 0.45
CA PRO A 188 5.98 -87.96 -0.43
C PRO A 188 6.64 -88.04 -1.82
N TRP A 189 5.91 -87.64 -2.86
CA TRP A 189 6.53 -87.38 -4.16
C TRP A 189 7.53 -86.22 -3.97
N PRO A 190 8.71 -86.25 -4.60
CA PRO A 190 9.72 -85.20 -4.42
C PRO A 190 9.14 -83.83 -4.78
N GLN A 191 9.15 -82.92 -3.80
CA GLN A 191 8.67 -81.54 -3.92
C GLN A 191 9.81 -80.61 -4.35
N LYS A 192 9.46 -79.49 -4.99
CA LYS A 192 10.41 -78.49 -5.47
C LYS A 192 10.62 -77.35 -4.48
N TYR A 193 9.61 -77.00 -3.68
CA TYR A 193 9.63 -75.88 -2.74
C TYR A 193 9.38 -76.36 -1.30
N HIS A 194 9.99 -75.70 -0.31
CA HIS A 194 9.80 -75.98 1.12
C HIS A 194 9.66 -74.66 1.89
N LEU A 195 8.45 -74.32 2.34
CA LEU A 195 8.15 -73.00 2.91
C LEU A 195 8.29 -72.97 4.44
N VAL A 196 8.94 -71.94 4.98
CA VAL A 196 9.15 -71.72 6.43
C VAL A 196 8.92 -70.25 6.78
N VAL A 197 8.28 -69.99 7.93
CA VAL A 197 8.11 -68.65 8.51
C VAL A 197 9.40 -68.25 9.23
N ARG A 198 9.99 -67.11 8.88
CA ARG A 198 11.29 -66.69 9.47
C ARG A 198 11.17 -66.16 10.90
N ASN A 199 10.12 -65.38 11.19
CA ASN A 199 9.86 -64.77 12.50
C ASN A 199 8.37 -64.93 12.87
N PRO A 200 7.98 -65.99 13.61
CA PRO A 200 6.58 -66.19 13.97
C PRO A 200 6.15 -65.16 15.03
N VAL A 201 5.06 -64.44 14.74
CA VAL A 201 4.42 -63.53 15.70
C VAL A 201 3.38 -64.32 16.50
N GLU A 202 3.49 -64.32 17.83
CA GLU A 202 2.60 -65.07 18.75
C GLU A 202 1.70 -64.15 19.60
N ARG A 203 2.08 -62.89 19.83
CA ARG A 203 1.33 -61.92 20.62
C ARG A 203 1.33 -60.57 19.95
N LEU A 204 0.18 -59.90 19.94
CA LEU A 204 0.00 -58.59 19.31
C LEU A 204 -0.93 -57.72 20.16
N ALA A 205 -0.74 -56.40 20.19
CA ALA A 205 -1.70 -55.53 20.85
C ALA A 205 -2.94 -55.33 19.96
N ARG A 206 -4.13 -55.17 20.57
CA ARG A 206 -5.37 -54.90 19.83
C ARG A 206 -5.21 -53.64 18.99
N GLY A 207 -5.51 -53.74 17.71
CA GLY A 207 -5.40 -52.65 16.73
C GLY A 207 -4.02 -52.47 16.09
N GLN A 208 -3.00 -53.22 16.51
CA GLN A 208 -1.70 -53.20 15.83
C GLN A 208 -1.71 -54.00 14.52
N VAL A 209 -0.78 -53.65 13.65
CA VAL A 209 -0.55 -54.30 12.35
C VAL A 209 0.14 -55.65 12.57
N PHE A 210 -0.41 -56.70 11.99
CA PHE A 210 0.25 -58.01 11.89
C PHE A 210 1.02 -58.11 10.58
N GLU A 211 2.31 -58.46 10.64
CA GLU A 211 3.15 -58.68 9.46
C GLU A 211 3.97 -59.96 9.64
N VAL A 212 4.00 -60.83 8.63
CA VAL A 212 4.75 -62.08 8.67
C VAL A 212 5.43 -62.40 7.33
N GLU A 213 6.66 -62.90 7.42
CA GLU A 213 7.49 -63.26 6.28
C GLU A 213 7.68 -64.77 6.15
N VAL A 214 7.43 -65.29 4.94
CA VAL A 214 7.61 -66.70 4.55
C VAL A 214 8.72 -66.78 3.51
N ALA A 215 9.68 -67.68 3.71
CA ALA A 215 10.78 -67.93 2.79
C ALA A 215 10.93 -69.43 2.51
N ASP A 216 11.72 -69.79 1.50
CA ASP A 216 12.07 -71.19 1.27
C ASP A 216 13.17 -71.63 2.25
N ALA A 217 13.04 -72.83 2.83
CA ALA A 217 13.95 -73.39 3.83
C ALA A 217 15.38 -73.53 3.31
N ASP A 218 15.56 -73.80 2.02
CA ASP A 218 16.87 -73.98 1.37
C ASP A 218 17.39 -72.67 0.74
N GLY A 219 16.67 -71.55 0.91
CA GLY A 219 17.02 -70.27 0.31
C GLY A 219 16.80 -70.20 -1.21
N LYS A 220 16.00 -71.12 -1.77
CA LYS A 220 15.65 -71.12 -3.21
C LYS A 220 14.61 -70.04 -3.53
N PRO A 221 14.51 -69.59 -4.79
CA PRO A 221 13.46 -68.64 -5.16
C PRO A 221 12.08 -69.26 -4.96
N LEU A 222 11.27 -68.61 -4.12
CA LEU A 222 9.87 -68.97 -3.84
C LEU A 222 9.03 -69.20 -5.13
N PRO A 223 7.94 -69.99 -5.04
CA PRO A 223 7.02 -70.15 -6.15
C PRO A 223 6.33 -68.82 -6.53
N PRO A 224 5.77 -68.71 -7.76
CA PRO A 224 5.21 -67.45 -8.26
C PRO A 224 4.05 -66.90 -7.41
N GLN A 225 3.32 -67.79 -6.73
CA GLN A 225 2.19 -67.46 -5.87
C GLN A 225 2.34 -68.23 -4.54
N VAL A 226 2.42 -67.48 -3.44
CA VAL A 226 2.36 -68.00 -2.07
C VAL A 226 1.14 -67.35 -1.43
N ARG A 227 0.25 -68.14 -0.84
CA ARG A 227 -0.96 -67.68 -0.16
C ARG A 227 -0.84 -67.93 1.34
N ILE A 228 -1.35 -67.01 2.13
CA ILE A 228 -1.53 -67.17 3.57
C ILE A 228 -3.01 -67.38 3.87
N PHE A 229 -3.30 -68.27 4.79
CA PHE A 229 -4.63 -68.55 5.29
C PHE A 229 -4.72 -68.09 6.73
N TYR A 230 -5.85 -67.51 7.10
CA TYR A 230 -6.17 -67.01 8.43
C TYR A 230 -7.41 -67.70 8.99
N ARG A 231 -7.42 -67.96 10.29
CA ARG A 231 -8.55 -68.47 11.09
C ARG A 231 -8.82 -67.50 12.22
N ILE A 232 -9.85 -66.65 12.09
CA ILE A 232 -10.13 -65.58 13.04
C ILE A 232 -11.23 -66.01 14.01
N GLU A 233 -10.98 -65.89 15.30
CA GLU A 233 -11.92 -66.24 16.36
C GLU A 233 -12.82 -65.03 16.68
N THR A 234 -13.94 -64.89 15.95
CA THR A 234 -14.93 -63.84 16.23
C THR A 234 -16.04 -64.33 17.18
N PRO A 235 -16.81 -63.43 17.83
CA PRO A 235 -17.93 -63.84 18.69
C PRO A 235 -19.02 -64.67 17.98
N GLY A 236 -19.08 -64.61 16.64
CA GLY A 236 -20.03 -65.37 15.80
C GLY A 236 -19.51 -66.70 15.26
N GLY A 237 -18.27 -67.10 15.58
CA GLY A 237 -17.62 -68.32 15.08
C GLY A 237 -16.25 -68.08 14.46
N ILE A 238 -15.62 -69.16 13.98
CA ILE A 238 -14.32 -69.10 13.29
C ILE A 238 -14.55 -68.75 11.81
N VAL A 239 -13.97 -67.64 11.36
CA VAL A 239 -13.98 -67.22 9.95
C VAL A 239 -12.63 -67.57 9.32
N GLU A 240 -12.66 -68.30 8.20
CA GLU A 240 -11.47 -68.59 7.39
C GLU A 240 -11.34 -67.59 6.23
N GLU A 241 -10.16 -66.97 6.12
CA GLU A 241 -9.83 -66.03 5.03
C GLU A 241 -8.53 -66.47 4.34
N GLU A 242 -8.44 -66.29 3.03
CA GLU A 242 -7.21 -66.52 2.26
C GLU A 242 -6.73 -65.22 1.60
N GLU A 243 -5.41 -64.99 1.61
CA GLU A 243 -4.79 -63.83 0.98
C GLU A 243 -3.52 -64.24 0.22
N LEU A 244 -3.28 -63.62 -0.94
CA LEU A 244 -2.03 -63.80 -1.68
C LEU A 244 -0.92 -62.95 -1.05
N MET A 245 0.17 -63.59 -0.62
CA MET A 245 1.31 -62.90 -0.05
C MET A 245 2.06 -62.09 -1.12
N ARG A 246 2.54 -60.91 -0.76
CA ARG A 246 3.32 -60.04 -1.65
C ARG A 246 4.79 -60.44 -1.60
N ARG A 247 5.40 -60.62 -2.77
CA ARG A 247 6.79 -61.06 -2.85
C ARG A 247 7.76 -59.89 -2.65
N PHE A 248 8.70 -60.04 -1.72
CA PHE A 248 9.74 -59.07 -1.42
C PHE A 248 11.11 -59.78 -1.39
N GLY A 249 11.85 -59.68 -2.49
CA GLY A 249 13.13 -60.38 -2.67
C GLY A 249 12.98 -61.91 -2.64
N GLN A 250 13.67 -62.55 -1.69
CA GLN A 250 13.61 -64.00 -1.46
C GLN A 250 12.51 -64.44 -0.48
N ALA A 251 11.76 -63.50 0.10
CA ALA A 251 10.64 -63.77 1.00
C ALA A 251 9.29 -63.34 0.40
N ALA A 252 8.20 -63.89 0.89
CA ALA A 252 6.84 -63.43 0.66
C ALA A 252 6.28 -62.91 1.99
N VAL A 253 5.69 -61.71 1.97
CA VAL A 253 5.23 -60.99 3.15
C VAL A 253 3.73 -60.78 3.07
N ALA A 254 3.04 -61.03 4.19
CA ALA A 254 1.64 -60.71 4.36
C ALA A 254 1.48 -59.72 5.51
N ARG A 255 0.68 -58.67 5.31
CA ARG A 255 0.49 -57.58 6.27
C ARG A 255 -1.01 -57.28 6.42
N ARG A 256 -1.50 -57.32 7.65
CA ARG A 256 -2.89 -57.01 8.03
C ARG A 256 -2.92 -55.83 8.99
N GLU A 257 -3.61 -54.76 8.61
CA GLU A 257 -3.46 -53.46 9.28
C GLU A 257 -4.16 -53.33 10.64
N VAL A 258 -5.30 -54.00 10.84
CA VAL A 258 -6.09 -53.87 12.08
C VAL A 258 -6.49 -55.23 12.61
N VAL A 259 -5.85 -55.69 13.68
CA VAL A 259 -6.18 -56.94 14.37
C VAL A 259 -7.04 -56.65 15.61
N GLN A 260 -8.31 -57.07 15.60
CA GLN A 260 -9.24 -56.85 16.72
C GLN A 260 -9.47 -58.08 17.59
N TYR A 261 -9.31 -59.27 17.01
CA TYR A 261 -9.59 -60.56 17.63
C TYR A 261 -8.40 -61.52 17.48
N PRO A 262 -8.20 -62.48 18.40
CA PRO A 262 -7.21 -63.55 18.25
C PRO A 262 -7.45 -64.36 16.97
N PHE A 263 -6.36 -64.82 16.33
CA PHE A 263 -6.45 -65.59 15.09
C PHE A 263 -5.26 -66.53 14.91
N SER A 264 -5.38 -67.52 14.01
CA SER A 264 -4.27 -68.40 13.61
C SER A 264 -3.94 -68.26 12.12
N TYR A 265 -2.70 -68.49 11.70
CA TYR A 265 -2.28 -68.38 10.30
C TYR A 265 -1.35 -69.52 9.82
N ARG A 266 -1.32 -69.79 8.52
CA ARG A 266 -0.35 -70.66 7.83
C ARG A 266 -0.17 -70.25 6.36
N ALA A 267 0.94 -70.62 5.72
CA ALA A 267 1.17 -70.32 4.30
C ALA A 267 1.34 -71.56 3.43
N GLU A 268 0.85 -71.49 2.20
CA GLU A 268 0.96 -72.53 1.18
C GLU A 268 1.45 -71.92 -0.14
N GLY A 269 2.26 -72.64 -0.91
CA GLY A 269 2.78 -72.11 -2.17
C GLY A 269 3.50 -73.14 -3.02
N GLY A 270 3.28 -73.06 -4.33
CA GLY A 270 3.84 -74.03 -5.27
C GLY A 270 3.29 -75.43 -5.02
N ASP A 271 4.18 -76.36 -4.65
CA ASP A 271 3.85 -77.75 -4.32
C ASP A 271 3.98 -78.10 -2.83
N ASP A 272 4.19 -77.11 -1.96
CA ASP A 272 4.19 -77.26 -0.50
C ASP A 272 2.88 -76.76 0.11
N ARG A 273 2.23 -77.65 0.88
CA ARG A 273 0.97 -77.42 1.60
C ARG A 273 1.03 -77.91 3.06
N ALA A 274 2.21 -78.27 3.56
CA ALA A 274 2.34 -79.00 4.81
C ALA A 274 2.56 -78.11 6.05
N MET A 275 2.58 -76.77 5.89
CA MET A 275 2.87 -75.84 6.99
C MET A 275 1.80 -75.90 8.12
N PRO A 276 2.20 -75.99 9.40
CA PRO A 276 1.28 -75.99 10.54
C PRO A 276 0.64 -74.61 10.79
N TRP A 277 -0.49 -74.59 11.52
CA TRP A 277 -1.15 -73.36 11.95
C TRP A 277 -0.45 -72.73 13.17
N HIS A 278 -0.16 -71.43 13.12
CA HIS A 278 0.42 -70.62 14.20
C HIS A 278 -0.63 -69.70 14.82
N ARG A 279 -0.82 -69.71 16.15
CA ARG A 279 -1.85 -68.90 16.85
C ARG A 279 -1.27 -67.58 17.38
N VAL A 280 -2.04 -66.49 17.23
CA VAL A 280 -1.71 -65.13 17.69
C VAL A 280 -2.73 -64.67 18.74
N GLU A 281 -2.24 -64.30 19.92
CA GLU A 281 -3.03 -63.74 21.03
C GLU A 281 -3.06 -62.20 21.00
N VAL A 282 -4.21 -61.60 21.32
CA VAL A 282 -4.41 -60.14 21.22
C VAL A 282 -4.63 -59.52 22.60
N LEU A 283 -3.73 -58.62 23.04
CA LEU A 283 -3.75 -57.97 24.37
C LEU A 283 -4.11 -56.48 24.30
N ASP A 284 -4.72 -55.91 25.34
CA ASP A 284 -5.12 -54.48 25.36
C ASP A 284 -3.94 -53.56 25.78
N PRO A 285 -3.57 -52.54 25.00
CA PRO A 285 -2.45 -51.64 25.31
C PRO A 285 -2.72 -50.63 26.45
N PRO A 286 -1.68 -50.07 27.10
CA PRO A 286 -1.85 -48.96 28.05
C PRO A 286 -2.26 -47.67 27.31
N GLU A 287 -3.25 -46.94 27.82
CA GLU A 287 -3.76 -45.71 27.18
C GLU A 287 -3.58 -44.48 28.09
N LEU A 288 -3.55 -43.30 27.48
CA LEU A 288 -3.47 -42.02 28.19
C LEU A 288 -4.87 -41.59 28.64
N HIS A 289 -5.13 -41.61 29.95
CA HIS A 289 -6.42 -41.24 30.53
C HIS A 289 -6.63 -39.72 30.56
N SER A 290 -5.63 -38.95 31.02
CA SER A 290 -5.67 -37.49 31.04
C SER A 290 -4.30 -36.88 30.73
N LEU A 291 -4.31 -35.67 30.14
CA LEU A 291 -3.14 -34.92 29.72
C LEU A 291 -3.37 -33.43 29.98
N GLU A 292 -2.58 -32.85 30.87
CA GLU A 292 -2.56 -31.42 31.19
C GLU A 292 -1.22 -30.83 30.71
N ILE A 293 -1.30 -29.77 29.91
CA ILE A 293 -0.13 -29.07 29.36
C ILE A 293 -0.22 -27.61 29.80
N MET A 294 0.84 -27.10 30.41
CA MET A 294 1.01 -25.68 30.73
C MET A 294 2.12 -25.11 29.85
N VAL A 295 1.78 -24.08 29.08
CA VAL A 295 2.73 -23.35 28.23
C VAL A 295 3.28 -22.18 29.03
N ILE A 296 4.59 -22.13 29.16
CA ILE A 296 5.33 -21.03 29.77
C ILE A 296 6.06 -20.29 28.64
N PRO A 297 5.54 -19.14 28.19
CA PRO A 297 6.19 -18.33 27.16
C PRO A 297 7.61 -17.88 27.58
N PRO A 298 8.50 -17.57 26.63
CA PRO A 298 9.83 -17.06 26.94
C PRO A 298 9.76 -15.78 27.78
N ALA A 299 10.71 -15.58 28.70
CA ALA A 299 10.71 -14.46 29.64
C ALA A 299 10.63 -13.07 28.97
N TYR A 300 11.14 -12.91 27.74
CA TYR A 300 11.10 -11.64 27.00
C TYR A 300 9.68 -11.22 26.58
N THR A 301 8.75 -12.17 26.44
CA THR A 301 7.37 -11.91 26.01
C THR A 301 6.49 -11.31 27.12
N ARG A 302 6.93 -11.38 28.38
CA ARG A 302 6.20 -10.93 29.58
C ARG A 302 4.77 -11.49 29.74
N GLN A 303 4.43 -12.57 29.04
CA GLN A 303 3.12 -13.23 29.13
C GLN A 303 3.08 -14.22 30.29
N ALA A 304 1.92 -14.34 30.95
CA ALA A 304 1.71 -15.31 32.02
C ALA A 304 1.59 -16.74 31.46
N ALA A 305 1.96 -17.74 32.26
CA ALA A 305 1.79 -19.14 31.90
C ALA A 305 0.30 -19.47 31.72
N ALA A 306 -0.04 -20.21 30.67
CA ALA A 306 -1.41 -20.53 30.30
C ALA A 306 -1.58 -22.02 29.97
N PRO A 307 -2.77 -22.60 30.21
CA PRO A 307 -3.06 -23.97 29.82
C PRO A 307 -3.04 -24.12 28.29
N GLY A 308 -2.25 -25.08 27.80
CA GLY A 308 -2.14 -25.44 26.39
C GLY A 308 -3.15 -26.52 26.00
N GLN A 309 -3.65 -26.45 24.76
CA GLN A 309 -4.46 -27.51 24.17
C GLN A 309 -3.55 -28.65 23.67
N ARG A 310 -4.13 -29.80 23.30
CA ARG A 310 -3.37 -30.95 22.77
C ARG A 310 -2.60 -30.59 21.49
N ASN A 311 -3.20 -29.81 20.59
CA ASN A 311 -2.48 -29.21 19.46
C ASN A 311 -1.96 -27.83 19.88
N LEU A 312 -0.65 -27.67 19.93
CA LEU A 312 0.00 -26.49 20.49
C LEU A 312 0.39 -25.51 19.38
N ARG A 313 -0.01 -24.24 19.50
CA ARG A 313 0.54 -23.14 18.70
C ARG A 313 1.23 -22.19 19.67
N VAL A 314 2.56 -22.23 19.71
CA VAL A 314 3.37 -21.52 20.72
C VAL A 314 4.59 -20.85 20.08
N LEU A 315 5.09 -19.79 20.71
CA LEU A 315 6.29 -19.08 20.22
C LEU A 315 7.52 -19.98 20.33
N ALA A 316 8.39 -19.96 19.33
CA ALA A 316 9.68 -20.66 19.40
C ALA A 316 10.50 -20.20 20.64
N GLY A 317 10.87 -21.15 21.50
CA GLY A 317 11.53 -20.93 22.80
C GLY A 317 10.62 -21.12 24.02
N SER A 318 9.32 -21.36 23.83
CA SER A 318 8.37 -21.60 24.93
C SER A 318 8.69 -22.92 25.63
N ARG A 319 8.59 -22.94 26.97
CA ARG A 319 8.78 -24.13 27.80
C ARG A 319 7.43 -24.78 28.08
N LEU A 320 7.38 -26.11 28.02
CA LEU A 320 6.17 -26.89 28.31
C LEU A 320 6.34 -27.64 29.63
N GLU A 321 5.34 -27.51 30.50
CA GLU A 321 5.15 -28.39 31.67
C GLU A 321 3.98 -29.33 31.37
N ILE A 322 4.22 -30.63 31.49
CA ILE A 322 3.26 -31.67 31.11
C ILE A 322 3.04 -32.61 32.30
N ALA A 323 1.78 -32.87 32.63
CA ALA A 323 1.37 -33.88 33.61
C ALA A 323 0.30 -34.78 33.00
N ALA A 324 0.44 -36.10 33.16
CA ALA A 324 -0.47 -37.05 32.56
C ALA A 324 -0.69 -38.30 33.41
N LEU A 325 -1.86 -38.94 33.20
CA LEU A 325 -2.30 -40.16 33.88
C LEU A 325 -2.51 -41.28 32.85
N ALA A 326 -1.96 -42.47 33.10
CA ALA A 326 -2.15 -43.66 32.27
C ALA A 326 -3.20 -44.62 32.87
N THR A 327 -3.81 -45.45 32.01
CA THR A 327 -4.84 -46.44 32.42
C THR A 327 -4.26 -47.70 33.06
N LYS A 328 -2.95 -47.95 32.94
CA LYS A 328 -2.23 -49.12 33.49
C LYS A 328 -0.87 -48.70 34.04
N GLU A 329 -0.33 -49.49 34.98
CA GLU A 329 0.99 -49.25 35.58
C GLU A 329 2.12 -49.33 34.55
N LEU A 330 2.83 -48.23 34.36
CA LEU A 330 3.92 -48.06 33.41
C LEU A 330 5.28 -48.42 34.04
N ALA A 331 6.12 -49.09 33.27
CA ALA A 331 7.53 -49.27 33.58
C ALA A 331 8.38 -48.11 33.05
N ALA A 332 7.98 -47.50 31.92
CA ALA A 332 8.63 -46.33 31.34
C ALA A 332 7.62 -45.49 30.54
N ALA A 333 7.76 -44.17 30.60
CA ALA A 333 7.05 -43.22 29.75
C ALA A 333 8.05 -42.24 29.15
N ALA A 334 7.91 -41.91 27.87
CA ALA A 334 8.78 -40.94 27.20
C ALA A 334 8.00 -40.11 26.18
N LEU A 335 8.30 -38.81 26.14
CA LEU A 335 7.86 -37.91 25.09
C LEU A 335 8.74 -38.10 23.86
N CYS A 336 8.15 -38.42 22.71
CA CYS A 336 8.82 -38.53 21.43
C CYS A 336 8.45 -37.33 20.56
N LEU A 337 9.48 -36.68 19.99
CA LEU A 337 9.35 -35.59 19.03
C LEU A 337 9.68 -36.12 17.62
N GLU A 338 9.11 -35.49 16.59
CA GLU A 338 9.31 -35.88 15.17
C GLU A 338 10.76 -35.80 14.70
N ASP A 339 11.59 -34.96 15.34
CA ASP A 339 13.04 -34.86 15.11
C ASP A 339 13.85 -36.08 15.61
N GLY A 340 13.17 -37.07 16.21
CA GLY A 340 13.75 -38.29 16.74
C GLY A 340 14.23 -38.16 18.20
N GLN A 341 14.07 -36.99 18.83
CA GLN A 341 14.42 -36.79 20.23
C GLN A 341 13.39 -37.46 21.15
N GLN A 342 13.88 -38.30 22.07
CA GLN A 342 13.06 -38.97 23.08
C GLN A 342 13.43 -38.46 24.48
N ILE A 343 12.49 -37.81 25.15
CA ILE A 343 12.65 -37.23 26.48
C ILE A 343 11.95 -38.15 27.49
N ALA A 344 12.72 -38.82 28.34
CA ALA A 344 12.18 -39.70 29.39
C ALA A 344 11.38 -38.88 30.41
N ALA A 345 10.17 -39.36 30.74
CA ALA A 345 9.31 -38.75 31.74
C ALA A 345 9.64 -39.29 33.14
N THR A 346 9.46 -38.45 34.16
CA THR A 346 9.58 -38.89 35.54
C THR A 346 8.26 -39.53 35.98
N LEU A 347 8.29 -40.81 36.30
CA LEU A 347 7.15 -41.59 36.81
C LEU A 347 7.00 -41.37 38.32
N GLU A 348 5.76 -41.22 38.78
CA GLU A 348 5.44 -41.26 40.22
C GLU A 348 5.52 -42.70 40.76
N PRO A 349 5.68 -42.91 42.08
CA PRO A 349 5.80 -44.24 42.68
C PRO A 349 4.62 -45.18 42.41
N ASP A 350 3.44 -44.63 42.08
CA ASP A 350 2.23 -45.38 41.73
C ASP A 350 2.30 -46.04 40.34
N GLY A 351 3.26 -45.65 39.49
CA GLY A 351 3.39 -46.12 38.13
C GLY A 351 2.27 -45.68 37.18
N LEU A 352 1.33 -44.85 37.62
CA LEU A 352 0.17 -44.41 36.84
C LEU A 352 0.32 -42.96 36.37
N ARG A 353 1.04 -42.13 37.11
CA ARG A 353 1.28 -40.72 36.77
C ARG A 353 2.70 -40.48 36.26
N PHE A 354 2.82 -39.62 35.26
CA PHE A 354 4.12 -39.13 34.81
C PHE A 354 4.10 -37.62 34.53
N SER A 355 5.25 -36.98 34.72
CA SER A 355 5.42 -35.55 34.46
C SER A 355 6.72 -35.21 33.73
N LEU A 356 6.68 -34.13 32.94
CA LEU A 356 7.81 -33.53 32.23
C LEU A 356 7.80 -32.01 32.41
N GLY A 357 8.96 -31.37 32.40
CA GLY A 357 9.13 -29.92 32.53
C GLY A 357 8.98 -29.32 33.94
N LYS A 358 8.45 -30.06 34.94
CA LYS A 358 8.40 -29.65 36.36
C LYS A 358 9.76 -29.78 37.06
N ALA A 359 9.94 -29.09 38.19
CA ALA A 359 11.17 -29.12 38.99
C ALA A 359 11.62 -30.56 39.30
N GLY A 360 12.77 -30.97 38.74
CA GLY A 360 13.30 -32.35 38.84
C GLY A 360 13.16 -33.21 37.56
N SER A 361 12.64 -32.66 36.46
CA SER A 361 12.53 -33.33 35.15
C SER A 361 13.20 -32.50 34.03
N PRO A 362 13.62 -33.11 32.91
CA PRO A 362 14.25 -32.39 31.81
C PRO A 362 13.30 -31.34 31.18
N PRO A 363 13.78 -30.11 30.90
CA PRO A 363 12.95 -29.05 30.32
C PRO A 363 12.58 -29.37 28.87
N VAL A 364 11.29 -29.23 28.53
CA VAL A 364 10.80 -29.37 27.16
C VAL A 364 10.68 -27.99 26.54
N VAL A 365 11.54 -27.67 25.57
CA VAL A 365 11.56 -26.37 24.88
C VAL A 365 11.16 -26.57 23.42
N VAL A 366 10.15 -25.84 22.96
CA VAL A 366 9.68 -25.90 21.57
C VAL A 366 10.53 -24.99 20.70
N GLN A 367 11.32 -25.51 19.76
CA GLN A 367 12.11 -24.69 18.82
C GLN A 367 11.60 -24.72 17.39
N GLN A 368 11.06 -25.86 16.95
CA GLN A 368 10.61 -26.07 15.57
C GLN A 368 9.21 -26.66 15.56
N SER A 369 8.51 -26.48 14.44
CA SER A 369 7.21 -27.11 14.23
C SER A 369 7.40 -28.60 13.94
N GLY A 370 6.56 -29.44 14.52
CA GLY A 370 6.58 -30.89 14.31
C GLY A 370 5.53 -31.60 15.15
N ALA A 371 5.37 -32.90 14.91
CA ALA A 371 4.49 -33.74 15.69
C ALA A 371 5.16 -34.24 16.99
N TYR A 372 4.37 -34.42 18.04
CA TYR A 372 4.80 -35.07 19.29
C TYR A 372 3.80 -36.13 19.74
N TRP A 373 4.30 -37.15 20.42
CA TRP A 373 3.49 -38.22 21.02
C TRP A 373 4.20 -38.82 22.23
N PHE A 374 3.49 -39.57 23.06
CA PHE A 374 4.10 -40.31 24.16
C PHE A 374 4.26 -41.78 23.79
N ARG A 375 5.42 -42.34 24.10
CA ARG A 375 5.65 -43.78 24.07
C ARG A 375 5.52 -44.31 25.50
N LEU A 376 4.51 -45.15 25.72
CA LEU A 376 4.21 -45.75 27.01
C LEU A 376 4.58 -47.23 26.97
N THR A 377 5.32 -47.68 28.00
CA THR A 377 5.72 -49.08 28.18
C THR A 377 5.14 -49.59 29.48
N ASP A 378 4.33 -50.64 29.43
CA ASP A 378 3.81 -51.26 30.64
C ASP A 378 4.86 -52.18 31.32
N ARG A 379 4.54 -52.67 32.52
CA ARG A 379 5.41 -53.61 33.27
C ARG A 379 5.56 -54.99 32.61
N GLN A 380 4.74 -55.31 31.61
CA GLN A 380 4.74 -56.58 30.89
C GLN A 380 5.52 -56.50 29.57
N GLY A 381 6.10 -55.33 29.26
CA GLY A 381 6.94 -55.08 28.09
C GLY A 381 6.16 -54.66 26.84
N LEU A 382 4.85 -54.38 26.96
CA LEU A 382 4.04 -53.90 25.84
C LEU A 382 4.24 -52.39 25.66
N THR A 383 4.74 -52.02 24.49
CA THR A 383 4.95 -50.62 24.11
C THR A 383 3.84 -50.13 23.18
N CYS A 384 3.32 -48.93 23.45
CA CYS A 384 2.41 -48.26 22.54
C CYS A 384 2.78 -46.78 22.40
N ASP A 385 2.53 -46.24 21.20
CA ASP A 385 2.67 -44.82 20.91
C ASP A 385 1.26 -44.20 20.94
N THR A 386 1.08 -43.09 21.66
CA THR A 386 -0.20 -42.37 21.73
C THR A 386 -0.51 -41.66 20.40
N THR A 387 -1.72 -41.09 20.30
CA THR A 387 -2.07 -40.17 19.21
C THR A 387 -1.01 -39.08 19.04
N ARG A 388 -0.59 -38.85 17.80
CA ARG A 388 0.30 -37.74 17.46
C ARG A 388 -0.47 -36.43 17.48
N TRP A 389 0.08 -35.45 18.17
CA TRP A 389 -0.43 -34.09 18.20
C TRP A 389 0.57 -33.14 17.56
N ASP A 390 0.07 -32.03 17.02
CA ASP A 390 0.91 -31.06 16.32
C ASP A 390 1.38 -29.96 17.28
N ILE A 391 2.68 -29.65 17.23
CA ILE A 391 3.25 -28.43 17.77
C ILE A 391 3.64 -27.54 16.61
N ARG A 392 3.00 -26.36 16.51
CA ARG A 392 3.40 -25.30 15.60
C ARG A 392 4.21 -24.26 16.37
N ALA A 393 5.52 -24.27 16.15
CA ALA A 393 6.42 -23.22 16.59
C ALA A 393 6.27 -22.02 15.65
N VAL A 394 5.64 -20.94 16.12
CA VAL A 394 5.54 -19.69 15.38
C VAL A 394 6.84 -18.90 15.61
N PRO A 395 7.61 -18.57 14.56
CA PRO A 395 8.76 -17.70 14.70
C PRO A 395 8.29 -16.27 14.99
N ASP A 396 9.07 -15.57 15.82
CA ASP A 396 8.90 -14.17 16.21
C ASP A 396 9.19 -13.27 14.99
N ALA A 397 8.19 -12.52 14.50
CA ALA A 397 8.31 -11.71 13.29
C ALA A 397 8.81 -10.29 13.62
N PRO A 398 9.65 -9.66 12.78
CA PRO A 398 10.02 -8.27 13.00
C PRO A 398 8.83 -7.33 12.76
N PRO A 399 8.81 -6.14 13.40
CA PRO A 399 7.69 -5.21 13.29
C PRO A 399 7.56 -4.67 11.85
N SER A 400 6.31 -4.48 11.38
CA SER A 400 6.04 -3.83 10.10
C SER A 400 5.99 -2.31 10.29
N VAL A 401 6.70 -1.56 9.45
CA VAL A 401 6.81 -0.09 9.56
C VAL A 401 6.50 0.59 8.23
N THR A 402 5.56 1.52 8.25
CA THR A 402 5.20 2.35 7.09
C THR A 402 5.27 3.84 7.43
N LEU A 403 6.01 4.60 6.61
CA LEU A 403 6.03 6.07 6.66
C LEU A 403 4.88 6.61 5.80
N GLU A 404 3.78 7.00 6.43
CA GLU A 404 2.57 7.53 5.78
C GLU A 404 2.76 8.96 5.29
N ALA A 405 3.47 9.79 6.06
CA ALA A 405 3.83 11.15 5.68
C ALA A 405 5.33 11.40 5.94
N PRO A 406 6.07 11.97 4.97
CA PRO A 406 5.65 12.35 3.61
C PRO A 406 5.42 11.15 2.68
N ALA A 407 4.37 11.21 1.85
CA ALA A 407 4.02 10.16 0.89
C ALA A 407 4.94 10.14 -0.34
N ASN A 408 5.46 11.29 -0.75
CA ASN A 408 6.32 11.50 -1.93
C ASN A 408 7.56 12.31 -1.56
N THR A 409 8.49 12.47 -2.51
CA THR A 409 9.63 13.37 -2.36
C THR A 409 9.14 14.78 -2.04
N LEU A 410 9.56 15.33 -0.90
CA LEU A 410 9.10 16.63 -0.41
C LEU A 410 10.21 17.66 -0.62
N TYR A 411 9.84 18.83 -1.15
CA TYR A 411 10.76 19.94 -1.34
C TYR A 411 10.53 20.96 -0.24
N VAL A 412 11.58 21.24 0.53
CA VAL A 412 11.45 22.06 1.73
C VAL A 412 12.58 23.07 1.88
N THR A 413 12.32 24.18 2.55
CA THR A 413 13.37 25.12 2.94
C THR A 413 14.13 24.62 4.18
N PRO A 414 15.35 25.14 4.44
CA PRO A 414 16.10 24.83 5.65
C PRO A 414 15.35 25.09 6.98
N GLN A 415 14.31 25.93 6.96
CA GLN A 415 13.54 26.33 8.15
C GLN A 415 12.18 25.61 8.27
N ALA A 416 11.88 24.68 7.35
CA ALA A 416 10.59 24.01 7.29
C ALA A 416 10.34 23.09 8.50
N GLU A 417 9.06 22.87 8.79
CA GLU A 417 8.58 21.80 9.67
C GLU A 417 7.94 20.70 8.82
N VAL A 418 8.53 19.51 8.86
CA VAL A 418 8.06 18.36 8.08
C VAL A 418 7.13 17.51 8.94
N PRO A 419 5.87 17.29 8.53
CA PRO A 419 4.99 16.36 9.22
C PRO A 419 5.44 14.92 8.92
N ILE A 420 5.82 14.21 9.98
CA ILE A 420 6.20 12.80 9.96
C ILE A 420 5.08 11.98 10.58
N ARG A 421 4.56 11.00 9.84
CA ARG A 421 3.57 10.06 10.35
C ARG A 421 4.02 8.63 10.08
N ILE A 422 4.19 7.85 11.14
CA ILE A 422 4.69 6.47 11.10
C ILE A 422 3.63 5.56 11.67
N ALA A 423 3.22 4.56 10.90
CA ALA A 423 2.40 3.45 11.39
C ALA A 423 3.29 2.22 11.58
N VAL A 424 3.19 1.61 12.76
CA VAL A 424 3.92 0.40 13.15
C VAL A 424 2.91 -0.64 13.62
N THR A 425 3.10 -1.88 13.19
CA THR A 425 2.28 -3.01 13.63
C THR A 425 3.19 -4.19 13.96
N ASP A 426 2.97 -4.81 15.12
CA ASP A 426 3.73 -5.96 15.61
C ASP A 426 2.79 -6.99 16.28
N ASP A 427 3.15 -8.26 16.25
CA ASP A 427 2.34 -9.36 16.80
C ASP A 427 2.51 -9.54 18.32
N LEU A 428 3.62 -9.07 18.90
CA LEU A 428 3.93 -9.20 20.34
C LEU A 428 3.96 -7.86 21.08
N GLY A 429 4.64 -6.87 20.52
CA GLY A 429 4.66 -5.50 21.02
C GLY A 429 5.91 -4.70 20.64
N ILE A 430 5.75 -3.38 20.64
CA ILE A 430 6.73 -2.43 20.08
C ILE A 430 7.61 -1.88 21.21
N ALA A 431 8.91 -2.15 21.18
CA ALA A 431 9.86 -1.66 22.19
C ALA A 431 10.36 -0.25 21.90
N GLY A 432 10.54 0.10 20.62
CA GLY A 432 10.82 1.48 20.25
C GLY A 432 10.75 1.82 18.77
N VAL A 433 10.63 3.10 18.45
CA VAL A 433 10.56 3.63 17.08
C VAL A 433 11.51 4.82 16.94
N ALA A 434 12.32 4.81 15.89
CA ALA A 434 13.27 5.86 15.55
C ALA A 434 13.13 6.29 14.07
N LEU A 435 13.47 7.54 13.78
CA LEU A 435 13.58 8.09 12.44
C LEU A 435 15.08 8.27 12.12
N GLU A 436 15.59 7.52 11.14
CA GLU A 436 16.95 7.66 10.63
C GLU A 436 16.95 8.65 9.46
N SER A 437 17.84 9.64 9.50
CA SER A 437 18.10 10.55 8.38
C SER A 437 19.55 10.47 7.92
N THR A 438 19.76 10.44 6.60
CA THR A 438 21.09 10.40 5.98
C THR A 438 21.21 11.49 4.94
N ARG A 439 22.29 12.27 4.98
CA ARG A 439 22.62 13.28 3.96
C ARG A 439 23.20 12.56 2.73
N VAL A 440 22.65 12.85 1.56
CA VAL A 440 23.15 12.37 0.27
C VAL A 440 23.81 13.55 -0.43
N GLU A 441 25.11 13.46 -0.71
CA GLU A 441 25.80 14.52 -1.46
C GLU A 441 25.31 14.54 -2.91
N PRO A 442 25.00 15.72 -3.47
CA PRO A 442 24.57 15.84 -4.85
C PRO A 442 25.71 15.40 -5.77
N THR A 443 25.45 14.36 -6.58
CA THR A 443 26.41 13.91 -7.58
C THR A 443 26.53 15.01 -8.64
N SER A 444 27.72 15.60 -8.76
CA SER A 444 28.03 16.65 -9.73
C SER A 444 28.06 16.10 -11.16
N ALA A 445 26.89 15.85 -11.73
CA ALA A 445 26.69 15.71 -13.17
C ALA A 445 25.51 16.59 -13.53
N GLY A 446 25.78 17.68 -14.25
CA GLY A 446 24.80 18.69 -14.60
C GLY A 446 23.70 18.14 -15.48
N GLU A 447 22.54 17.92 -14.90
CA GLU A 447 21.27 17.96 -15.61
C GLU A 447 20.43 19.06 -14.95
N LYS A 448 20.22 20.15 -15.72
CA LYS A 448 19.17 21.12 -15.40
C LYS A 448 17.86 20.36 -15.19
N PRO A 449 17.04 20.71 -14.18
CA PRO A 449 15.71 20.12 -14.07
C PRO A 449 14.93 20.43 -15.35
N ALA A 450 14.64 19.40 -16.13
CA ALA A 450 13.79 19.52 -17.30
C ALA A 450 12.40 19.98 -16.86
N ALA A 451 11.83 20.92 -17.62
CA ALA A 451 10.46 21.39 -17.43
C ALA A 451 9.49 20.21 -17.32
N LEU A 452 8.53 20.32 -16.39
CA LEU A 452 7.41 19.39 -16.26
C LEU A 452 6.83 19.09 -17.65
N PRO A 453 6.73 17.81 -18.08
CA PRO A 453 6.03 17.49 -19.30
C PRO A 453 4.53 17.82 -19.12
N PRO A 454 3.85 18.36 -20.14
CA PRO A 454 2.40 18.53 -20.08
C PRO A 454 1.75 17.15 -19.93
N ALA A 455 0.75 17.07 -19.05
CA ALA A 455 0.00 15.86 -18.76
C ALA A 455 -0.70 15.32 -20.03
N SER A 456 -0.09 14.35 -20.69
CA SER A 456 -0.77 13.43 -21.61
C SER A 456 0.13 12.22 -21.90
N ALA A 457 -0.28 11.07 -21.36
CA ALA A 457 -0.07 9.69 -21.82
C ALA A 457 0.26 8.77 -20.64
N ALA A 458 -0.73 7.96 -20.25
CA ALA A 458 -0.50 6.79 -19.43
C ALA A 458 0.40 5.80 -20.19
N PRO A 459 1.44 5.19 -19.57
CA PRO A 459 2.09 4.02 -20.13
C PRO A 459 1.11 2.84 -20.09
N PRO A 460 1.07 1.98 -21.13
CA PRO A 460 0.22 0.79 -21.11
C PRO A 460 0.73 -0.20 -20.07
N ALA A 461 -0.21 -0.85 -19.38
CA ALA A 461 0.02 -1.88 -18.37
C ALA A 461 0.87 -3.03 -18.93
N GLU A 462 2.03 -3.25 -18.33
CA GLU A 462 2.86 -4.42 -18.55
C GLU A 462 2.32 -5.59 -17.71
N LYS A 463 1.96 -6.68 -18.39
CA LYS A 463 1.42 -7.90 -17.79
C LYS A 463 2.50 -8.64 -16.99
N PRO A 464 2.19 -9.25 -15.84
CA PRO A 464 3.11 -10.16 -15.18
C PRO A 464 3.19 -11.47 -15.97
N SER A 465 4.38 -11.84 -16.41
CA SER A 465 4.66 -13.21 -16.88
C SER A 465 5.20 -14.04 -15.72
N PRO A 466 4.75 -15.29 -15.54
CA PRO A 466 5.25 -16.20 -14.52
C PRO A 466 6.48 -16.94 -15.04
N GLU A 467 7.44 -17.24 -14.17
CA GLU A 467 8.10 -18.56 -14.08
C GLU A 467 9.22 -18.55 -13.04
N ALA A 468 9.08 -19.46 -12.09
CA ALA A 468 10.14 -19.92 -11.22
C ALA A 468 10.61 -21.30 -11.70
N GLN A 469 11.89 -21.58 -11.46
CA GLN A 469 12.56 -22.89 -11.43
C GLN A 469 13.04 -23.48 -12.76
N ALA A 470 14.36 -23.55 -12.94
CA ALA A 470 15.10 -24.82 -12.91
C ALA A 470 16.63 -24.64 -13.03
N ALA A 471 17.34 -25.63 -12.52
CA ALA A 471 18.71 -26.06 -12.83
C ALA A 471 19.87 -25.51 -11.97
N SER A 472 20.07 -26.23 -10.86
CA SER A 472 21.38 -26.60 -10.31
C SER A 472 22.12 -27.54 -11.29
N SER A 473 23.42 -27.35 -11.50
CA SER A 473 24.43 -28.45 -11.52
C SER A 473 25.88 -27.97 -11.68
N ALA A 474 26.66 -28.28 -10.64
CA ALA A 474 28.05 -28.77 -10.56
C ALA A 474 29.08 -28.61 -11.71
N GLY A 475 30.33 -28.33 -11.30
CA GLY A 475 31.58 -28.67 -12.03
C GLY A 475 32.73 -27.69 -11.77
N GLN A 476 33.45 -27.79 -10.64
CA GLN A 476 34.79 -28.39 -10.50
C GLN A 476 35.98 -27.62 -11.11
N GLY A 477 36.91 -27.19 -10.23
CA GLY A 477 38.37 -27.33 -10.44
C GLY A 477 39.20 -26.04 -10.58
N PRO A 478 40.42 -25.94 -9.98
CA PRO A 478 40.92 -24.70 -9.39
C PRO A 478 42.34 -24.30 -9.94
N PRO A 479 43.24 -23.59 -9.21
CA PRO A 479 43.67 -22.23 -9.57
C PRO A 479 45.19 -22.10 -9.81
N SER A 480 45.68 -21.01 -10.42
CA SER A 480 47.01 -20.42 -10.16
C SER A 480 47.30 -19.24 -11.10
N GLY A 481 47.97 -18.20 -10.59
CA GLY A 481 48.57 -17.16 -11.44
C GLY A 481 48.55 -15.75 -10.85
N SER A 482 49.36 -15.54 -9.83
CA SER A 482 49.72 -14.27 -9.19
C SER A 482 50.32 -13.21 -10.14
N SER A 483 49.97 -11.94 -9.92
CA SER A 483 50.96 -10.84 -9.90
C SER A 483 50.44 -9.63 -9.14
N LEU A 484 51.11 -9.35 -8.02
CA LEU A 484 51.13 -8.07 -7.30
C LEU A 484 51.64 -6.93 -8.19
N SER A 485 51.08 -5.73 -8.00
CA SER A 485 51.70 -4.37 -8.06
C SER A 485 50.55 -3.37 -8.14
N GLN A 486 50.12 -2.72 -7.07
CA GLN A 486 50.69 -1.53 -6.41
C GLN A 486 49.74 -0.34 -6.60
N GLU A 487 49.30 0.18 -5.46
CA GLU A 487 49.11 1.60 -5.15
C GLU A 487 48.01 2.40 -5.88
N GLY A 488 46.98 2.71 -5.09
CA GLY A 488 45.88 3.61 -5.43
C GLY A 488 44.87 3.69 -4.29
N SER A 489 45.37 3.83 -3.06
CA SER A 489 44.58 4.05 -1.84
C SER A 489 43.87 5.40 -1.93
N ALA A 490 42.73 5.42 -2.62
CA ALA A 490 41.70 6.44 -2.40
C ALA A 490 41.08 6.17 -1.03
N TRP A 491 41.46 6.98 -0.05
CA TRP A 491 40.76 7.11 1.22
C TRP A 491 39.26 7.22 0.95
N ARG A 492 38.49 6.15 1.14
CA ARG A 492 37.04 6.28 1.25
C ARG A 492 36.81 7.02 2.56
N ALA A 493 36.32 8.24 2.44
CA ALA A 493 35.76 8.98 3.56
C ALA A 493 34.79 8.07 4.33
N PRO A 494 34.76 8.13 5.67
CA PRO A 494 33.80 7.37 6.45
C PRO A 494 32.40 7.73 5.98
N SER A 495 31.57 6.73 5.67
CA SER A 495 30.15 6.93 5.39
C SER A 495 29.55 7.84 6.47
N PRO A 496 28.78 8.88 6.12
CA PRO A 496 28.19 9.76 7.12
C PRO A 496 27.35 8.91 8.08
N ARG A 497 27.59 9.05 9.39
CA ARG A 497 26.78 8.37 10.40
C ARG A 497 25.33 8.86 10.24
N PRO A 498 24.34 7.97 10.15
CA PRO A 498 22.94 8.39 10.12
C PRO A 498 22.62 9.15 11.40
N GLU A 499 21.95 10.29 11.27
CA GLU A 499 21.42 11.03 12.39
C GLU A 499 20.09 10.38 12.79
N VAL A 500 20.05 9.78 13.98
CA VAL A 500 18.94 8.97 14.47
C VAL A 500 18.15 9.78 15.49
N VAL A 501 16.88 10.05 15.19
CA VAL A 501 15.93 10.68 16.12
C VAL A 501 15.06 9.59 16.74
N GLU A 502 15.26 9.27 18.01
CA GLU A 502 14.39 8.32 18.72
C GLU A 502 13.04 8.96 19.04
N LEU A 503 11.97 8.49 18.42
CA LEU A 503 10.62 9.05 18.57
C LEU A 503 9.83 8.39 19.71
N TYR A 504 10.07 7.10 19.96
CA TYR A 504 9.34 6.35 20.98
C TYR A 504 10.24 5.32 21.67
N PRO A 505 10.81 5.62 22.85
CA PRO A 505 11.39 4.63 23.74
C PRO A 505 10.48 4.34 24.95
N LEU A 506 10.17 3.06 25.26
CA LEU A 506 9.57 2.75 26.56
C LEU A 506 10.58 3.06 27.69
N PRO A 507 10.25 3.85 28.74
CA PRO A 507 8.92 4.24 29.19
C PRO A 507 8.51 5.72 28.95
N ALA A 508 9.23 6.50 28.14
CA ALA A 508 8.95 7.93 27.93
C ALA A 508 9.09 8.33 26.46
N HIS A 509 8.01 8.85 25.85
CA HIS A 509 8.07 9.46 24.52
C HIS A 509 8.59 10.89 24.61
N LEU A 510 9.22 11.40 23.54
CA LEU A 510 9.60 12.81 23.48
C LEU A 510 8.35 13.72 23.57
N PRO A 511 8.41 14.85 24.28
CA PRO A 511 7.31 15.80 24.34
C PRO A 511 6.98 16.35 22.94
N GLY A 512 5.70 16.32 22.56
CA GLY A 512 5.20 16.80 21.26
C GLY A 512 4.91 15.73 20.20
N ILE A 513 4.97 14.44 20.56
CA ILE A 513 4.59 13.32 19.69
C ILE A 513 3.19 12.84 20.06
N GLU A 514 2.26 12.89 19.11
CA GLU A 514 0.93 12.31 19.28
C GLU A 514 0.99 10.81 18.99
N VAL A 515 0.59 10.00 19.97
CA VAL A 515 0.61 8.54 19.89
C VAL A 515 -0.82 8.03 19.89
N HIS A 516 -1.22 7.39 18.78
CA HIS A 516 -2.53 6.75 18.68
C HIS A 516 -2.36 5.22 18.63
N ARG A 517 -3.12 4.52 19.49
CA ARG A 517 -3.17 3.05 19.53
C ARG A 517 -4.53 2.58 19.02
N PRO A 518 -4.67 2.24 17.73
CA PRO A 518 -5.92 1.67 17.23
C PRO A 518 -6.15 0.29 17.84
N ALA A 519 -7.40 -0.04 18.16
CA ALA A 519 -7.77 -1.33 18.72
C ALA A 519 -7.76 -2.41 17.62
N THR A 520 -6.72 -3.25 17.62
CA THR A 520 -6.61 -4.43 16.73
C THR A 520 -6.94 -5.71 17.49
N PRO A 521 -7.62 -6.70 16.87
CA PRO A 521 -7.96 -7.98 17.53
C PRO A 521 -6.76 -8.88 17.83
N GLU A 522 -5.65 -8.69 17.11
CA GLU A 522 -4.40 -9.45 17.26
C GLU A 522 -3.21 -8.47 17.12
N GLY A 523 -2.26 -8.46 18.05
CA GLY A 523 -1.05 -7.63 18.02
C GLY A 523 -1.18 -6.18 18.54
N GLU A 524 -0.04 -5.49 18.67
CA GLU A 524 0.04 -4.06 19.01
C GLU A 524 0.20 -3.22 17.73
N SER A 525 -0.66 -2.22 17.55
CA SER A 525 -0.53 -1.22 16.49
C SER A 525 -0.33 0.16 17.09
N LEU A 526 0.62 0.91 16.52
CA LEU A 526 1.03 2.24 16.98
C LEU A 526 1.10 3.19 15.79
N VAL A 527 0.44 4.33 15.89
CA VAL A 527 0.58 5.44 14.94
C VAL A 527 1.22 6.62 15.67
N LEU A 528 2.37 7.07 15.18
CA LEU A 528 3.11 8.20 15.70
C LEU A 528 2.99 9.38 14.74
N SER A 529 2.55 10.52 15.24
CA SER A 529 2.55 11.79 14.50
C SER A 529 3.51 12.78 15.17
N TYR A 530 4.46 13.29 14.39
CA TYR A 530 5.50 14.21 14.85
C TYR A 530 5.75 15.30 13.81
N ARG A 531 5.86 16.56 14.23
CA ARG A 531 6.30 17.66 13.37
C ARG A 531 7.80 17.87 13.58
N TRP A 532 8.60 17.57 12.58
CA TRP A 532 10.05 17.65 12.67
C TRP A 532 10.56 19.02 12.18
N PRO A 533 11.03 19.90 13.08
CA PRO A 533 11.63 21.17 12.67
C PRO A 533 13.03 20.94 12.09
N LEU A 534 13.26 21.39 10.85
CA LEU A 534 14.57 21.27 10.18
C LEU A 534 15.54 22.37 10.57
N GLY A 535 15.05 23.50 11.10
CA GLY A 535 15.87 24.67 11.45
C GLY A 535 17.10 24.39 12.33
N PRO A 536 17.03 23.50 13.35
CA PRO A 536 18.19 23.16 14.17
C PRO A 536 19.31 22.37 13.45
N LEU A 537 19.04 21.79 12.28
CA LEU A 537 19.97 20.89 11.56
C LEU A 537 20.99 21.62 10.66
N ASP A 538 20.88 22.95 10.57
CA ASP A 538 21.74 23.86 9.78
C ASP A 538 22.02 23.34 8.35
N LEU A 539 20.94 23.02 7.63
CA LEU A 539 21.01 22.41 6.30
C LEU A 539 21.24 23.47 5.22
N SER A 540 22.23 23.26 4.35
CA SER A 540 22.47 24.13 3.20
C SER A 540 21.50 23.81 2.05
N PRO A 541 21.00 24.82 1.31
CA PRO A 541 20.24 24.59 0.07
C PRO A 541 21.00 23.70 -0.93
N GLY A 542 20.30 22.80 -1.60
CA GLY A 542 20.86 21.77 -2.49
C GLY A 542 21.16 20.42 -1.81
N THR A 543 20.99 20.33 -0.48
CA THR A 543 21.16 19.06 0.26
C THR A 543 19.97 18.13 0.03
N GLU A 544 20.23 16.85 -0.24
CA GLU A 544 19.19 15.81 -0.18
C GLU A 544 19.30 15.00 1.11
N LEU A 545 18.17 14.81 1.79
CA LEU A 545 18.02 13.94 2.95
C LEU A 545 17.23 12.69 2.57
N ARG A 546 17.75 11.53 2.93
CA ARG A 546 17.04 10.26 2.86
C ARG A 546 16.52 9.89 4.25
N LEU A 547 15.21 9.74 4.38
CA LEU A 547 14.50 9.38 5.60
C LEU A 547 14.07 7.92 5.58
N GLN A 548 14.24 7.25 6.72
CA GLN A 548 13.76 5.89 6.94
C GLN A 548 13.29 5.75 8.39
N ALA A 549 12.07 5.26 8.60
CA ALA A 549 11.58 4.92 9.94
C ALA A 549 12.02 3.49 10.30
N VAL A 550 12.43 3.29 11.55
CA VAL A 550 12.91 2.02 12.08
C VAL A 550 12.18 1.72 13.38
N ALA A 551 11.48 0.59 13.46
CA ALA A 551 10.87 0.11 14.70
C ALA A 551 11.57 -1.14 15.21
N ARG A 552 11.60 -1.33 16.51
CA ARG A 552 12.23 -2.45 17.20
C ARG A 552 11.21 -3.17 18.08
N ASP A 553 11.21 -4.49 18.04
CA ASP A 553 10.42 -5.37 18.92
C ASP A 553 11.13 -5.53 20.28
N PHE A 554 10.61 -6.38 21.18
CA PHE A 554 11.27 -6.70 22.46
C PHE A 554 12.52 -7.58 22.30
N ARG A 555 12.79 -8.06 21.08
CA ARG A 555 14.10 -8.53 20.65
C ARG A 555 14.84 -7.36 19.96
N PRO A 556 16.14 -7.50 19.66
CA PRO A 556 16.81 -6.51 18.83
C PRO A 556 16.48 -6.65 17.33
N GLN A 557 15.28 -7.12 16.94
CA GLN A 557 14.89 -7.16 15.54
C GLN A 557 14.34 -5.80 15.12
N ALA A 558 14.57 -5.41 13.86
CA ALA A 558 14.20 -4.08 13.39
C ALA A 558 13.48 -4.15 12.04
N GLY A 559 12.28 -3.56 12.01
CA GLY A 559 11.55 -3.26 10.78
C GLY A 559 11.93 -1.91 10.23
N ARG A 560 12.08 -1.77 8.91
CA ARG A 560 12.44 -0.51 8.25
C ARG A 560 11.40 -0.13 7.20
N SER A 561 11.04 1.15 7.12
CA SER A 561 10.20 1.67 6.03
C SER A 561 10.97 1.79 4.70
N PRO A 562 10.29 1.87 3.55
CA PRO A 562 10.91 2.36 2.32
C PRO A 562 11.54 3.76 2.52
N PRO A 563 12.68 4.08 1.88
CA PRO A 563 13.31 5.38 2.02
C PRO A 563 12.49 6.48 1.33
N ARG A 564 12.34 7.63 1.99
CA ARG A 564 11.78 8.86 1.39
C ARG A 564 12.85 9.92 1.22
N HIS A 565 12.69 10.78 0.21
CA HIS A 565 13.65 11.82 -0.12
C HIS A 565 13.08 13.20 0.26
N LEU A 566 13.92 14.03 0.87
CA LEU A 566 13.66 15.42 1.20
C LEU A 566 14.73 16.26 0.51
N ALA A 567 14.35 17.12 -0.42
CA ALA A 567 15.28 18.02 -1.09
C ALA A 567 15.19 19.41 -0.46
N ILE A 568 16.31 19.88 0.08
CA ILE A 568 16.41 21.22 0.66
C ILE A 568 16.61 22.22 -0.46
N ILE A 569 15.65 23.09 -0.68
CA ILE A 569 15.66 24.09 -1.77
C ILE A 569 15.72 25.51 -1.22
N THR A 570 16.13 26.44 -2.07
CA THR A 570 16.12 27.86 -1.73
C THR A 570 14.68 28.41 -1.65
N PRO A 571 14.45 29.50 -0.89
CA PRO A 571 13.16 30.19 -0.91
C PRO A 571 12.74 30.68 -2.31
N GLU A 572 13.71 31.04 -3.16
CA GLU A 572 13.46 31.46 -4.55
C GLU A 572 12.98 30.29 -5.42
N GLU A 573 13.68 29.15 -5.37
CA GLU A 573 13.25 27.93 -6.07
C GLU A 573 11.88 27.44 -5.60
N LEU A 574 11.57 27.61 -4.30
CA LEU A 574 10.25 27.30 -3.76
C LEU A 574 9.19 28.27 -4.30
N ALA A 575 9.49 29.56 -4.42
CA ALA A 575 8.59 30.54 -5.02
C ALA A 575 8.31 30.25 -6.50
N ASP A 576 9.33 29.87 -7.28
CA ASP A 576 9.17 29.47 -8.67
C ASP A 576 8.32 28.20 -8.81
N ARG A 577 8.51 27.23 -7.92
CA ARG A 577 7.65 26.03 -7.86
C ARG A 577 6.20 26.35 -7.54
N LEU A 578 5.97 27.25 -6.58
CA LEU A 578 4.63 27.69 -6.21
C LEU A 578 3.97 28.42 -7.38
N ALA A 579 4.70 29.25 -8.12
CA ALA A 579 4.21 29.91 -9.34
C ALA A 579 3.86 28.90 -10.44
N ALA A 580 4.73 27.92 -10.70
CA ALA A 580 4.47 26.87 -11.69
C ALA A 580 3.22 26.04 -11.36
N ARG A 581 3.01 25.69 -10.08
CA ARG A 581 1.80 24.98 -9.63
C ARG A 581 0.54 25.84 -9.71
N GLN A 582 0.64 27.13 -9.42
CA GLN A 582 -0.49 28.05 -9.62
C GLN A 582 -0.90 28.12 -11.10
N ALA A 583 0.07 28.15 -12.02
CA ALA A 583 -0.23 28.11 -13.45
C ALA A 583 -0.92 26.79 -13.86
N ALA A 584 -0.53 25.66 -13.27
CA ALA A 584 -1.19 24.37 -13.48
C ALA A 584 -2.65 24.36 -12.97
N LEU A 585 -2.91 24.93 -11.79
CA LEU A 585 -4.28 25.07 -11.25
C LEU A 585 -5.18 25.89 -12.18
N VAL A 586 -4.67 26.99 -12.74
CA VAL A 586 -5.39 27.81 -13.71
C VAL A 586 -5.66 27.03 -15.00
N ALA A 587 -4.70 26.25 -15.49
CA ALA A 587 -4.87 25.43 -16.68
C ALA A 587 -5.97 24.37 -16.49
N GLU A 588 -6.03 23.70 -15.34
CA GLU A 588 -7.10 22.74 -15.02
C GLU A 588 -8.47 23.41 -14.90
N LEU A 589 -8.56 24.62 -14.35
CA LEU A 589 -9.80 25.40 -14.35
C LEU A 589 -10.27 25.75 -15.77
N VAL A 590 -9.35 26.18 -16.64
CA VAL A 590 -9.67 26.47 -18.05
C VAL A 590 -10.21 25.22 -18.75
N ARG A 591 -9.58 24.06 -18.52
CA ARG A 591 -10.02 22.78 -19.05
C ARG A 591 -11.43 22.41 -18.55
N ALA A 592 -11.71 22.58 -17.26
CA ALA A 592 -13.03 22.32 -16.69
C ALA A 592 -14.11 23.25 -17.28
N ILE A 593 -13.80 24.54 -17.48
CA ILE A 593 -14.71 25.50 -18.13
C ILE A 593 -15.01 25.06 -19.57
N GLU A 594 -14.01 24.62 -20.32
CA GLU A 594 -14.18 24.19 -21.71
C GLU A 594 -15.07 22.94 -21.82
N LEU A 595 -14.83 21.93 -20.99
CA LEU A 595 -15.67 20.74 -20.89
C LEU A 595 -17.12 21.10 -20.52
N GLN A 596 -17.32 22.05 -19.60
CA GLN A 596 -18.66 22.49 -19.20
C GLN A 596 -19.39 23.23 -20.32
N ARG A 597 -18.68 24.05 -21.10
CA ARG A 597 -19.24 24.72 -22.30
C ARG A 597 -19.64 23.74 -23.38
N GLN A 598 -18.84 22.70 -23.61
CA GLN A 598 -19.17 21.62 -24.55
C GLN A 598 -20.47 20.90 -24.14
N GLY A 599 -20.58 20.50 -22.87
CA GLY A 599 -21.80 19.86 -22.34
C GLY A 599 -23.03 20.78 -22.42
N ARG A 600 -22.86 22.07 -22.12
CA ARG A 600 -23.92 23.09 -22.25
C ARG A 600 -24.41 23.24 -23.68
N SER A 601 -23.50 23.30 -24.66
CA SER A 601 -23.86 23.43 -26.09
C SER A 601 -24.72 22.26 -26.56
N ALA A 602 -24.37 21.02 -26.17
CA ALA A 602 -25.13 19.83 -26.51
C ALA A 602 -26.56 19.85 -25.92
N VAL A 603 -26.73 20.35 -24.68
CA VAL A 603 -28.05 20.52 -24.04
C VAL A 603 -28.85 21.64 -24.71
N GLU A 604 -28.21 22.75 -25.07
CA GLU A 604 -28.86 23.90 -25.73
C GLU A 604 -29.42 23.53 -27.11
N GLU A 605 -28.64 22.83 -27.93
CA GLU A 605 -29.07 22.35 -29.25
C GLU A 605 -30.29 21.43 -29.16
N LEU A 606 -30.30 20.49 -28.20
CA LEU A 606 -31.43 19.60 -27.96
C LEU A 606 -32.68 20.39 -27.52
N ARG A 607 -32.52 21.38 -26.63
CA ARG A 607 -33.63 22.25 -26.21
C ARG A 607 -34.23 23.04 -27.37
N LEU A 608 -33.40 23.53 -28.30
CA LEU A 608 -33.87 24.25 -29.48
C LEU A 608 -34.68 23.33 -30.40
N ARG A 609 -34.21 22.11 -30.66
CA ARG A 609 -34.98 21.10 -31.43
C ARG A 609 -36.33 20.79 -30.80
N ILE A 610 -36.36 20.53 -29.49
CA ILE A 610 -37.61 20.31 -28.74
C ILE A 610 -38.52 21.54 -28.82
N ARG A 611 -37.97 22.75 -28.78
CA ARG A 611 -38.76 23.98 -28.86
C ARG A 611 -39.41 24.17 -30.22
N HIS A 612 -38.73 23.77 -31.29
CA HIS A 612 -39.22 23.83 -32.66
C HIS A 612 -40.07 22.62 -33.08
N GLY A 613 -40.35 21.69 -32.14
CA GLY A 613 -41.22 20.55 -32.39
C GLY A 613 -40.60 19.47 -33.29
N ALA A 614 -39.26 19.38 -33.33
CA ALA A 614 -38.56 18.34 -34.08
C ALA A 614 -38.76 16.95 -33.45
N GLU A 615 -38.81 15.91 -34.28
CA GLU A 615 -38.79 14.53 -33.80
C GLU A 615 -37.43 14.20 -33.17
N LEU A 616 -37.48 13.53 -32.01
CA LEU A 616 -36.31 13.11 -31.24
C LEU A 616 -35.76 11.80 -31.82
N ASP A 617 -34.46 11.74 -32.06
CA ASP A 617 -33.79 10.62 -32.72
C ASP A 617 -32.61 10.06 -31.90
N ARG A 618 -31.95 9.00 -32.41
CA ARG A 618 -30.75 8.43 -31.76
C ARG A 618 -29.59 9.43 -31.65
N SER A 619 -29.48 10.40 -32.56
CA SER A 619 -28.43 11.42 -32.47
C SER A 619 -28.64 12.37 -31.29
N ASP A 620 -29.90 12.62 -30.92
CA ASP A 620 -30.23 13.40 -29.72
C ASP A 620 -29.88 12.65 -28.43
N LEU A 621 -30.05 11.33 -28.41
CA LEU A 621 -29.59 10.47 -27.32
C LEU A 621 -28.06 10.51 -27.18
N ASP A 622 -27.33 10.47 -28.30
CA ASP A 622 -25.87 10.53 -28.29
C ASP A 622 -25.35 11.92 -27.85
N ARG A 623 -26.05 13.01 -28.21
CA ARG A 623 -25.75 14.37 -27.69
C ARG A 623 -25.90 14.45 -26.18
N LEU A 624 -27.01 13.91 -25.64
CA LEU A 624 -27.26 13.94 -24.21
C LEU A 624 -26.28 13.02 -23.44
N ARG A 625 -25.87 11.89 -24.04
CA ARG A 625 -24.78 11.04 -23.51
C ARG A 625 -23.44 11.75 -23.51
N GLY A 626 -23.14 12.52 -24.55
CA GLY A 626 -21.97 13.39 -24.62
C GLY A 626 -21.98 14.44 -23.51
N ALA A 627 -23.13 15.09 -23.27
CA ALA A 627 -23.29 16.06 -22.18
C ALA A 627 -23.09 15.43 -20.79
N ASP A 628 -23.62 14.21 -20.56
CA ASP A 628 -23.39 13.46 -19.31
C ASP A 628 -21.91 13.07 -19.12
N LEU A 629 -21.23 12.67 -20.19
CA LEU A 629 -19.80 12.34 -20.15
C LEU A 629 -18.94 13.58 -19.84
N SER A 630 -19.22 14.72 -20.48
CA SER A 630 -18.57 15.99 -20.15
C SER A 630 -18.80 16.38 -18.69
N GLN A 631 -20.03 16.22 -18.16
CA GLN A 631 -20.35 16.52 -16.77
C GLN A 631 -19.56 15.63 -15.78
N ARG A 632 -19.42 14.33 -16.08
CA ARG A 632 -18.59 13.42 -15.26
C ARG A 632 -17.12 13.80 -15.30
N GLN A 633 -16.60 14.21 -16.45
CA GLN A 633 -15.21 14.68 -16.58
C GLN A 633 -14.97 15.99 -15.83
N VAL A 634 -15.91 16.93 -15.84
CA VAL A 634 -15.85 18.16 -15.03
C VAL A 634 -15.85 17.81 -13.54
N SER A 635 -16.75 16.92 -13.11
CA SER A 635 -16.77 16.45 -11.72
C SER A 635 -15.46 15.76 -11.33
N GLN A 636 -14.90 14.92 -12.20
CA GLN A 636 -13.62 14.25 -11.95
C GLN A 636 -12.42 15.22 -11.91
N ALA A 637 -12.40 16.27 -12.74
CA ALA A 637 -11.35 17.28 -12.71
C ALA A 637 -11.37 18.12 -11.42
N LEU A 638 -12.56 18.34 -10.85
CA LEU A 638 -12.75 19.15 -9.64
C LEU A 638 -12.72 18.32 -8.34
N TYR A 639 -13.15 17.05 -8.37
CA TYR A 639 -13.42 16.18 -7.19
C TYR A 639 -12.96 14.72 -7.31
N GLY A 640 -12.28 14.33 -8.39
CA GLY A 640 -11.88 12.94 -8.59
C GLY A 640 -10.93 12.44 -7.50
N PRO A 641 -11.02 11.17 -7.07
CA PRO A 641 -10.00 10.59 -6.18
C PRO A 641 -8.65 10.52 -6.90
N GLY A 642 -7.75 11.49 -6.65
CA GLY A 642 -6.44 11.63 -7.32
C GLY A 642 -5.91 13.07 -7.39
N GLU A 643 -5.11 13.38 -8.42
CA GLU A 643 -4.60 14.72 -8.79
C GLU A 643 -5.72 15.67 -9.28
N ASP A 644 -6.75 15.89 -8.46
CA ASP A 644 -7.85 16.81 -8.73
C ASP A 644 -7.50 18.25 -8.32
N LEU A 645 -8.25 19.23 -8.83
CA LEU A 645 -8.00 20.64 -8.54
C LEU A 645 -8.06 20.93 -7.03
N ARG A 646 -9.02 20.32 -6.32
CA ARG A 646 -9.19 20.47 -4.87
C ARG A 646 -7.99 19.90 -4.11
N GLY A 647 -7.55 18.68 -4.43
CA GLY A 647 -6.39 18.04 -3.84
C GLY A 647 -5.10 18.82 -4.09
N HIS A 648 -4.92 19.36 -5.29
CA HIS A 648 -3.78 20.23 -5.60
C HIS A 648 -3.76 21.52 -4.76
N ILE A 649 -4.91 22.16 -4.54
CA ILE A 649 -4.99 23.36 -3.68
C ILE A 649 -4.70 23.01 -2.22
N GLN A 650 -5.20 21.88 -1.72
CA GLN A 650 -4.92 21.42 -0.36
C GLN A 650 -3.44 21.06 -0.17
N ALA A 651 -2.82 20.40 -1.16
CA ALA A 651 -1.39 20.10 -1.15
C ALA A 651 -0.55 21.39 -1.12
N LEU A 652 -0.94 22.41 -1.90
CA LEU A 652 -0.28 23.71 -1.89
C LEU A 652 -0.43 24.42 -0.54
N LEU A 653 -1.61 24.39 0.08
CA LEU A 653 -1.84 24.91 1.43
C LEU A 653 -0.97 24.20 2.48
N ALA A 654 -0.85 22.87 2.37
CA ALA A 654 0.01 22.07 3.24
C ALA A 654 1.48 22.45 3.06
N GLU A 655 1.95 22.65 1.83
CA GLU A 655 3.33 23.07 1.56
C GLU A 655 3.66 24.47 2.08
N LEU A 656 2.75 25.44 1.96
CA LEU A 656 2.93 26.77 2.56
C LEU A 656 3.08 26.67 4.07
N THR A 657 2.24 25.84 4.69
CA THR A 657 2.25 25.61 6.15
C THR A 657 3.54 24.90 6.58
N ASN A 658 3.91 23.82 5.89
CA ASN A 658 5.11 23.03 6.21
C ASN A 658 6.39 23.85 6.01
N ASN A 659 6.46 24.69 4.98
CA ASN A 659 7.62 25.54 4.71
C ASN A 659 7.66 26.83 5.54
N LYS A 660 6.71 27.04 6.47
CA LYS A 660 6.56 28.27 7.25
C LYS A 660 6.58 29.53 6.38
N ILE A 661 5.95 29.45 5.21
CA ILE A 661 5.79 30.62 4.34
C ILE A 661 4.64 31.44 4.92
N ASP A 662 5.00 32.53 5.60
CA ASP A 662 4.03 33.48 6.15
C ASP A 662 3.33 34.25 5.03
N SER A 663 2.25 33.68 4.51
CA SER A 663 1.36 34.35 3.55
C SER A 663 -0.11 34.13 3.90
N PRO A 664 -0.63 34.85 4.92
CA PRO A 664 -2.01 34.70 5.39
C PRO A 664 -3.04 35.05 4.31
N ASP A 665 -2.66 35.86 3.32
CA ASP A 665 -3.52 36.20 2.19
C ASP A 665 -3.66 35.04 1.20
N ILE A 666 -2.57 34.32 0.90
CA ILE A 666 -2.62 33.15 0.02
C ILE A 666 -3.42 32.04 0.69
N GLN A 667 -3.20 31.79 1.99
CA GLN A 667 -3.94 30.77 2.73
C GLN A 667 -5.45 31.06 2.77
N ARG A 668 -5.87 32.27 3.18
CA ARG A 668 -7.29 32.65 3.23
C ARG A 668 -7.96 32.53 1.86
N ARG A 669 -7.26 32.90 0.79
CA ARG A 669 -7.80 32.85 -0.58
C ARG A 669 -7.89 31.43 -1.13
N MET A 670 -6.84 30.60 -0.98
CA MET A 670 -6.91 29.19 -1.38
C MET A 670 -8.01 28.45 -0.62
N GLN A 671 -8.22 28.78 0.67
CA GLN A 671 -9.35 28.28 1.45
C GLN A 671 -10.70 28.76 0.90
N ALA A 672 -10.82 30.03 0.47
CA ALA A 672 -12.02 30.54 -0.17
C ALA A 672 -12.31 29.85 -1.52
N VAL A 673 -11.28 29.57 -2.33
CA VAL A 673 -11.41 28.80 -3.58
C VAL A 673 -11.89 27.38 -3.28
N VAL A 674 -11.32 26.70 -2.28
CA VAL A 674 -11.80 25.36 -1.86
C VAL A 674 -13.24 25.42 -1.40
N ALA A 675 -13.63 26.44 -0.62
CA ALA A 675 -15.02 26.58 -0.17
C ALA A 675 -16.01 26.81 -1.33
N GLU A 676 -15.63 27.63 -2.32
CA GLU A 676 -16.48 27.86 -3.50
C GLU A 676 -16.56 26.61 -4.38
N LEU A 677 -15.44 25.90 -4.56
CA LEU A 677 -15.46 24.59 -5.22
C LEU A 677 -16.43 23.67 -4.46
N ASP A 678 -16.29 23.53 -3.13
CA ASP A 678 -17.10 22.64 -2.27
C ASP A 678 -18.59 22.93 -2.40
N ARG A 679 -18.96 24.21 -2.53
CA ARG A 679 -20.33 24.64 -2.83
C ARG A 679 -20.79 24.14 -4.20
N LEU A 680 -20.00 24.38 -5.26
CA LEU A 680 -20.30 23.93 -6.64
C LEU A 680 -20.46 22.41 -6.75
N GLY A 681 -19.63 21.66 -6.04
CA GLY A 681 -19.68 20.20 -5.99
C GLY A 681 -20.98 19.67 -5.39
N ASN A 682 -21.37 20.22 -4.24
CA ASN A 682 -22.51 19.72 -3.46
C ASN A 682 -23.87 20.20 -3.98
N GLU A 683 -23.93 21.39 -4.61
CA GLU A 683 -25.18 21.99 -5.07
C GLU A 683 -25.39 21.80 -6.58
N GLU A 684 -24.67 22.54 -7.42
CA GLU A 684 -24.96 22.58 -8.85
C GLU A 684 -24.49 21.34 -9.62
N LEU A 685 -23.27 20.85 -9.37
CA LEU A 685 -22.70 19.72 -10.14
C LEU A 685 -23.45 18.41 -9.87
N ALA A 686 -23.85 18.17 -8.61
CA ALA A 686 -24.66 17.02 -8.22
C ALA A 686 -26.07 17.09 -8.83
N ALA A 687 -26.70 18.27 -8.82
CA ALA A 687 -28.02 18.47 -9.44
C ALA A 687 -27.99 18.23 -10.95
N ILE A 688 -26.98 18.76 -11.67
CA ILE A 688 -26.83 18.56 -13.11
C ILE A 688 -26.68 17.07 -13.46
N ALA A 689 -25.86 16.32 -12.70
CA ALA A 689 -25.62 14.90 -12.95
C ALA A 689 -26.90 14.06 -12.76
N SER A 690 -27.67 14.32 -11.69
CA SER A 690 -28.95 13.63 -11.46
C SER A 690 -29.96 13.91 -12.59
N GLN A 691 -30.12 15.19 -12.95
CA GLN A 691 -31.09 15.62 -13.96
C GLN A 691 -30.72 15.14 -15.38
N LEU A 692 -29.43 15.10 -15.73
CA LEU A 692 -28.96 14.52 -16.99
C LEU A 692 -29.23 13.01 -17.05
N GLY A 693 -28.99 12.28 -15.96
CA GLY A 693 -29.28 10.85 -15.87
C GLY A 693 -30.78 10.52 -15.99
N GLU A 694 -31.65 11.32 -15.37
CA GLU A 694 -33.11 11.19 -15.52
C GLU A 694 -33.57 11.52 -16.94
N SER A 695 -33.04 12.60 -17.52
CA SER A 695 -33.36 13.02 -18.90
C SER A 695 -32.91 11.97 -19.92
N LEU A 696 -31.76 11.33 -19.70
CA LEU A 696 -31.26 10.22 -20.52
C LEU A 696 -32.19 9.01 -20.48
N LYS A 697 -32.67 8.62 -19.29
CA LYS A 697 -33.63 7.52 -19.16
C LYS A 697 -34.93 7.81 -19.89
N VAL A 698 -35.49 9.01 -19.71
CA VAL A 698 -36.74 9.42 -20.39
C VAL A 698 -36.58 9.40 -21.91
N LEU A 699 -35.46 9.93 -22.43
CA LEU A 699 -35.18 9.94 -23.86
C LEU A 699 -34.93 8.52 -24.42
N GLN A 700 -34.22 7.67 -23.67
CA GLN A 700 -33.97 6.29 -24.06
C GLN A 700 -35.27 5.48 -24.14
N THR A 701 -36.13 5.55 -23.13
CA THR A 701 -37.44 4.87 -23.13
C THR A 701 -38.29 5.35 -24.30
N ALA A 702 -38.33 6.66 -24.57
CA ALA A 702 -39.09 7.21 -25.69
C ALA A 702 -38.63 6.73 -27.07
N ILE A 703 -37.32 6.49 -27.24
CA ILE A 703 -36.73 5.97 -28.49
C ILE A 703 -36.92 4.45 -28.60
N GLU A 704 -36.89 3.70 -27.49
CA GLU A 704 -37.12 2.24 -27.46
C GLU A 704 -38.59 1.87 -27.68
N GLU A 705 -39.54 2.73 -27.27
CA GLU A 705 -40.98 2.56 -27.49
C GLU A 705 -41.45 2.95 -28.91
N MET A 706 -40.56 3.45 -29.78
CA MET A 706 -40.88 3.71 -31.18
C MET A 706 -41.03 2.40 -31.96
N PRO A 707 -42.16 2.17 -32.66
CA PRO A 707 -42.35 0.93 -33.41
C PRO A 707 -41.38 0.85 -34.60
N ILE A 708 -40.81 -0.34 -34.82
CA ILE A 708 -40.00 -0.65 -36.01
C ILE A 708 -40.90 -0.51 -37.24
N ALA A 709 -40.49 0.36 -38.16
CA ALA A 709 -41.20 0.67 -39.39
C ALA A 709 -41.19 -0.52 -40.35
N ASP A 710 -42.13 -1.44 -40.22
CA ASP A 710 -42.46 -2.41 -41.29
C ASP A 710 -43.97 -2.75 -41.39
N ALA A 711 -44.85 -2.13 -40.60
CA ALA A 711 -46.29 -2.39 -40.72
C ALA A 711 -47.15 -1.18 -40.31
N ALA A 712 -47.35 -0.20 -41.20
CA ALA A 712 -48.54 0.66 -41.22
C ALA A 712 -48.53 1.59 -42.45
N ALA A 713 -48.81 1.02 -43.62
CA ALA A 713 -49.33 1.78 -44.76
C ALA A 713 -50.85 1.54 -44.82
N ALA A 714 -51.61 2.15 -43.92
CA ALA A 714 -53.06 2.35 -44.02
C ALA A 714 -53.52 3.26 -42.87
N ASP A 715 -54.29 4.29 -43.20
CA ASP A 715 -54.89 5.31 -42.33
C ASP A 715 -53.97 6.44 -41.81
N GLY A 716 -54.25 7.65 -42.32
CA GLY A 716 -53.47 8.88 -42.17
C GLY A 716 -53.49 9.56 -40.79
N ALA A 717 -53.19 8.82 -39.72
CA ALA A 717 -52.89 9.40 -38.42
C ALA A 717 -51.62 8.76 -37.86
N ASN A 718 -50.47 9.39 -38.09
CA ASN A 718 -49.15 8.88 -37.71
C ASN A 718 -49.02 8.81 -36.16
N PRO A 719 -48.99 7.63 -35.53
CA PRO A 719 -48.87 7.52 -34.06
C PRO A 719 -47.45 7.86 -33.57
N ALA A 720 -46.43 7.79 -34.44
CA ALA A 720 -45.03 8.09 -34.11
C ALA A 720 -44.79 9.56 -33.71
N SER A 721 -45.55 10.50 -34.28
CA SER A 721 -45.38 11.94 -33.99
C SER A 721 -45.95 12.36 -32.63
N LYS A 722 -46.85 11.57 -32.02
CA LYS A 722 -47.43 11.85 -30.70
C LYS A 722 -46.48 11.48 -29.55
N THR A 723 -45.79 10.35 -29.65
CA THR A 723 -44.87 9.85 -28.63
C THR A 723 -43.62 10.73 -28.53
N GLY A 724 -43.03 11.13 -29.68
CA GLY A 724 -41.90 12.07 -29.71
C GLY A 724 -42.24 13.47 -29.17
N SER A 725 -43.46 13.96 -29.44
CA SER A 725 -43.94 15.24 -28.90
C SER A 725 -44.20 15.21 -27.39
N ALA A 726 -44.64 14.08 -26.83
CA ALA A 726 -44.89 13.94 -25.38
C ALA A 726 -43.56 13.89 -24.59
N ALA A 727 -42.59 13.11 -25.07
CA ALA A 727 -41.24 13.05 -24.51
C ALA A 727 -40.54 14.42 -24.54
N GLY A 728 -40.70 15.17 -25.64
CA GLY A 728 -40.20 16.56 -25.75
C GLY A 728 -40.84 17.52 -24.73
N GLN A 729 -42.12 17.33 -24.39
CA GLN A 729 -42.78 18.15 -23.35
C GLN A 729 -42.25 17.82 -21.95
N THR A 730 -42.01 16.54 -21.63
CA THR A 730 -41.46 16.12 -20.33
C THR A 730 -40.00 16.54 -20.14
N LEU A 731 -39.19 16.61 -21.21
CA LEU A 731 -37.78 16.99 -21.16
C LEU A 731 -37.55 18.51 -21.12
N ARG A 732 -38.57 19.32 -21.42
CA ARG A 732 -38.44 20.78 -21.60
C ARG A 732 -38.01 21.53 -20.33
N ALA A 733 -38.57 21.14 -19.17
CA ALA A 733 -38.26 21.77 -17.89
C ALA A 733 -36.92 21.27 -17.29
N PRO A 734 -36.63 19.95 -17.22
CA PRO A 734 -35.34 19.44 -16.74
C PRO A 734 -34.15 19.99 -17.54
N LEU A 735 -34.21 19.99 -18.88
CA LEU A 735 -33.12 20.53 -19.70
C LEU A 735 -32.92 22.04 -19.49
N ALA A 736 -33.99 22.79 -19.19
CA ALA A 736 -33.89 24.21 -18.86
C ALA A 736 -33.22 24.47 -17.51
N GLU A 737 -33.44 23.58 -16.54
CA GLU A 737 -32.80 23.64 -15.24
C GLU A 737 -31.33 23.25 -15.30
N ILE A 738 -31.01 22.16 -16.02
CA ILE A 738 -29.64 21.74 -16.34
C ILE A 738 -28.84 22.92 -16.93
N GLN A 739 -29.37 23.60 -17.96
CA GLN A 739 -28.66 24.71 -18.58
C GLN A 739 -28.44 25.88 -17.62
N ARG A 740 -29.42 26.24 -16.78
CA ARG A 740 -29.25 27.31 -15.77
C ARG A 740 -28.18 26.97 -14.74
N ASN A 741 -28.12 25.73 -14.29
CA ASN A 741 -27.09 25.27 -13.36
C ASN A 741 -25.72 25.22 -14.06
N GLN A 742 -25.65 24.81 -15.33
CA GLN A 742 -24.42 24.86 -16.13
C GLN A 742 -23.90 26.30 -16.31
N ASP A 743 -24.79 27.27 -16.56
CA ASP A 743 -24.43 28.69 -16.66
C ASP A 743 -23.86 29.24 -15.33
N ARG A 744 -24.44 28.85 -14.20
CA ARG A 744 -23.92 29.20 -12.86
C ARG A 744 -22.54 28.62 -12.59
N VAL A 745 -22.34 27.33 -12.93
CA VAL A 745 -21.04 26.66 -12.79
C VAL A 745 -19.99 27.35 -13.66
N ILE A 746 -20.30 27.67 -14.92
CA ILE A 746 -19.37 28.39 -15.81
C ILE A 746 -19.00 29.75 -15.22
N ALA A 747 -19.98 30.54 -14.79
CA ALA A 747 -19.73 31.85 -14.20
C ALA A 747 -18.87 31.77 -12.92
N ALA A 748 -19.11 30.78 -12.07
CA ALA A 748 -18.34 30.57 -10.85
C ALA A 748 -16.90 30.11 -11.15
N LEU A 749 -16.71 29.15 -12.06
CA LEU A 749 -15.38 28.69 -12.47
C LEU A 749 -14.58 29.79 -13.18
N GLU A 750 -15.23 30.62 -14.01
CA GLU A 750 -14.60 31.79 -14.63
C GLU A 750 -14.18 32.83 -13.59
N LYS A 751 -15.05 33.11 -12.61
CA LYS A 751 -14.71 33.97 -11.48
C LYS A 751 -13.50 33.44 -10.71
N LEU A 752 -13.44 32.13 -10.42
CA LEU A 752 -12.31 31.50 -9.73
C LEU A 752 -11.01 31.55 -10.56
N ARG A 753 -11.09 31.24 -11.87
CA ARG A 753 -9.95 31.36 -12.80
C ARG A 753 -9.43 32.79 -12.78
N ASP A 754 -10.31 33.77 -12.92
CA ASP A 754 -9.92 35.15 -12.97
C ASP A 754 -9.34 35.59 -11.63
N GLU A 755 -9.92 35.21 -10.48
CA GLU A 755 -9.35 35.47 -9.15
C GLU A 755 -7.93 34.90 -8.98
N LEU A 756 -7.65 33.72 -9.55
CA LEU A 756 -6.33 33.10 -9.55
C LEU A 756 -5.35 33.76 -10.55
N GLN A 757 -5.80 34.15 -11.74
CA GLN A 757 -4.99 34.85 -12.74
C GLN A 757 -4.69 36.31 -12.39
N ARG A 758 -5.64 37.01 -11.76
CA ARG A 758 -5.55 38.42 -11.32
C ARG A 758 -4.37 38.71 -10.38
N TRP A 759 -3.76 37.67 -9.77
CA TRP A 759 -2.69 37.79 -8.76
C TRP A 759 -1.28 37.43 -9.26
N ASP A 760 -1.12 36.94 -10.49
CA ASP A 760 0.19 36.55 -11.03
C ASP A 760 1.02 37.76 -11.51
N SER A 761 0.36 38.76 -12.11
CA SER A 761 1.01 39.93 -12.72
C SER A 761 1.58 40.94 -11.71
N LEU A 762 0.81 41.32 -10.68
CA LEU A 762 1.26 42.31 -9.68
C LEU A 762 2.35 41.76 -8.75
N ARG A 763 2.23 40.49 -8.33
CA ARG A 763 3.28 39.77 -7.58
C ARG A 763 4.60 39.75 -8.35
N ARG A 764 4.51 39.45 -9.65
CA ARG A 764 5.66 39.43 -10.54
C ARG A 764 6.32 40.80 -10.61
N PHE A 765 5.56 41.88 -10.82
CA PHE A 765 6.13 43.22 -10.85
C PHE A 765 6.78 43.65 -9.54
N HIS A 766 6.14 43.37 -8.40
CA HIS A 766 6.74 43.61 -7.08
C HIS A 766 8.03 42.79 -6.89
N ARG A 767 8.04 41.51 -7.25
CA ARG A 767 9.21 40.63 -7.13
C ARG A 767 10.36 41.10 -8.00
N ASP A 768 10.10 41.38 -9.27
CA ASP A 768 11.11 41.85 -10.23
C ASP A 768 11.72 43.19 -9.78
N LEU A 769 10.92 44.10 -9.24
CA LEU A 769 11.39 45.36 -8.68
C LEU A 769 12.16 45.18 -7.35
N ALA A 770 11.77 44.22 -6.50
CA ALA A 770 12.44 43.90 -5.26
C ALA A 770 13.83 43.29 -5.51
N GLN A 771 13.92 42.39 -6.49
CA GLN A 771 15.18 41.83 -6.95
C GLN A 771 16.10 42.93 -7.51
N LEU A 772 15.58 43.84 -8.33
CA LEU A 772 16.35 45.00 -8.82
C LEU A 772 16.89 45.87 -7.69
N ALA A 773 16.08 46.14 -6.66
CA ALA A 773 16.52 46.91 -5.49
C ALA A 773 17.61 46.19 -4.68
N GLN A 774 17.53 44.86 -4.55
CA GLN A 774 18.56 44.05 -3.89
C GLN A 774 19.87 44.04 -4.70
N GLU A 775 19.82 43.77 -6.01
CA GLU A 775 20.99 43.79 -6.88
C GLU A 775 21.66 45.17 -6.89
N GLN A 776 20.87 46.26 -6.82
CA GLN A 776 21.38 47.63 -6.68
C GLN A 776 22.10 47.86 -5.34
N GLN A 777 21.59 47.31 -4.24
CA GLN A 777 22.24 47.39 -2.92
C GLN A 777 23.60 46.67 -2.95
N GLU A 778 23.64 45.43 -3.44
CA GLU A 778 24.88 44.65 -3.53
C GLU A 778 25.93 45.34 -4.39
N LEU A 779 25.50 45.97 -5.49
CA LEU A 779 26.39 46.74 -6.35
C LEU A 779 26.93 47.98 -5.64
N ALA A 780 26.11 48.69 -4.86
CA ALA A 780 26.54 49.85 -4.07
C ALA A 780 27.55 49.46 -2.98
N ASP A 781 27.34 48.31 -2.32
CA ASP A 781 28.24 47.80 -1.28
C ASP A 781 29.61 47.39 -1.87
N ARG A 782 29.62 46.72 -3.02
CA ARG A 782 30.85 46.40 -3.78
C ARG A 782 31.57 47.63 -4.31
N THR A 783 30.82 48.63 -4.75
CA THR A 783 31.39 49.92 -5.18
C THR A 783 32.02 50.64 -3.99
N THR A 784 31.42 50.54 -2.80
CA THR A 784 31.96 51.12 -1.55
C THR A 784 33.29 50.49 -1.14
N SER A 785 33.43 49.16 -1.24
CA SER A 785 34.70 48.48 -0.92
C SER A 785 35.81 48.86 -1.90
N THR A 786 35.47 49.00 -3.18
CA THR A 786 36.40 49.48 -4.22
C THR A 786 36.78 50.94 -3.99
N ALA A 787 35.82 51.78 -3.59
CA ALA A 787 36.06 53.18 -3.25
C ALA A 787 37.06 53.37 -2.11
N ARG A 788 37.03 52.53 -1.08
CA ARG A 788 38.03 52.60 0.01
C ARG A 788 39.48 52.46 -0.47
N ARG A 789 39.70 51.78 -1.60
CA ARG A 789 41.03 51.54 -2.19
C ARG A 789 41.43 52.55 -3.28
N THR A 790 40.46 53.25 -3.85
CA THR A 790 40.61 54.04 -5.09
C THR A 790 40.29 55.53 -4.91
N PHE A 791 39.64 55.92 -3.80
CA PHE A 791 39.21 57.30 -3.53
C PHE A 791 40.35 58.33 -3.58
N SER A 792 41.55 57.96 -3.14
CA SER A 792 42.72 58.86 -3.11
C SER A 792 43.57 58.83 -4.39
N LYS A 793 43.17 58.05 -5.41
CA LYS A 793 43.96 57.79 -6.62
C LYS A 793 43.30 58.45 -7.83
N GLU A 794 44.11 59.05 -8.71
CA GLU A 794 43.62 59.51 -10.01
C GLU A 794 43.40 58.32 -10.96
N PRO A 795 42.53 58.44 -11.99
CA PRO A 795 42.21 57.34 -12.91
C PRO A 795 43.44 56.67 -13.57
N GLN A 796 44.51 57.44 -13.76
CA GLN A 796 45.80 57.00 -14.30
C GLN A 796 46.62 56.16 -13.31
N ASP A 797 46.45 56.38 -12.00
CA ASP A 797 47.17 55.71 -10.91
C ASP A 797 46.44 54.47 -10.38
N LEU A 798 45.29 54.13 -10.98
CA LEU A 798 44.54 52.91 -10.66
C LEU A 798 45.29 51.67 -11.16
N THR A 799 45.31 50.62 -10.33
CA THR A 799 45.85 49.32 -10.75
C THR A 799 44.99 48.72 -11.87
N PRO A 800 45.54 47.82 -12.71
CA PRO A 800 44.74 47.13 -13.74
C PRO A 800 43.52 46.42 -13.16
N GLN A 801 43.64 45.89 -11.95
CA GLN A 801 42.56 45.21 -11.22
C GLN A 801 41.50 46.20 -10.72
N ASP A 802 41.91 47.35 -10.15
CA ASP A 802 40.96 48.40 -9.72
C ASP A 802 40.16 48.96 -10.92
N ARG A 803 40.80 49.17 -12.08
CA ARG A 803 40.09 49.60 -13.30
C ARG A 803 39.11 48.55 -13.81
N ALA A 804 39.47 47.27 -13.74
CA ALA A 804 38.57 46.18 -14.11
C ALA A 804 37.37 46.09 -13.15
N ASP A 805 37.60 46.22 -11.85
CA ASP A 805 36.54 46.23 -10.82
C ASP A 805 35.55 47.39 -11.05
N LEU A 806 36.05 48.60 -11.31
CA LEU A 806 35.21 49.77 -11.61
C LEU A 806 34.46 49.64 -12.93
N GLY A 807 35.11 49.12 -13.99
CA GLY A 807 34.48 48.85 -15.28
C GLY A 807 33.37 47.79 -15.18
N LEU A 808 33.60 46.74 -14.39
CA LEU A 808 32.60 45.71 -14.11
C LEU A 808 31.41 46.29 -13.32
N ALA A 809 31.66 47.13 -12.32
CA ALA A 809 30.61 47.79 -11.54
C ALA A 809 29.76 48.72 -12.43
N ALA A 810 30.39 49.52 -13.30
CA ALA A 810 29.70 50.36 -14.27
C ALA A 810 28.85 49.53 -15.24
N THR A 811 29.39 48.42 -15.76
CA THR A 811 28.65 47.53 -16.68
C THR A 811 27.41 46.94 -16.01
N ARG A 812 27.55 46.42 -14.78
CA ARG A 812 26.41 45.90 -14.01
C ARG A 812 25.36 46.97 -13.72
N GLN A 813 25.77 48.20 -13.46
CA GLN A 813 24.84 49.31 -13.26
C GLN A 813 24.00 49.60 -14.53
N VAL A 814 24.60 49.48 -15.72
CA VAL A 814 23.87 49.59 -17.01
C VAL A 814 22.91 48.43 -17.21
N ASP A 815 23.31 47.20 -16.88
CA ASP A 815 22.43 46.02 -16.99
C ASP A 815 21.17 46.16 -16.12
N LEU A 816 21.32 46.67 -14.89
CA LEU A 816 20.20 46.98 -14.01
C LEU A 816 19.27 48.04 -14.60
N ALA A 817 19.81 49.07 -15.23
CA ALA A 817 19.02 50.10 -15.91
C ALA A 817 18.17 49.50 -17.06
N GLN A 818 18.75 48.61 -17.86
CA GLN A 818 18.03 47.95 -18.96
C GLN A 818 16.94 47.00 -18.45
N ARG A 819 17.18 46.27 -17.35
CA ARG A 819 16.16 45.42 -16.72
C ARG A 819 14.99 46.24 -16.20
N LEU A 820 15.26 47.38 -15.56
CA LEU A 820 14.23 48.31 -15.10
C LEU A 820 13.38 48.86 -16.27
N GLU A 821 14.00 49.17 -17.41
CA GLU A 821 13.28 49.61 -18.61
C GLU A 821 12.36 48.52 -19.20
N ARG A 822 12.82 47.26 -19.22
CA ARG A 822 11.97 46.12 -19.64
C ARG A 822 10.79 45.94 -18.70
N LEU A 823 11.02 46.02 -17.39
CA LEU A 823 9.96 45.93 -16.38
C LEU A 823 8.92 47.04 -16.55
N GLN A 824 9.36 48.29 -16.77
CA GLN A 824 8.46 49.41 -17.06
C GLN A 824 7.61 49.15 -18.31
N ALA A 825 8.22 48.66 -19.39
CA ALA A 825 7.50 48.36 -20.62
C ALA A 825 6.46 47.23 -20.45
N ASP A 826 6.76 46.22 -19.64
CA ASP A 826 5.85 45.11 -19.34
C ASP A 826 4.68 45.57 -18.44
N MET A 827 4.96 46.39 -17.42
CA MET A 827 3.94 47.04 -16.60
C MET A 827 2.99 47.91 -17.45
N GLU A 828 3.52 48.71 -18.38
CA GLU A 828 2.73 49.54 -19.30
C GLU A 828 1.83 48.72 -20.21
N ARG A 829 2.35 47.62 -20.79
CA ARG A 829 1.57 46.71 -21.64
C ARG A 829 0.44 46.01 -20.88
N SER A 830 0.63 45.75 -19.58
CA SER A 830 -0.38 45.12 -18.73
C SER A 830 -1.50 46.05 -18.27
N LEU A 831 -1.27 47.38 -18.29
CA LEU A 831 -2.19 48.37 -17.72
C LEU A 831 -3.61 48.35 -18.32
N PRO A 832 -3.82 48.24 -19.64
CA PRO A 832 -5.16 48.20 -20.23
C PRO A 832 -5.97 46.98 -19.77
N ALA A 833 -5.33 45.81 -19.68
CA ALA A 833 -5.95 44.60 -19.17
C ALA A 833 -6.30 44.75 -17.69
N LEU A 834 -5.37 45.29 -16.89
CA LEU A 834 -5.60 45.56 -15.47
C LEU A 834 -6.76 46.55 -15.27
N ARG A 835 -6.92 47.60 -16.09
CA ARG A 835 -8.03 48.55 -15.95
C ARG A 835 -9.41 47.92 -16.11
N GLN A 836 -9.51 46.83 -16.87
CA GLN A 836 -10.75 46.10 -17.09
C GLN A 836 -11.04 45.08 -15.98
N SER A 837 -10.00 44.44 -15.44
CA SER A 837 -10.14 43.35 -14.47
C SER A 837 -9.98 43.77 -13.01
N ASP A 838 -9.12 44.75 -12.74
CA ASP A 838 -8.77 45.25 -11.41
C ASP A 838 -8.30 46.71 -11.54
N TRP A 839 -9.28 47.63 -11.57
CA TRP A 839 -9.06 49.09 -11.62
C TRP A 839 -8.02 49.56 -10.59
N LEU A 840 -8.07 48.96 -9.40
CA LEU A 840 -7.24 49.27 -8.25
C LEU A 840 -5.77 48.82 -8.49
N ALA A 841 -5.54 47.62 -9.04
CA ALA A 841 -4.20 47.19 -9.48
C ALA A 841 -3.65 48.09 -10.59
N ALA A 842 -4.51 48.47 -11.53
CA ALA A 842 -4.13 49.34 -12.64
C ALA A 842 -3.70 50.73 -12.16
N GLU A 843 -4.35 51.26 -11.12
CA GLU A 843 -3.90 52.48 -10.46
C GLU A 843 -2.54 52.30 -9.78
N ALA A 844 -2.34 51.26 -8.98
CA ALA A 844 -1.06 51.04 -8.29
C ALA A 844 0.12 50.85 -9.25
N VAL A 845 -0.06 50.03 -10.30
CA VAL A 845 0.94 49.85 -11.37
C VAL A 845 1.15 51.15 -12.13
N GLY A 846 0.08 51.91 -12.39
CA GLY A 846 0.14 53.22 -13.02
C GLY A 846 0.89 54.26 -12.18
N ASP A 847 0.69 54.26 -10.87
CA ASP A 847 1.37 55.13 -9.90
C ASP A 847 2.85 54.79 -9.81
N ALA A 848 3.19 53.51 -9.71
CA ALA A 848 4.57 53.03 -9.74
C ALA A 848 5.28 53.43 -11.03
N LEU A 849 4.64 53.25 -12.19
CA LEU A 849 5.16 53.67 -13.48
C LEU A 849 5.37 55.17 -13.59
N ARG A 850 4.37 55.97 -13.15
CA ARG A 850 4.49 57.43 -13.11
C ARG A 850 5.67 57.84 -12.24
N ARG A 851 5.79 57.28 -11.03
CA ARG A 851 6.86 57.60 -10.09
C ARG A 851 8.25 57.25 -10.66
N LEU A 852 8.40 56.07 -11.27
CA LEU A 852 9.66 55.66 -11.90
C LEU A 852 10.04 56.57 -13.09
N ARG A 853 9.05 57.05 -13.84
CA ARG A 853 9.26 57.95 -14.98
C ARG A 853 9.59 59.38 -14.54
N ASP A 854 8.85 59.92 -13.57
CA ASP A 854 9.03 61.27 -13.04
C ASP A 854 10.42 61.43 -12.41
N LEU A 855 10.88 60.41 -11.68
CA LEU A 855 12.21 60.37 -11.06
C LEU A 855 13.33 60.02 -12.03
N ARG A 856 13.01 59.57 -13.26
CA ARG A 856 13.98 59.14 -14.29
C ARG A 856 15.02 58.13 -13.78
N VAL A 857 14.58 57.15 -12.98
CA VAL A 857 15.47 56.21 -12.26
C VAL A 857 16.45 55.47 -13.19
N SER A 858 15.99 54.97 -14.35
CA SER A 858 16.86 54.30 -15.34
C SER A 858 17.91 55.24 -15.95
N GLY A 859 17.62 56.55 -16.01
CA GLY A 859 18.56 57.59 -16.42
C GLY A 859 19.63 57.83 -15.36
N GLN A 860 19.23 57.97 -14.10
CA GLN A 860 20.15 58.10 -12.97
C GLN A 860 21.06 56.87 -12.82
N MET A 861 20.55 55.65 -13.09
CA MET A 861 21.37 54.43 -13.11
C MET A 861 22.48 54.50 -14.17
N ARG A 862 22.20 55.02 -15.38
CA ARG A 862 23.23 55.19 -16.42
C ARG A 862 24.24 56.28 -16.06
N GLU A 863 23.80 57.34 -15.40
CA GLU A 863 24.69 58.39 -14.88
C GLU A 863 25.60 57.86 -13.76
N ALA A 864 25.06 57.07 -12.83
CA ALA A 864 25.83 56.39 -11.81
C ALA A 864 26.88 55.44 -12.42
N ALA A 865 26.53 54.71 -13.50
CA ALA A 865 27.46 53.86 -14.22
C ALA A 865 28.64 54.65 -14.81
N ALA A 866 28.34 55.79 -15.45
CA ALA A 866 29.37 56.67 -16.01
C ALA A 866 30.28 57.25 -14.91
N ALA A 867 29.70 57.68 -13.79
CA ALA A 867 30.44 58.21 -12.65
C ALA A 867 31.35 57.16 -12.00
N VAL A 868 30.86 55.93 -11.79
CA VAL A 868 31.65 54.82 -11.25
C VAL A 868 32.78 54.43 -12.21
N GLY A 869 32.50 54.33 -13.51
CA GLY A 869 33.52 54.01 -14.52
C GLY A 869 34.60 55.09 -14.66
N ALA A 870 34.24 56.36 -14.45
CA ALA A 870 35.17 57.50 -14.46
C ALA A 870 35.91 57.72 -13.11
N ASN A 871 35.79 56.80 -12.16
CA ASN A 871 36.34 56.90 -10.79
C ASN A 871 35.81 58.11 -9.98
N GLN A 872 34.62 58.63 -10.31
CA GLN A 872 33.93 59.69 -9.57
C GLN A 872 33.06 59.08 -8.45
N LEU A 873 33.69 58.35 -7.54
CA LEU A 873 33.00 57.45 -6.61
C LEU A 873 32.11 58.14 -5.57
N GLY A 874 32.42 59.39 -5.21
CA GLY A 874 31.54 60.19 -4.34
C GLY A 874 30.17 60.45 -4.97
N LEU A 875 30.15 60.83 -6.25
CA LEU A 875 28.92 61.07 -7.01
C LEU A 875 28.23 59.74 -7.36
N GLY A 876 29.00 58.74 -7.81
CA GLY A 876 28.48 57.40 -8.12
C GLY A 876 27.78 56.73 -6.95
N LEU A 877 28.40 56.71 -5.76
CA LEU A 877 27.79 56.13 -4.55
C LEU A 877 26.59 56.94 -4.04
N GLY A 878 26.62 58.27 -4.22
CA GLY A 878 25.48 59.14 -3.91
C GLY A 878 24.25 58.76 -4.75
N LEU A 879 24.42 58.71 -6.08
CA LEU A 879 23.37 58.31 -7.01
C LEU A 879 22.89 56.88 -6.75
N GLN A 880 23.79 55.92 -6.51
CA GLN A 880 23.40 54.53 -6.22
C GLN A 880 22.51 54.40 -4.98
N ARG A 881 22.78 55.18 -3.91
CA ARG A 881 21.94 55.21 -2.70
C ARG A 881 20.59 55.89 -2.94
N GLU A 882 20.57 56.96 -3.74
CA GLU A 882 19.34 57.64 -4.09
C GLU A 882 18.43 56.75 -4.93
N ILE A 883 18.95 56.12 -5.99
CA ILE A 883 18.25 55.14 -6.83
C ILE A 883 17.65 54.02 -5.98
N LEU A 884 18.44 53.45 -5.07
CA LEU A 884 17.98 52.41 -4.15
C LEU A 884 16.79 52.87 -3.30
N GLN A 885 16.84 54.09 -2.76
CA GLN A 885 15.74 54.65 -1.99
C GLN A 885 14.50 54.83 -2.86
N GLN A 886 14.64 55.37 -4.07
CA GLN A 886 13.54 55.56 -5.01
C GLN A 886 12.89 54.22 -5.42
N LEU A 887 13.70 53.18 -5.67
CA LEU A 887 13.18 51.83 -5.96
C LEU A 887 12.39 51.27 -4.77
N ARG A 888 12.85 51.49 -3.54
CA ARG A 888 12.12 51.11 -2.31
C ARG A 888 10.83 51.89 -2.14
N ASP A 889 10.81 53.18 -2.47
CA ASP A 889 9.59 54.00 -2.42
C ASP A 889 8.53 53.47 -3.41
N VAL A 890 8.97 53.04 -4.61
CA VAL A 890 8.07 52.45 -5.61
C VAL A 890 7.58 51.06 -5.18
N LEU A 891 8.45 50.26 -4.56
CA LEU A 891 8.03 49.01 -3.92
C LEU A 891 6.96 49.27 -2.86
N ASP A 892 7.14 50.28 -2.02
CA ASP A 892 6.15 50.66 -1.00
C ASP A 892 4.79 51.03 -1.62
N LEU A 893 4.75 51.66 -2.80
CA LEU A 893 3.50 51.93 -3.53
C LEU A 893 2.81 50.64 -4.01
N LEU A 894 3.59 49.64 -4.46
CA LEU A 894 3.06 48.36 -4.91
C LEU A 894 2.65 47.44 -3.75
N THR A 895 3.34 47.53 -2.60
CA THR A 895 3.11 46.68 -1.43
C THR A 895 1.98 47.19 -0.55
N ASN A 896 1.90 48.51 -0.33
CA ASN A 896 0.93 49.10 0.59
C ASN A 896 -0.34 49.56 -0.14
N ARG A 897 -0.70 48.83 -1.20
CA ARG A 897 -1.79 49.12 -2.13
C ARG A 897 -3.10 49.39 -1.37
N ARG A 898 -3.47 48.49 -0.46
CA ARG A 898 -4.75 48.54 0.25
C ARG A 898 -4.89 49.76 1.16
N GLU A 899 -3.82 50.14 1.86
CA GLU A 899 -3.79 51.34 2.70
C GLU A 899 -3.97 52.61 1.86
N HIS A 900 -3.22 52.73 0.76
CA HIS A 900 -3.31 53.88 -0.15
C HIS A 900 -4.66 53.96 -0.88
N GLU A 901 -5.26 52.82 -1.20
CA GLU A 901 -6.59 52.73 -1.81
C GLU A 901 -7.69 53.13 -0.84
N LEU A 902 -7.69 52.58 0.38
CA LEU A 902 -8.65 52.95 1.41
C LEU A 902 -8.54 54.43 1.76
N GLY A 903 -7.32 54.97 1.88
CA GLY A 903 -7.08 56.39 2.11
C GLY A 903 -7.59 57.28 0.97
N ARG A 904 -7.32 56.92 -0.30
CA ARG A 904 -7.82 57.66 -1.47
C ARG A 904 -9.33 57.57 -1.60
N ARG A 905 -9.91 56.37 -1.47
CA ARG A 905 -11.35 56.14 -1.51
C ARG A 905 -12.04 56.98 -0.44
N LEU A 906 -11.51 56.96 0.77
CA LEU A 906 -12.01 57.78 1.86
C LEU A 906 -11.98 59.27 1.53
N ALA A 907 -10.86 59.80 1.00
CA ALA A 907 -10.78 61.19 0.57
C ALA A 907 -11.82 61.53 -0.52
N ARG A 908 -12.07 60.61 -1.45
CA ARG A 908 -13.10 60.77 -2.50
C ARG A 908 -14.52 60.70 -1.93
N LEU A 909 -14.78 59.86 -0.93
CA LEU A 909 -16.07 59.80 -0.23
C LEU A 909 -16.32 61.09 0.56
N HIS A 910 -15.31 61.62 1.26
CA HIS A 910 -15.40 62.93 1.94
C HIS A 910 -15.66 64.06 0.95
N GLN A 911 -14.98 64.06 -0.20
CA GLN A 911 -15.26 65.00 -1.29
C GLN A 911 -16.73 64.88 -1.75
N ALA A 912 -17.21 63.67 -2.03
CA ALA A 912 -18.59 63.45 -2.48
C ALA A 912 -19.63 63.81 -1.41
N GLU A 913 -19.36 63.57 -0.12
CA GLU A 913 -20.22 64.00 0.97
C GLU A 913 -20.35 65.53 1.01
N SER A 914 -19.24 66.24 0.83
CA SER A 914 -19.22 67.71 0.80
C SER A 914 -20.01 68.27 -0.39
N GLU A 915 -19.87 67.66 -1.57
CA GLU A 915 -20.58 68.04 -2.80
C GLU A 915 -22.09 67.76 -2.67
N LEU A 916 -22.49 66.61 -2.09
CA LEU A 916 -23.88 66.29 -1.76
C LEU A 916 -24.48 67.26 -0.74
N ALA A 917 -23.70 67.69 0.28
CA ALA A 917 -24.14 68.69 1.25
C ALA A 917 -24.39 70.05 0.60
N GLN A 918 -23.50 70.49 -0.30
CA GLN A 918 -23.70 71.72 -1.07
C GLN A 918 -24.93 71.63 -1.98
N LEU A 919 -25.14 70.49 -2.65
CA LEU A 919 -26.28 70.26 -3.52
C LEU A 919 -27.60 70.24 -2.74
N ALA A 920 -27.64 69.59 -1.57
CA ALA A 920 -28.79 69.58 -0.68
C ALA A 920 -29.14 70.98 -0.16
N ASN A 921 -28.15 71.80 0.17
CA ASN A 921 -28.38 73.19 0.58
C ASN A 921 -28.98 74.03 -0.57
N LYS A 922 -28.46 73.88 -1.79
CA LYS A 922 -28.99 74.55 -2.99
C LYS A 922 -30.43 74.09 -3.31
N GLN A 923 -30.70 72.79 -3.23
CA GLN A 923 -32.03 72.23 -3.44
C GLN A 923 -33.05 72.75 -2.42
N GLN A 924 -32.65 72.89 -1.16
CA GLN A 924 -33.48 73.48 -0.11
C GLN A 924 -33.82 74.95 -0.40
N GLN A 925 -32.86 75.74 -0.90
CA GLN A 925 -33.09 77.12 -1.31
C GLN A 925 -34.07 77.20 -2.48
N VAL A 926 -33.88 76.40 -3.52
CA VAL A 926 -34.81 76.35 -4.67
C VAL A 926 -36.21 75.88 -4.23
N GLY A 927 -36.31 74.91 -3.32
CA GLY A 927 -37.58 74.50 -2.72
C GLY A 927 -38.33 75.66 -2.05
N LYS A 928 -37.63 76.53 -1.30
CA LYS A 928 -38.23 77.74 -0.71
C LYS A 928 -38.69 78.74 -1.78
N THR A 929 -37.92 78.90 -2.86
CA THR A 929 -38.33 79.77 -3.98
C THR A 929 -39.56 79.23 -4.72
N LEU A 930 -39.69 77.91 -4.88
CA LEU A 930 -40.86 77.25 -5.46
C LEU A 930 -42.10 77.45 -4.59
N GLU A 931 -41.96 77.32 -3.26
CA GLU A 931 -43.04 77.58 -2.30
C GLU A 931 -43.50 79.05 -2.35
N ALA A 932 -42.55 79.99 -2.38
CA ALA A 932 -42.87 81.43 -2.52
C ALA A 932 -43.50 81.76 -3.88
N ALA A 933 -43.03 81.14 -4.97
CA ALA A 933 -43.59 81.32 -6.31
C ALA A 933 -45.03 80.81 -6.39
N GLY A 934 -45.34 79.66 -5.79
CA GLY A 934 -46.69 79.10 -5.71
C GLY A 934 -47.67 79.95 -4.89
N ALA A 935 -47.17 80.68 -3.88
CA ALA A 935 -47.98 81.56 -3.05
C ALA A 935 -48.31 82.92 -3.69
N GLN A 936 -47.76 83.23 -4.88
CA GLN A 936 -47.94 84.54 -5.50
C GLN A 936 -49.37 84.72 -6.05
N PRO A 937 -50.11 85.79 -5.70
CA PRO A 937 -51.52 85.92 -6.07
C PRO A 937 -51.73 86.35 -7.53
N ASP A 938 -50.78 87.06 -8.15
CA ASP A 938 -50.82 87.43 -9.58
C ASP A 938 -50.38 86.25 -10.47
N ALA A 939 -51.20 85.88 -11.45
CA ALA A 939 -50.97 84.76 -12.37
C ALA A 939 -49.73 84.97 -13.25
N ASN A 940 -49.47 86.21 -13.70
CA ASN A 940 -48.32 86.51 -14.55
C ASN A 940 -47.00 86.56 -13.76
N ALA A 941 -47.03 87.08 -12.53
CA ALA A 941 -45.91 87.00 -11.60
C ALA A 941 -45.63 85.56 -11.17
N ARG A 942 -46.67 84.76 -10.90
CA ARG A 942 -46.56 83.32 -10.57
C ARG A 942 -45.91 82.54 -11.69
N HIS A 943 -46.34 82.72 -12.95
CA HIS A 943 -45.76 82.02 -14.09
C HIS A 943 -44.28 82.36 -14.28
N ARG A 944 -43.89 83.64 -14.17
CA ARG A 944 -42.48 84.06 -14.27
C ARG A 944 -41.64 83.47 -13.14
N ALA A 945 -42.10 83.54 -11.90
CA ALA A 945 -41.40 82.99 -10.74
C ALA A 945 -41.26 81.45 -10.80
N LEU A 946 -42.30 80.74 -11.26
CA LEU A 946 -42.23 79.28 -11.46
C LEU A 946 -41.29 78.89 -12.61
N SER A 947 -41.25 79.67 -13.69
CA SER A 947 -40.33 79.43 -14.81
C SER A 947 -38.86 79.65 -14.39
N GLU A 948 -38.59 80.70 -13.62
CA GLU A 948 -37.26 80.95 -13.06
C GLU A 948 -36.82 79.83 -12.11
N ALA A 949 -37.72 79.40 -11.20
CA ALA A 949 -37.47 78.28 -10.30
C ALA A 949 -37.31 76.95 -11.05
N ALA A 950 -38.03 76.72 -12.15
CA ALA A 950 -37.86 75.55 -13.02
C ALA A 950 -36.46 75.52 -13.67
N GLY A 951 -35.93 76.68 -14.07
CA GLY A 951 -34.57 76.82 -14.57
C GLY A 951 -33.51 76.52 -13.50
N GLN A 952 -33.69 77.05 -12.28
CA GLN A 952 -32.81 76.75 -11.14
C GLN A 952 -32.84 75.26 -10.78
N GLN A 953 -34.01 74.63 -10.80
CA GLN A 953 -34.18 73.20 -10.54
C GLN A 953 -33.47 72.33 -11.60
N LYS A 954 -33.56 72.70 -12.88
CA LYS A 954 -32.88 72.00 -13.98
C LYS A 954 -31.36 72.14 -13.91
N ALA A 955 -30.84 73.27 -13.42
CA ALA A 955 -29.41 73.47 -13.22
C ALA A 955 -28.81 72.55 -12.13
N LEU A 956 -29.61 72.12 -11.15
CA LEU A 956 -29.18 71.19 -10.09
C LEU A 956 -29.21 69.72 -10.51
N GLN A 957 -30.00 69.37 -11.54
CA GLN A 957 -30.14 67.99 -12.02
C GLN A 957 -28.80 67.41 -12.54
N GLY A 958 -28.09 68.14 -13.39
CA GLY A 958 -26.83 67.65 -13.99
C GLY A 958 -25.77 67.25 -12.95
N PRO A 959 -25.43 68.15 -11.99
CA PRO A 959 -24.51 67.82 -10.90
C PRO A 959 -24.96 66.62 -10.06
N ALA A 960 -26.27 66.44 -9.85
CA ALA A 960 -26.82 65.30 -9.12
C ALA A 960 -26.60 63.96 -9.85
N GLU A 961 -26.82 63.93 -11.18
CA GLU A 961 -26.59 62.72 -12.00
C GLU A 961 -25.11 62.36 -12.13
N GLU A 962 -24.24 63.37 -12.21
CA GLU A 962 -22.79 63.16 -12.25
C GLU A 962 -22.27 62.61 -10.91
N LEU A 963 -22.75 63.17 -9.79
CA LEU A 963 -22.46 62.67 -8.45
C LEU A 963 -22.95 61.22 -8.26
N ALA A 964 -24.16 60.90 -8.73
CA ALA A 964 -24.70 59.54 -8.65
C ALA A 964 -23.82 58.52 -9.37
N ARG A 965 -23.39 58.83 -10.60
CA ARG A 965 -22.45 57.98 -11.38
C ARG A 965 -21.10 57.86 -10.69
N ARG A 966 -20.57 58.94 -10.13
CA ARG A 966 -19.28 58.91 -9.43
C ARG A 966 -19.34 58.05 -8.16
N LEU A 967 -20.45 58.09 -7.42
CA LEU A 967 -20.66 57.24 -6.25
C LEU A 967 -20.75 55.76 -6.63
N GLU A 968 -21.36 55.43 -7.77
CA GLU A 968 -21.38 54.05 -8.31
C GLU A 968 -19.96 53.54 -8.60
N HIS A 969 -19.10 54.37 -9.20
CA HIS A 969 -17.69 54.04 -9.45
C HIS A 969 -16.84 53.95 -8.18
N LEU A 970 -17.25 54.59 -7.07
CA LEU A 970 -16.61 54.48 -5.76
C LEU A 970 -17.12 53.28 -4.95
N GLU A 971 -17.83 52.34 -5.60
CA GLU A 971 -18.47 51.18 -4.98
C GLU A 971 -19.42 51.58 -3.84
N ALA A 972 -20.08 52.74 -3.97
CA ALA A 972 -21.04 53.28 -3.01
C ALA A 972 -22.47 53.18 -3.58
N GLU A 973 -22.85 52.00 -4.08
CA GLU A 973 -24.14 51.75 -4.76
C GLU A 973 -25.35 52.17 -3.91
N GLU A 974 -25.28 51.93 -2.59
CA GLU A 974 -26.36 52.29 -1.66
C GLU A 974 -26.57 53.82 -1.56
N ALA A 975 -25.52 54.61 -1.80
CA ALA A 975 -25.57 56.07 -1.83
C ALA A 975 -25.83 56.64 -3.24
N ALA A 976 -25.42 55.92 -4.29
CA ALA A 976 -25.66 56.30 -5.68
C ALA A 976 -27.15 56.30 -6.03
N ARG A 977 -27.92 55.32 -5.53
CA ARG A 977 -29.37 55.20 -5.80
C ARG A 977 -30.18 56.42 -5.34
N PRO A 978 -30.12 56.89 -4.08
CA PRO A 978 -30.84 58.11 -3.68
C PRO A 978 -30.33 59.37 -4.38
N ALA A 979 -29.06 59.44 -4.77
CA ALA A 979 -28.54 60.56 -5.57
C ALA A 979 -29.17 60.60 -6.97
N ALA A 980 -29.33 59.44 -7.61
CA ALA A 980 -30.03 59.32 -8.90
C ALA A 980 -31.54 59.62 -8.77
N GLU A 981 -32.20 59.11 -7.72
CA GLU A 981 -33.60 59.42 -7.40
C GLU A 981 -33.81 60.92 -7.16
N ALA A 982 -32.85 61.58 -6.48
CA ALA A 982 -32.89 63.02 -6.30
C ALA A 982 -32.87 63.75 -7.64
N ALA A 983 -31.97 63.38 -8.57
CA ALA A 983 -31.92 63.96 -9.91
C ALA A 983 -33.24 63.79 -10.67
N GLN A 984 -33.86 62.61 -10.60
CA GLN A 984 -35.17 62.35 -11.21
C GLN A 984 -36.28 63.21 -10.59
N HIS A 985 -36.31 63.34 -9.27
CA HIS A 985 -37.25 64.23 -8.58
C HIS A 985 -37.01 65.71 -8.91
N MET A 986 -35.76 66.12 -9.16
CA MET A 986 -35.45 67.46 -9.65
C MET A 986 -35.98 67.70 -11.07
N ALA A 987 -35.83 66.72 -11.97
CA ALA A 987 -36.40 66.78 -13.32
C ALA A 987 -37.93 66.92 -13.29
N HIS A 988 -38.62 66.07 -12.51
CA HIS A 988 -40.07 66.15 -12.33
C HIS A 988 -40.53 67.47 -11.69
N SER A 989 -39.74 68.03 -10.75
CA SER A 989 -40.04 69.33 -10.14
C SER A 989 -39.93 70.48 -11.15
N SER A 990 -38.91 70.45 -12.01
CA SER A 990 -38.73 71.43 -13.10
C SER A 990 -39.87 71.35 -14.12
N GLU A 991 -40.27 70.15 -14.52
CA GLU A 991 -41.39 69.95 -15.46
C GLU A 991 -42.74 70.38 -14.89
N ALA A 992 -43.03 70.07 -13.63
CA ALA A 992 -44.26 70.50 -12.97
C ALA A 992 -44.32 72.03 -12.86
N ALA A 993 -43.20 72.68 -12.51
CA ALA A 993 -43.11 74.13 -12.46
C ALA A 993 -43.29 74.77 -13.86
N ALA A 994 -42.74 74.17 -14.92
CA ALA A 994 -42.94 74.61 -16.30
C ALA A 994 -44.41 74.50 -16.76
N ARG A 995 -45.14 73.49 -16.27
CA ARG A 995 -46.59 73.30 -16.49
C ARG A 995 -47.47 74.15 -15.56
N GLN A 996 -46.87 75.07 -14.79
CA GLN A 996 -47.54 75.90 -13.79
C GLN A 996 -48.17 75.13 -12.60
N ASP A 997 -47.82 73.86 -12.40
CA ASP A 997 -48.24 73.06 -11.23
C ASP A 997 -47.28 73.29 -10.06
N ALA A 998 -47.56 74.32 -9.27
CA ALA A 998 -46.75 74.66 -8.11
C ALA A 998 -46.77 73.57 -7.01
N ALA A 999 -47.90 72.89 -6.80
CA ALA A 999 -48.03 71.87 -5.77
C ALA A 999 -47.21 70.61 -6.11
N GLY A 1000 -47.28 70.16 -7.37
CA GLY A 1000 -46.46 69.06 -7.88
C GLY A 1000 -44.96 69.39 -7.88
N ALA A 1001 -44.60 70.64 -8.20
CA ALA A 1001 -43.22 71.10 -8.19
C ALA A 1001 -42.61 71.10 -6.78
N VAL A 1002 -43.32 71.64 -5.79
CA VAL A 1002 -42.89 71.66 -4.38
C VAL A 1002 -42.81 70.26 -3.80
N ALA A 1003 -43.80 69.40 -4.08
CA ALA A 1003 -43.80 68.01 -3.61
C ALA A 1003 -42.58 67.23 -4.15
N SER A 1004 -42.26 67.40 -5.44
CA SER A 1004 -41.10 66.75 -6.07
C SER A 1004 -39.78 67.34 -5.55
N ALA A 1005 -39.70 68.66 -5.32
CA ALA A 1005 -38.53 69.30 -4.73
C ALA A 1005 -38.24 68.81 -3.30
N ARG A 1006 -39.26 68.56 -2.48
CA ARG A 1006 -39.12 67.97 -1.13
C ARG A 1006 -38.65 66.52 -1.17
N LYS A 1007 -39.12 65.73 -2.14
CA LYS A 1007 -38.62 64.36 -2.36
C LYS A 1007 -37.16 64.35 -2.78
N ALA A 1008 -36.77 65.25 -3.69
CA ALA A 1008 -35.36 65.43 -4.08
C ALA A 1008 -34.48 65.80 -2.87
N GLN A 1009 -34.93 66.71 -2.01
CA GLN A 1009 -34.21 67.09 -0.79
C GLN A 1009 -33.97 65.88 0.13
N LYS A 1010 -35.03 65.09 0.38
CA LYS A 1010 -34.94 63.90 1.25
C LYS A 1010 -33.96 62.87 0.68
N ALA A 1011 -34.01 62.63 -0.63
CA ALA A 1011 -33.13 61.67 -1.31
C ALA A 1011 -31.65 62.11 -1.27
N LEU A 1012 -31.36 63.41 -1.39
CA LEU A 1012 -30.00 63.93 -1.22
C LEU A 1012 -29.47 63.80 0.22
N GLU A 1013 -30.31 64.07 1.23
CA GLU A 1013 -29.93 63.88 2.62
C GLU A 1013 -29.68 62.41 2.96
N GLU A 1014 -30.46 61.51 2.38
CA GLU A 1014 -30.27 60.06 2.49
C GLU A 1014 -28.98 59.60 1.82
N ALA A 1015 -28.70 60.07 0.59
CA ALA A 1015 -27.42 59.82 -0.08
C ALA A 1015 -26.25 60.28 0.79
N ARG A 1016 -26.29 61.51 1.30
CA ARG A 1016 -25.24 62.07 2.16
C ARG A 1016 -25.01 61.24 3.42
N ARG A 1017 -26.08 60.83 4.11
CA ARG A 1017 -25.96 60.00 5.33
C ARG A 1017 -25.31 58.65 5.03
N ARG A 1018 -25.64 58.04 3.89
CA ARG A 1018 -25.02 56.77 3.46
C ARG A 1018 -23.55 56.94 3.08
N VAL A 1019 -23.19 58.01 2.38
CA VAL A 1019 -21.76 58.33 2.11
C VAL A 1019 -21.00 58.54 3.42
N ALA A 1020 -21.55 59.31 4.37
CA ALA A 1020 -20.92 59.54 5.66
C ALA A 1020 -20.72 58.24 6.47
N GLN A 1021 -21.67 57.31 6.39
CA GLN A 1021 -21.56 56.00 7.02
C GLN A 1021 -20.48 55.14 6.35
N LEU A 1022 -20.46 55.09 5.02
CA LEU A 1022 -19.42 54.40 4.25
C LEU A 1022 -18.04 55.01 4.49
N GLY A 1023 -17.96 56.33 4.66
CA GLY A 1023 -16.74 57.04 5.06
C GLY A 1023 -16.22 56.55 6.40
N ARG A 1024 -17.07 56.50 7.44
CA ARG A 1024 -16.69 55.97 8.76
C ARG A 1024 -16.25 54.50 8.73
N GLN A 1025 -16.91 53.68 7.90
CA GLN A 1025 -16.51 52.27 7.72
C GLN A 1025 -15.14 52.18 7.02
N SER A 1026 -14.94 52.96 5.97
CA SER A 1026 -13.66 53.02 5.23
C SER A 1026 -12.53 53.55 6.13
N GLU A 1027 -12.80 54.51 7.02
CA GLU A 1027 -11.87 54.96 8.07
C GLU A 1027 -11.49 53.85 9.03
N ALA A 1028 -12.46 53.06 9.50
CA ALA A 1028 -12.21 51.94 10.39
C ALA A 1028 -11.38 50.84 9.70
N ASP A 1029 -11.68 50.54 8.44
CA ASP A 1029 -10.94 49.56 7.65
C ASP A 1029 -9.52 50.02 7.34
N LEU A 1030 -9.33 51.32 7.04
CA LEU A 1030 -7.99 51.92 6.89
C LEU A 1030 -7.19 51.81 8.19
N ALA A 1031 -7.78 52.17 9.32
CA ALA A 1031 -7.11 52.09 10.63
C ALA A 1031 -6.72 50.65 10.99
N LYS A 1032 -7.58 49.67 10.70
CA LYS A 1032 -7.26 48.24 10.90
C LYS A 1032 -6.08 47.80 10.03
N GLU A 1033 -6.07 48.20 8.76
CA GLU A 1033 -4.98 47.87 7.83
C GLU A 1033 -3.65 48.49 8.30
N GLN A 1034 -3.67 49.74 8.76
CA GLN A 1034 -2.50 50.43 9.31
C GLN A 1034 -1.97 49.75 10.58
N LEU A 1035 -2.84 49.36 11.51
CA LEU A 1035 -2.46 48.64 12.73
C LEU A 1035 -1.91 47.23 12.42
N ALA A 1036 -2.53 46.50 11.48
CA ALA A 1036 -2.06 45.19 11.05
C ALA A 1036 -0.68 45.27 10.37
N ARG A 1037 -0.45 46.31 9.57
CA ARG A 1037 0.86 46.56 8.96
C ARG A 1037 1.92 46.89 10.00
N LEU A 1038 1.60 47.77 10.96
CA LEU A 1038 2.50 48.10 12.06
C LEU A 1038 2.81 46.84 12.87
N HIS A 1039 1.81 46.00 13.15
CA HIS A 1039 1.97 44.72 13.81
C HIS A 1039 2.98 43.82 13.08
N GLU A 1040 2.84 43.65 11.76
CA GLU A 1040 3.76 42.81 10.98
C GLU A 1040 5.17 43.40 10.92
N ALA A 1041 5.30 44.73 10.73
CA ALA A 1041 6.61 45.39 10.75
C ALA A 1041 7.34 45.17 12.09
N VAL A 1042 6.63 45.28 13.21
CA VAL A 1042 7.18 45.01 14.55
C VAL A 1042 7.53 43.52 14.71
N ARG A 1043 6.72 42.58 14.22
CA ARG A 1043 7.04 41.13 14.24
C ARG A 1043 8.32 40.82 13.48
N VAL A 1044 8.54 41.44 12.31
CA VAL A 1044 9.78 41.27 11.54
C VAL A 1044 10.98 41.80 12.31
N LEU A 1045 10.87 42.97 12.93
CA LEU A 1045 11.94 43.52 13.79
C LEU A 1045 12.21 42.61 14.99
N HIS A 1046 11.17 42.08 15.63
CA HIS A 1046 11.27 41.16 16.75
C HIS A 1046 12.03 39.89 16.36
N ARG A 1047 11.61 39.22 15.28
CA ARG A 1047 12.28 37.99 14.78
C ARG A 1047 13.76 38.23 14.44
N ARG A 1048 14.08 39.35 13.79
CA ARG A 1048 15.47 39.71 13.48
C ARG A 1048 16.29 39.99 14.75
N GLN A 1049 15.70 40.66 15.74
CA GLN A 1049 16.36 40.90 17.02
C GLN A 1049 16.65 39.59 17.78
N GLU A 1050 15.72 38.63 17.77
CA GLU A 1050 15.94 37.30 18.37
C GLU A 1050 17.05 36.51 17.67
N GLN A 1051 17.15 36.62 16.34
CA GLN A 1051 18.25 36.00 15.60
C GLN A 1051 19.61 36.59 16.00
N LEU A 1052 19.70 37.91 16.17
CA LEU A 1052 20.92 38.58 16.63
C LEU A 1052 21.28 38.20 18.08
N LEU A 1053 20.29 38.08 18.97
CA LEU A 1053 20.51 37.59 20.33
C LEU A 1053 21.07 36.16 20.31
N ARG A 1054 20.43 35.23 19.61
CA ARG A 1054 20.91 33.84 19.49
C ARG A 1054 22.33 33.76 18.94
N ARG A 1055 22.68 34.56 17.94
CA ARG A 1055 24.06 34.61 17.42
C ARG A 1055 25.04 35.16 18.45
N THR A 1056 24.63 36.16 19.23
CA THR A 1056 25.45 36.73 20.31
C THR A 1056 25.70 35.70 21.42
N GLU A 1057 24.67 34.94 21.82
CA GLU A 1057 24.77 33.82 22.79
C GLU A 1057 25.68 32.69 22.29
N GLN A 1058 25.55 32.31 21.01
CA GLN A 1058 26.43 31.33 20.37
C GLN A 1058 27.89 31.78 20.39
N LEU A 1059 28.16 33.04 20.03
CA LEU A 1059 29.51 33.59 20.11
C LEU A 1059 30.00 33.60 21.56
N HIS A 1060 29.18 34.05 22.51
CA HIS A 1060 29.57 34.04 23.93
C HIS A 1060 29.95 32.64 24.43
N SER A 1061 29.20 31.60 24.06
CA SER A 1061 29.51 30.21 24.42
C SER A 1061 30.79 29.68 23.74
N GLN A 1062 31.06 30.06 22.49
CA GLN A 1062 32.30 29.73 21.79
C GLN A 1062 33.52 30.42 22.42
N GLN A 1063 33.38 31.69 22.82
CA GLN A 1063 34.42 32.44 23.51
C GLN A 1063 34.79 31.80 24.86
N THR A 1064 33.80 31.31 25.60
CA THR A 1064 34.02 30.63 26.89
C THR A 1064 34.62 29.23 26.73
N ALA A 1065 34.31 28.52 25.64
CA ALA A 1065 34.79 27.15 25.42
C ALA A 1065 36.19 27.04 24.79
N ALA A 1066 36.56 27.93 23.85
CA ALA A 1066 37.74 27.73 23.00
C ALA A 1066 38.69 28.95 22.89
N GLY A 1067 38.39 30.07 23.57
CA GLY A 1067 39.13 31.32 23.42
C GLY A 1067 38.71 32.11 22.16
N VAL A 1068 39.46 33.16 21.80
CA VAL A 1068 39.11 34.07 20.70
C VAL A 1068 39.67 33.54 19.36
N PRO A 1069 38.83 33.13 18.39
CA PRO A 1069 39.27 32.61 17.08
C PRO A 1069 39.94 33.66 16.18
N GLU A 1070 40.75 33.22 15.21
CA GLU A 1070 41.18 34.08 14.09
C GLU A 1070 39.96 34.52 13.26
N GLY A 1071 39.76 35.83 13.09
CA GLY A 1071 38.58 36.40 12.41
C GLY A 1071 37.48 36.96 13.33
N TRP A 1072 37.57 36.74 14.64
CA TRP A 1072 36.58 37.19 15.65
C TRP A 1072 36.21 38.69 15.57
N LYS A 1073 37.21 39.55 15.31
CA LYS A 1073 36.96 41.01 15.16
C LYS A 1073 36.07 41.32 13.97
N HIS A 1074 36.18 40.56 12.88
CA HIS A 1074 35.35 40.76 11.71
C HIS A 1074 33.91 40.34 11.99
N GLU A 1075 33.71 39.16 12.58
CA GLU A 1075 32.37 38.67 12.95
C GLU A 1075 31.65 39.60 13.95
N LEU A 1076 32.34 40.10 14.96
CA LEU A 1076 31.76 41.08 15.90
C LEU A 1076 31.42 42.41 15.23
N THR A 1077 32.26 42.85 14.29
CA THR A 1077 32.01 44.09 13.54
C THR A 1077 30.76 43.93 12.66
N GLU A 1078 30.60 42.78 12.01
CA GLU A 1078 29.40 42.44 11.24
C GLU A 1078 28.16 42.38 12.13
N LEU A 1079 28.21 41.69 13.27
CA LEU A 1079 27.09 41.60 14.20
C LEU A 1079 26.69 42.97 14.76
N ALA A 1080 27.68 43.80 15.12
CA ALA A 1080 27.43 45.18 15.54
C ALA A 1080 26.83 46.05 14.43
N ASN A 1081 27.25 45.87 13.18
CA ASN A 1081 26.68 46.58 12.03
C ASN A 1081 25.23 46.14 11.76
N GLN A 1082 24.94 44.84 11.86
CA GLN A 1082 23.58 44.30 11.74
C GLN A 1082 22.68 44.84 12.86
N GLN A 1083 23.15 44.85 14.10
CA GLN A 1083 22.44 45.39 15.26
C GLN A 1083 22.17 46.91 15.11
N LYS A 1084 23.15 47.67 14.59
CA LYS A 1084 22.99 49.10 14.28
C LYS A 1084 22.03 49.35 13.12
N GLY A 1085 22.07 48.51 12.09
CA GLY A 1085 21.13 48.54 10.98
C GLY A 1085 19.68 48.33 11.45
N LEU A 1086 19.47 47.34 12.33
CA LEU A 1086 18.17 47.06 12.92
C LEU A 1086 17.68 48.20 13.83
N ALA A 1087 18.58 48.82 14.59
CA ALA A 1087 18.28 50.02 15.38
C ALA A 1087 17.81 51.16 14.46
N SER A 1088 18.54 51.44 13.37
CA SER A 1088 18.18 52.48 12.40
C SER A 1088 16.84 52.22 11.71
N GLN A 1089 16.54 50.96 11.37
CA GLN A 1089 15.23 50.57 10.81
C GLN A 1089 14.11 50.83 11.82
N THR A 1090 14.32 50.46 13.08
CA THR A 1090 13.36 50.68 14.17
C THR A 1090 13.15 52.17 14.44
N THR A 1091 14.19 52.99 14.40
CA THR A 1091 14.08 54.47 14.48
C THR A 1091 13.31 55.05 13.29
N GLY A 1092 13.54 54.52 12.08
CA GLY A 1092 12.79 54.90 10.88
C GLY A 1092 11.30 54.60 11.04
N LEU A 1093 10.96 53.42 11.60
CA LEU A 1093 9.58 53.06 11.89
C LEU A 1093 8.97 53.96 12.98
N ALA A 1094 9.71 54.30 14.03
CA ALA A 1094 9.26 55.20 15.09
C ALA A 1094 8.90 56.60 14.53
N ARG A 1095 9.71 57.16 13.62
CA ARG A 1095 9.42 58.43 12.95
C ARG A 1095 8.17 58.37 12.07
N LYS A 1096 7.94 57.24 11.40
CA LYS A 1096 6.71 57.04 10.61
C LYS A 1096 5.44 56.99 11.48
N GLN A 1097 5.56 56.80 12.79
CA GLN A 1097 4.46 56.78 13.76
C GLN A 1097 4.31 58.09 14.55
N GLU A 1098 4.79 59.22 14.05
CA GLU A 1098 4.71 60.54 14.73
C GLU A 1098 3.27 60.98 15.09
N THR A 1099 2.26 60.44 14.41
CA THR A 1099 0.84 60.66 14.74
C THR A 1099 0.38 59.93 16.01
N SER A 1100 1.13 58.93 16.46
CA SER A 1100 0.87 58.15 17.68
C SER A 1100 2.08 58.17 18.62
N GLU A 1101 2.03 59.09 19.57
CA GLU A 1101 3.11 59.29 20.54
C GLU A 1101 3.44 58.03 21.36
N PRO A 1102 2.47 57.20 21.81
CA PRO A 1102 2.75 55.94 22.51
C PRO A 1102 3.53 54.91 21.67
N PHE A 1103 3.14 54.69 20.41
CA PHE A 1103 3.84 53.73 19.54
C PHE A 1103 5.26 54.20 19.20
N ALA A 1104 5.41 55.49 18.88
CA ALA A 1104 6.71 56.10 18.59
C ALA A 1104 7.66 55.98 19.79
N TRP A 1105 7.17 56.21 21.02
CA TRP A 1105 7.97 56.09 22.24
C TRP A 1105 8.43 54.64 22.49
N ALA A 1106 7.54 53.66 22.36
CA ALA A 1106 7.88 52.26 22.56
C ALA A 1106 8.93 51.76 21.53
N LEU A 1107 8.77 52.12 20.25
CA LEU A 1107 9.73 51.80 19.19
C LEU A 1107 11.08 52.49 19.39
N ALA A 1108 11.08 53.76 19.80
CA ALA A 1108 12.31 54.49 20.10
C ALA A 1108 13.07 53.84 21.27
N GLY A 1109 12.36 53.38 22.31
CA GLY A 1109 12.96 52.64 23.42
C GLY A 1109 13.60 51.32 22.97
N ALA A 1110 12.97 50.57 22.06
CA ALA A 1110 13.57 49.37 21.47
C ALA A 1110 14.81 49.71 20.64
N ALA A 1111 14.76 50.73 19.78
CA ALA A 1111 15.90 51.18 18.98
C ALA A 1111 17.09 51.65 19.84
N GLN A 1112 16.82 52.29 20.97
CA GLN A 1112 17.85 52.69 21.92
C GLN A 1112 18.54 51.48 22.56
N ALA A 1113 17.76 50.48 23.00
CA ALA A 1113 18.32 49.23 23.56
C ALA A 1113 19.18 48.48 22.52
N MET A 1114 18.72 48.42 21.27
CA MET A 1114 19.50 47.89 20.14
C MET A 1114 20.81 48.65 19.92
N SER A 1115 20.78 49.99 20.00
CA SER A 1115 21.97 50.84 19.83
C SER A 1115 22.98 50.64 20.97
N THR A 1116 22.50 50.48 22.20
CA THR A 1116 23.33 50.14 23.36
C THR A 1116 24.01 48.79 23.19
N SER A 1117 23.29 47.76 22.72
CA SER A 1117 23.88 46.46 22.41
C SER A 1117 24.94 46.57 21.31
N ALA A 1118 24.67 47.30 20.22
CA ALA A 1118 25.65 47.52 19.15
C ALA A 1118 26.94 48.18 19.67
N ALA A 1119 26.84 49.13 20.61
CA ALA A 1119 28.00 49.77 21.23
C ALA A 1119 28.82 48.79 22.09
N TRP A 1120 28.19 47.83 22.78
CA TRP A 1120 28.88 46.78 23.51
C TRP A 1120 29.60 45.81 22.58
N LEU A 1121 28.93 45.37 21.51
CA LEU A 1121 29.49 44.49 20.49
C LEU A 1121 30.71 45.12 19.79
N GLN A 1122 30.67 46.43 19.50
CA GLN A 1122 31.82 47.18 18.95
C GLN A 1122 33.02 47.23 19.90
N ARG A 1123 32.77 47.21 21.21
CA ARG A 1123 33.82 47.15 22.24
C ARG A 1123 34.35 45.73 22.48
N GLY A 1124 33.89 44.75 21.70
CA GLY A 1124 34.33 43.35 21.83
C GLY A 1124 33.61 42.57 22.92
N ARG A 1125 32.49 43.07 23.43
CA ARG A 1125 31.73 42.50 24.55
C ARG A 1125 30.50 41.77 24.01
N VAL A 1126 30.46 40.45 24.17
CA VAL A 1126 29.31 39.57 23.84
C VAL A 1126 28.66 38.96 25.09
N ASP A 1127 29.12 39.37 26.27
CA ASP A 1127 28.65 38.94 27.58
C ASP A 1127 27.33 39.63 27.98
N ASP A 1128 26.90 39.40 29.22
CA ASP A 1128 25.61 39.80 29.78
C ASP A 1128 25.16 41.24 29.45
N PRO A 1129 26.01 42.29 29.44
CA PRO A 1129 25.56 43.64 29.09
C PRO A 1129 25.05 43.79 27.66
N ALA A 1130 25.65 43.06 26.69
CA ALA A 1130 25.22 43.10 25.30
C ALA A 1130 23.91 42.32 25.10
N GLN A 1131 23.80 41.15 25.74
CA GLN A 1131 22.64 40.26 25.67
C GLN A 1131 21.43 40.85 26.41
N SER A 1132 21.63 41.43 27.60
CA SER A 1132 20.58 42.11 28.36
C SER A 1132 19.96 43.26 27.57
N ALA A 1133 20.78 44.08 26.89
CA ALA A 1133 20.27 45.14 26.03
C ALA A 1133 19.45 44.60 24.84
N GLN A 1134 19.82 43.45 24.27
CA GLN A 1134 19.05 42.78 23.22
C GLN A 1134 17.72 42.22 23.75
N GLN A 1135 17.72 41.62 24.94
CA GLN A 1135 16.52 41.10 25.61
C GLN A 1135 15.54 42.23 25.95
N VAL A 1136 16.03 43.39 26.41
CA VAL A 1136 15.19 44.58 26.63
C VAL A 1136 14.54 45.05 25.32
N ALA A 1137 15.28 45.04 24.21
CA ALA A 1137 14.71 45.37 22.90
C ALA A 1137 13.61 44.38 22.49
N ILE A 1138 13.83 43.07 22.68
CA ILE A 1138 12.84 42.01 22.39
C ILE A 1138 11.58 42.20 23.23
N ALA A 1139 11.72 42.40 24.55
CA ALA A 1139 10.60 42.59 25.46
C ALA A 1139 9.73 43.80 25.05
N ARG A 1140 10.36 44.92 24.66
CA ARG A 1140 9.66 46.11 24.18
C ARG A 1140 8.93 45.86 22.85
N LEU A 1141 9.56 45.17 21.90
CA LEU A 1141 8.93 44.80 20.64
C LEU A 1141 7.77 43.82 20.86
N ASN A 1142 7.88 42.88 21.79
CA ASN A 1142 6.83 41.91 22.07
C ASN A 1142 5.56 42.58 22.64
N ARG A 1143 5.71 43.57 23.51
CA ARG A 1143 4.56 44.36 24.01
C ARG A 1143 3.86 45.16 22.92
N LEU A 1144 4.63 45.69 21.97
CA LEU A 1144 4.07 46.32 20.78
C LEU A 1144 3.28 45.32 19.94
N VAL A 1145 3.82 44.11 19.73
CA VAL A 1145 3.11 43.02 19.04
C VAL A 1145 1.80 42.72 19.77
N GLU A 1146 1.82 42.53 21.09
CA GLU A 1146 0.64 42.23 21.91
C GLU A 1146 -0.41 43.35 21.89
N ALA A 1147 0.03 44.61 22.00
CA ALA A 1147 -0.85 45.78 21.92
C ALA A 1147 -1.57 45.90 20.58
N LEU A 1148 -0.90 45.51 19.49
CA LEU A 1148 -1.40 45.63 18.12
C LEU A 1148 -2.23 44.41 17.65
N GLN A 1149 -2.37 43.35 18.45
CA GLN A 1149 -3.21 42.20 18.09
C GLN A 1149 -4.70 42.58 18.12
N PRO A 1150 -5.48 42.24 17.07
CA PRO A 1150 -6.93 42.38 17.11
C PRO A 1150 -7.52 41.45 18.16
N GLU A 1151 -8.44 41.94 18.99
CA GLU A 1151 -9.20 41.07 19.89
C GLU A 1151 -9.98 40.05 19.04
N ALA A 1152 -9.64 38.77 19.18
CA ALA A 1152 -10.46 37.71 18.65
C ALA A 1152 -11.84 37.83 19.31
N ALA A 1153 -12.88 38.05 18.51
CA ALA A 1153 -14.26 37.98 18.97
C ALA A 1153 -14.53 36.54 19.45
N GLY A 1154 -14.27 36.25 20.72
CA GLY A 1154 -14.40 34.88 21.24
C GLY A 1154 -13.55 34.50 22.45
N GLN A 1155 -13.40 35.37 23.45
CA GLN A 1155 -13.11 34.91 24.81
C GLN A 1155 -14.17 35.50 25.76
N PRO A 1156 -15.02 34.68 26.39
CA PRO A 1156 -15.88 35.16 27.45
C PRO A 1156 -14.99 35.57 28.63
N ALA A 1157 -15.00 36.85 28.98
CA ALA A 1157 -14.42 37.30 30.23
C ALA A 1157 -15.08 36.53 31.39
N GLU A 1158 -14.26 36.03 32.32
CA GLU A 1158 -14.72 35.33 33.52
C GLU A 1158 -15.77 36.17 34.30
N PRO A 1159 -16.84 35.54 34.81
CA PRO A 1159 -17.89 36.25 35.52
C PRO A 1159 -17.44 36.63 36.94
N LYS A 1160 -17.34 37.94 37.21
CA LYS A 1160 -17.34 38.47 38.59
C LYS A 1160 -18.76 38.41 39.17
N PRO A 1161 -18.93 38.10 40.47
CA PRO A 1161 -20.23 37.76 41.04
C PRO A 1161 -21.12 38.99 41.29
N ALA A 1162 -22.41 38.68 41.27
CA ALA A 1162 -23.57 39.55 41.17
C ALA A 1162 -23.77 40.55 42.32
N ALA A 1163 -24.34 41.71 41.96
CA ALA A 1163 -25.14 42.54 42.87
C ALA A 1163 -26.39 43.08 42.14
N ALA A 1164 -27.53 42.48 42.52
CA ALA A 1164 -28.93 42.93 42.55
C ALA A 1164 -29.67 43.49 41.30
N PRO A 1165 -30.99 43.21 41.19
CA PRO A 1165 -31.78 43.38 39.98
C PRO A 1165 -32.62 44.67 39.99
N ASP A 1166 -32.94 45.16 38.78
CA ASP A 1166 -34.28 45.61 38.36
C ASP A 1166 -34.19 46.61 37.20
N ARG A 1167 -34.30 46.12 35.95
CA ARG A 1167 -34.96 46.85 34.86
C ARG A 1167 -35.66 45.88 33.89
N PRO A 1168 -36.87 46.22 33.43
CA PRO A 1168 -37.69 45.32 32.62
C PRO A 1168 -37.16 45.21 31.18
N ALA A 1169 -37.34 44.01 30.62
CA ALA A 1169 -36.96 43.64 29.27
C ALA A 1169 -37.75 44.44 28.21
N GLY A 1170 -37.02 44.98 27.23
CA GLY A 1170 -37.64 45.63 26.06
C GLY A 1170 -36.69 46.50 25.25
N SER A 1171 -35.66 45.92 24.64
CA SER A 1171 -35.01 46.45 23.42
C SER A 1171 -34.11 45.35 22.82
N PRO A 1172 -34.12 45.12 21.49
CA PRO A 1172 -33.11 44.27 20.86
C PRO A 1172 -31.72 44.87 21.10
N PRO A 1173 -30.64 44.07 21.18
CA PRO A 1173 -29.32 44.59 21.46
C PRO A 1173 -29.00 45.64 20.41
N ALA A 1174 -28.77 46.88 20.86
CA ALA A 1174 -28.24 47.93 20.02
C ALA A 1174 -26.95 47.38 19.40
N SER A 1175 -26.98 47.17 18.09
CA SER A 1175 -25.80 46.88 17.29
C SER A 1175 -24.78 47.94 17.67
N ARG A 1176 -23.62 47.52 18.23
CA ARG A 1176 -22.51 48.47 18.45
C ARG A 1176 -22.30 49.19 17.13
N ALA A 1177 -22.46 50.51 17.15
CA ALA A 1177 -22.13 51.34 16.00
C ALA A 1177 -20.70 50.99 15.55
N PRO A 1178 -20.41 50.99 14.24
CA PRO A 1178 -19.04 50.75 13.77
C PRO A 1178 -18.11 51.71 14.51
N GLU A 1179 -17.20 51.15 15.30
CA GLU A 1179 -16.21 51.92 16.03
C GLU A 1179 -15.42 52.73 14.99
N SER A 1180 -15.30 54.04 15.20
CA SER A 1180 -14.55 54.91 14.29
C SER A 1180 -13.10 54.45 14.22
N GLY A 1181 -12.43 54.63 13.08
CA GLY A 1181 -11.01 54.25 12.93
C GLY A 1181 -10.10 54.89 14.00
N ALA A 1182 -10.42 56.10 14.43
CA ALA A 1182 -9.73 56.78 15.53
C ALA A 1182 -9.93 56.10 16.90
N ALA A 1183 -11.08 55.47 17.15
CA ALA A 1183 -11.34 54.73 18.38
C ALA A 1183 -10.52 53.43 18.43
N LEU A 1184 -10.40 52.73 17.30
CA LEU A 1184 -9.56 51.52 17.19
C LEU A 1184 -8.08 51.83 17.43
N HIS A 1185 -7.57 52.92 16.87
CA HIS A 1185 -6.18 53.36 17.08
C HIS A 1185 -5.93 53.73 18.55
N ARG A 1186 -6.82 54.53 19.16
CA ARG A 1186 -6.74 54.90 20.60
C ARG A 1186 -6.83 53.69 21.52
N LEU A 1187 -7.66 52.69 21.20
CA LEU A 1187 -7.76 51.47 21.99
C LEU A 1187 -6.42 50.72 22.03
N ALA A 1188 -5.75 50.60 20.87
CA ALA A 1188 -4.44 49.97 20.78
C ALA A 1188 -3.35 50.76 21.54
N GLU A 1189 -3.39 52.09 21.48
CA GLU A 1189 -2.52 52.98 22.27
C GLU A 1189 -2.72 52.78 23.79
N LEU A 1190 -3.97 52.77 24.25
CA LEU A 1190 -4.29 52.54 25.67
C LEU A 1190 -3.85 51.15 26.13
N LYS A 1191 -4.02 50.12 25.28
CA LYS A 1191 -3.53 48.77 25.55
C LYS A 1191 -2.00 48.75 25.70
N LEU A 1192 -1.28 49.41 24.80
CA LEU A 1192 0.18 49.53 24.89
C LEU A 1192 0.59 50.23 26.20
N LEU A 1193 -0.02 51.36 26.54
CA LEU A 1193 0.29 52.10 27.77
C LEU A 1193 0.02 51.26 29.01
N LYS A 1194 -1.07 50.47 29.02
CA LYS A 1194 -1.35 49.51 30.09
C LYS A 1194 -0.26 48.43 30.22
N LEU A 1195 0.16 47.82 29.11
CA LEU A 1195 1.24 46.82 29.12
C LEU A 1195 2.57 47.40 29.60
N ILE A 1196 2.87 48.66 29.24
CA ILE A 1196 4.06 49.37 29.74
C ILE A 1196 3.93 49.66 31.23
N GLN A 1197 2.74 50.03 31.72
CA GLN A 1197 2.49 50.24 33.14
C GLN A 1197 2.73 48.97 33.96
N GLU A 1198 2.21 47.83 33.50
CA GLU A 1198 2.35 46.53 34.16
C GLU A 1198 3.82 46.11 34.24
N ASP A 1199 4.60 46.32 33.17
CA ASP A 1199 6.03 46.05 33.17
C ASP A 1199 6.82 46.97 34.11
N LEU A 1200 6.59 48.29 34.06
CA LEU A 1200 7.28 49.22 34.95
C LEU A 1200 6.98 48.87 36.41
N LYS A 1201 5.77 48.43 36.72
CA LYS A 1201 5.40 47.95 38.05
C LYS A 1201 6.18 46.68 38.43
N GLN A 1202 6.31 45.72 37.50
CA GLN A 1202 7.08 44.50 37.72
C GLN A 1202 8.58 44.79 37.93
N GLN A 1203 9.19 45.60 37.06
CA GLN A 1203 10.59 46.02 37.19
C GLN A 1203 10.86 46.77 38.50
N THR A 1204 9.91 47.60 38.95
CA THR A 1204 10.02 48.27 40.25
C THR A 1204 10.05 47.24 41.38
N ALA A 1205 9.17 46.23 41.34
CA ALA A 1205 9.10 45.19 42.36
C ALA A 1205 10.34 44.28 42.38
N GLU A 1206 10.87 43.91 41.20
CA GLU A 1206 12.09 43.12 41.07
C GLU A 1206 13.32 43.89 41.58
N LEU A 1207 13.42 45.18 41.25
CA LEU A 1207 14.50 46.05 41.73
C LEU A 1207 14.42 46.24 43.25
N ASP A 1208 13.22 46.44 43.81
CA ASP A 1208 12.99 46.52 45.26
C ASP A 1208 13.44 45.24 45.97
N GLN A 1209 13.08 44.06 45.45
CA GLN A 1209 13.49 42.78 46.01
C GLN A 1209 15.01 42.58 45.93
N ALA A 1210 15.62 42.88 44.79
CA ALA A 1210 17.07 42.71 44.59
C ALA A 1210 17.90 43.69 45.44
N ALA A 1211 17.41 44.92 45.63
CA ALA A 1211 18.02 45.91 46.51
C ALA A 1211 17.90 45.50 48.00
N GLN A 1212 16.73 44.99 48.43
CA GLN A 1212 16.51 44.47 49.78
C GLN A 1212 17.34 43.22 50.08
N ALA A 1213 17.56 42.37 49.08
CA ALA A 1213 18.38 41.17 49.19
C ALA A 1213 19.90 41.45 49.13
N GLY A 1214 20.32 42.71 48.92
CA GLY A 1214 21.74 43.10 48.81
C GLY A 1214 22.44 42.56 47.56
N GLN A 1215 21.67 42.15 46.53
CA GLN A 1215 22.19 41.54 45.31
C GLN A 1215 22.74 42.56 44.31
N ILE A 1216 22.43 43.84 44.49
CA ILE A 1216 22.85 44.95 43.61
C ILE A 1216 23.54 46.03 44.45
N PRO A 1217 24.68 46.60 44.01
CA PRO A 1217 25.33 47.73 44.67
C PRO A 1217 24.39 48.93 44.82
N ALA A 1218 24.44 49.63 45.96
CA ALA A 1218 23.52 50.73 46.28
C ALA A 1218 23.54 51.87 45.23
N ASP A 1219 24.70 52.14 44.63
CA ASP A 1219 24.84 53.17 43.59
C ASP A 1219 24.22 52.75 42.26
N GLU A 1220 24.23 51.46 41.93
CA GLU A 1220 23.61 50.92 40.72
C GLU A 1220 22.08 50.82 40.90
N ALA A 1221 21.61 50.41 42.07
CA ALA A 1221 20.20 50.42 42.41
C ALA A 1221 19.61 51.84 42.30
N ARG A 1222 20.29 52.86 42.84
CA ARG A 1222 19.88 54.28 42.73
C ARG A 1222 19.73 54.74 41.28
N ARG A 1223 20.65 54.37 40.38
CA ARG A 1223 20.56 54.70 38.95
C ARG A 1223 19.34 54.05 38.29
N ARG A 1224 19.11 52.76 38.55
CA ARG A 1224 17.95 52.04 37.99
C ARG A 1224 16.61 52.59 38.50
N TYR A 1225 16.52 53.00 39.78
CA TYR A 1225 15.32 53.69 40.30
C TYR A 1225 15.07 55.03 39.60
N GLN A 1226 16.12 55.81 39.32
CA GLN A 1226 15.99 57.07 38.59
C GLN A 1226 15.49 56.84 37.15
N GLU A 1227 16.01 55.82 36.46
CA GLU A 1227 15.57 55.46 35.11
C GLU A 1227 14.09 55.00 35.09
N ILE A 1228 13.67 54.15 36.03
CA ILE A 1228 12.27 53.72 36.15
C ILE A 1228 11.36 54.91 36.48
N SER A 1229 11.80 55.81 37.37
CA SER A 1229 11.04 57.02 37.74
C SER A 1229 10.82 57.96 36.53
N GLN A 1230 11.85 58.16 35.70
CA GLN A 1230 11.71 58.93 34.45
C GLN A 1230 10.74 58.26 33.47
N GLN A 1231 10.77 56.94 33.35
CA GLN A 1231 9.85 56.19 32.49
C GLN A 1231 8.40 56.24 33.01
N GLN A 1232 8.19 56.20 34.32
CA GLN A 1232 6.88 56.37 34.96
C GLN A 1232 6.33 57.79 34.76
N GLY A 1233 7.18 58.82 34.88
CA GLY A 1233 6.81 60.21 34.58
C GLY A 1233 6.36 60.37 33.12
N ARG A 1234 7.12 59.81 32.17
CA ARG A 1234 6.76 59.84 30.75
C ARG A 1234 5.48 59.07 30.43
N LEU A 1235 5.26 57.93 31.09
CA LEU A 1235 4.01 57.17 30.96
C LEU A 1235 2.80 57.99 31.42
N ALA A 1236 2.93 58.73 32.53
CA ALA A 1236 1.86 59.59 33.03
C ALA A 1236 1.52 60.74 32.05
N GLU A 1237 2.53 61.37 31.45
CA GLU A 1237 2.32 62.38 30.39
C GLU A 1237 1.55 61.81 29.20
N LEU A 1238 1.94 60.62 28.72
CA LEU A 1238 1.29 59.97 27.58
C LEU A 1238 -0.16 59.56 27.90
N LEU A 1239 -0.44 59.04 29.09
CA LEU A 1239 -1.81 58.72 29.52
C LEU A 1239 -2.72 59.96 29.57
N LEU A 1240 -2.19 61.10 30.02
CA LEU A 1240 -2.92 62.38 30.00
C LEU A 1240 -3.19 62.88 28.58
N ALA A 1241 -2.21 62.76 27.68
CA ALA A 1241 -2.36 63.15 26.28
C ALA A 1241 -3.37 62.27 25.51
N THR A 1242 -3.40 60.97 25.79
CA THR A 1242 -4.27 59.99 25.09
C THR A 1242 -5.74 60.07 25.58
N GLY A 1243 -5.98 60.63 26.78
CA GLY A 1243 -7.29 60.71 27.42
C GLY A 1243 -8.11 62.00 27.14
N ALA A 1244 -7.55 63.00 26.45
CA ALA A 1244 -8.23 64.27 26.20
C ALA A 1244 -9.25 64.17 25.03
N PRO A 1245 -10.48 64.71 25.15
CA PRO A 1245 -11.43 64.76 24.03
C PRO A 1245 -10.98 65.74 22.94
N GLU A 1246 -11.23 65.40 21.68
CA GLU A 1246 -10.73 66.06 20.45
C GLU A 1246 -11.21 67.51 20.18
N GLY A 1247 -11.67 68.25 21.19
CA GLY A 1247 -12.24 69.59 21.04
C GLY A 1247 -11.28 70.78 21.24
N GLU A 1248 -10.09 70.58 21.80
CA GLU A 1248 -9.16 71.67 22.10
C GLU A 1248 -7.74 71.34 21.63
N LYS A 1249 -7.45 71.62 20.35
CA LYS A 1249 -6.10 72.04 19.94
C LYS A 1249 -6.15 73.55 19.70
N PRO A 1250 -5.27 74.36 20.33
CA PRO A 1250 -5.31 75.81 20.16
C PRO A 1250 -5.03 76.18 18.70
N HIS A 1251 -5.87 77.06 18.15
CA HIS A 1251 -5.72 77.68 16.84
C HIS A 1251 -4.28 78.18 16.62
N GLN A 1252 -3.69 77.83 15.47
CA GLN A 1252 -2.57 78.57 14.90
C GLN A 1252 -3.00 80.03 14.66
N PRO A 1253 -2.19 81.04 15.03
CA PRO A 1253 -2.42 82.41 14.60
C PRO A 1253 -2.07 82.56 13.10
N PRO A 1254 -2.70 83.50 12.38
CA PRO A 1254 -2.50 83.62 10.94
C PRO A 1254 -1.12 84.18 10.60
N GLU A 1255 -0.65 83.76 9.42
CA GLU A 1255 0.62 84.14 8.77
C GLU A 1255 0.96 85.63 8.87
N LYS A 1256 2.22 85.92 9.21
CA LYS A 1256 2.89 87.17 8.84
C LYS A 1256 4.10 86.83 7.98
N GLY A 1257 4.18 87.51 6.83
CA GLY A 1257 5.18 87.30 5.80
C GLY A 1257 6.58 87.83 6.11
N ASP A 1258 7.50 87.30 5.31
CA ASP A 1258 8.87 87.67 4.92
C ASP A 1258 9.89 88.31 5.90
N PRO A 1259 11.19 87.96 5.78
CA PRO A 1259 12.19 88.15 6.81
C PRO A 1259 12.99 89.46 6.64
N SER A 1260 13.25 90.15 7.74
CA SER A 1260 14.41 91.04 7.87
C SER A 1260 14.67 91.38 9.34
N GLY A 1261 15.87 91.06 9.84
CA GLY A 1261 16.46 91.75 10.99
C GLY A 1261 17.06 90.86 12.10
N ASN A 1262 18.39 90.77 12.10
CA ASN A 1262 19.37 90.58 13.20
C ASN A 1262 18.91 90.25 14.64
N ASP A 1263 19.51 89.17 15.19
CA ASP A 1263 20.10 88.94 16.55
C ASP A 1263 19.37 89.38 17.86
N PRO A 1264 19.73 88.85 19.04
CA PRO A 1264 20.18 87.50 19.43
C PRO A 1264 19.37 86.91 20.64
N LEU A 1265 19.66 85.66 21.01
CA LEU A 1265 19.17 84.91 22.20
C LEU A 1265 19.15 85.76 23.51
N PRO A 1266 18.27 85.41 24.50
CA PRO A 1266 18.83 84.73 25.67
C PRO A 1266 17.95 83.68 26.40
N ALA A 1267 18.70 82.77 27.06
CA ALA A 1267 18.54 82.16 28.39
C ALA A 1267 17.40 81.17 28.72
N ARG A 1268 17.82 79.92 28.96
CA ARG A 1268 17.19 78.92 29.84
C ARG A 1268 17.34 79.31 31.33
N PRO A 1269 16.42 78.89 32.22
CA PRO A 1269 16.76 78.46 33.56
C PRO A 1269 16.76 76.93 33.69
N GLU A 1270 17.68 76.44 34.51
CA GLU A 1270 17.91 75.05 34.92
C GLU A 1270 16.78 74.46 35.78
N PRO A 1271 16.69 73.12 35.89
CA PRO A 1271 15.64 72.41 36.64
C PRO A 1271 16.06 72.12 38.11
N PRO A 1272 15.09 71.82 39.00
CA PRO A 1272 15.34 71.08 40.24
C PRO A 1272 15.58 69.58 40.01
#